data_AF-A0A922A7U2-F1
#
_entry.id   AF-A0A922A7U2-F1
#
_cell.length_a   1.000
_cell.length_b   1.000
_cell.length_c   1.000
_cell.angle_alpha   90.00
_cell.angle_beta   90.00
_cell.angle_gamma   90.00
#
_symmetry.space_group_name_H-M   'P 1'
#
loop_
_entity.id
_entity.type
_entity.pdbx_description
1 polymer ?
#
loop_
_entity_poly.entity_id
_entity_poly.type
_entity_poly.pdbx_seq_one_letter_code
_entity_poly.pdbx_strand_id
1 'polypeptide(L)'
;MASTSNIQTTPSSPSSFSKHQWKYHVFLSFRGETRDTFTSHLCNELRDKLIYTFMDDVRLDIGKPIKKELLDAIEKSRMAVIVISKEYASSTWCLEELAKILECMKDREMKVLPIFYHVDPSYVRKQEDTFRDAFAEHEKNPENKDKVKTWRNALKEVANLAGIHLKNGDESKFIKSIVKSISSELSNTRPIVHVLDNLVGMDSRVKEMYLHLGIGLDDVCFIGICGMSGMGKTTLARVVFQKFNHLFRARSFLENVSLVSKINGLVALQENLLSDMKLKDDQEKWDVLKGIDVIRNRLCYTKVLIVLDDVDEKEQLETLAGNSNWFGPGSRIIVTTKDEHLLTRHGVQIIYRKKGLHKKEALQLFTQEAFCNPGQCEDPQDLLDLCNDYVSYADGHPLTLKVLGSSLLGKRKDVWKSSLDRLQVLPNRDIQEKLKIGFDALGDTEKKMFLDIACFFNGENKHRVVDLLEGISDCFPAVDIDTLVDKSLLTILGRKLWMHSLLQRMGWEIVRCEYPQQPGERSRLWRHDEILEVLRENSGTYRVQGIMLRTSSPHQEEFLNPEAFSNMKKLRLIKICDVNFPWGLNSLSNGLRLMEWHEYPLGSVPEGFQPSNLVELIMHRSSFLQLPMAFLNLSKLKVMDFSGSENLLMTPDFSGCSSLQRLIFEGCTRLYEVHPSIAALNQLILLNLKDCKCLCSLPHEINLESLNLLILSGCSRFDKFPEIGQNMKHLLDLYLDGTAIEELPLSIQHLTSLTLLNLKGCKRLLIFPSVICYLPALKTLILSGCKGQPPSPVLFSIGAPLTFSLPSLFSGLTSLVALDLSDCNLLDGALPDDLSGLSSLESLNLNNNNFTRLPQSISQLPKLKFLYLDNCSRLQLLPNLPSTTQFVMARECTSLQNYSNQVVVSTSGGGEFTVMNCLSLAAREEDILSEVSLLDTHFQPLWMEEQIHLSEEYHGIPLIAIPKWFNQKDGSSISIPLPYNLSKDGSWRGIVLHTVLGTNVHGPRDETLADALNNVHELICSLDIDGGLATCSVVLPKYQCSQDDSFALYLYISHVRLRNQLDQRNCITARFKSNSCPSIVIKCCGARILYEQDMTVFVQILSQKNLGWIPQLLIEACRMVPKVTHDKFYATDPPEFHPSTRYSFCFPNSKVQDWFTHQSCGHSGAVDIPPRLYSTNSNWMGLVLYACFSFCGDPKTLLENFQFRMHTLSGLDDYILSCHISRHEIKRFITQDGFCWIAYIPATLQLHLRVIVLSLQWRNVDFVFCTSMIKQNSSKN
;
A
#
# COMPACT_ATOMS: atom_id res chain seq x y z
N MET A 1 25.47 -56.16 -31.40
CA MET A 1 25.33 -57.55 -30.89
C MET A 1 24.20 -57.57 -29.88
N ALA A 2 23.37 -58.58 -29.97
CA ALA A 2 22.06 -58.71 -29.33
C ALA A 2 22.11 -58.78 -27.80
N SER A 3 21.05 -58.33 -27.14
CA SER A 3 20.24 -59.23 -26.28
C SER A 3 19.00 -58.52 -25.73
N THR A 4 17.90 -59.21 -25.92
CA THR A 4 16.53 -59.02 -25.45
C THR A 4 16.34 -59.44 -23.98
N SER A 5 15.14 -59.13 -23.45
CA SER A 5 14.48 -59.67 -22.24
C SER A 5 14.76 -58.86 -20.95
N ASN A 6 13.84 -58.58 -20.03
CA ASN A 6 12.48 -59.01 -19.72
C ASN A 6 11.84 -57.92 -18.83
N ILE A 7 10.55 -57.63 -18.96
CA ILE A 7 9.78 -57.04 -17.84
C ILE A 7 8.54 -57.88 -17.61
N GLN A 8 8.53 -58.50 -16.43
CA GLN A 8 7.43 -59.26 -15.85
C GLN A 8 6.24 -58.35 -15.58
N THR A 9 5.09 -58.70 -16.15
CA THR A 9 3.77 -58.21 -15.73
C THR A 9 3.33 -58.95 -14.47
N THR A 10 3.11 -58.22 -13.38
CA THR A 10 2.30 -58.66 -12.23
C THR A 10 0.97 -57.89 -12.20
N PRO A 11 -0.11 -58.50 -11.70
CA PRO A 11 -1.48 -58.16 -12.11
C PRO A 11 -2.05 -56.96 -11.36
N SER A 12 -2.65 -56.03 -12.11
CA SER A 12 -3.48 -54.96 -11.54
C SER A 12 -4.72 -55.55 -10.89
N SER A 13 -4.89 -55.26 -9.60
CA SER A 13 -6.13 -55.42 -8.84
C SER A 13 -7.28 -54.67 -9.52
N PRO A 14 -8.49 -55.24 -9.61
CA PRO A 14 -9.62 -54.57 -10.26
C PRO A 14 -10.14 -53.47 -9.34
N SER A 15 -9.86 -52.22 -9.68
CA SER A 15 -10.54 -51.07 -9.09
C SER A 15 -12.02 -51.13 -9.43
N SER A 16 -12.84 -51.44 -8.44
CA SER A 16 -14.31 -51.46 -8.52
C SER A 16 -14.87 -50.04 -8.61
N PHE A 17 -14.95 -49.50 -9.82
CA PHE A 17 -15.87 -48.42 -10.20
C PHE A 17 -16.24 -48.55 -11.68
N SER A 18 -17.20 -49.43 -11.99
CA SER A 18 -17.85 -49.46 -13.31
C SER A 18 -18.75 -48.23 -13.47
N LYS A 19 -18.21 -47.10 -13.95
CA LYS A 19 -19.05 -45.97 -14.39
C LYS A 19 -19.72 -46.37 -15.72
N HIS A 20 -21.05 -46.36 -15.76
CA HIS A 20 -21.83 -46.64 -16.96
C HIS A 20 -21.42 -45.73 -18.13
N GLN A 21 -20.96 -46.32 -19.23
CA GLN A 21 -20.54 -45.59 -20.44
C GLN A 21 -21.77 -45.39 -21.35
N TRP A 22 -22.34 -44.18 -21.34
CA TRP A 22 -23.45 -43.81 -22.23
C TRP A 22 -22.99 -43.74 -23.68
N LYS A 23 -23.67 -44.43 -24.61
CA LYS A 23 -23.40 -44.36 -26.06
C LYS A 23 -24.12 -43.20 -26.73
N TYR A 24 -25.28 -42.80 -26.20
CA TYR A 24 -26.09 -41.71 -26.74
C TYR A 24 -26.45 -40.70 -25.65
N HIS A 25 -26.54 -39.41 -26.01
CA HIS A 25 -27.00 -38.38 -25.09
C HIS A 25 -28.53 -38.42 -24.94
N VAL A 26 -29.25 -38.66 -26.04
CA VAL A 26 -30.71 -38.66 -26.08
C VAL A 26 -31.22 -39.84 -26.90
N PHE A 27 -32.22 -40.55 -26.37
CA PHE A 27 -33.07 -41.49 -27.12
C PHE A 27 -34.40 -40.81 -27.45
N LEU A 28 -34.87 -40.90 -28.69
CA LEU A 28 -36.18 -40.38 -29.10
C LEU A 28 -37.18 -41.55 -29.23
N SER A 29 -38.21 -41.58 -28.40
CA SER A 29 -39.37 -42.47 -28.58
C SER A 29 -40.54 -41.66 -29.15
N PHE A 30 -41.13 -42.13 -30.24
CA PHE A 30 -42.17 -41.41 -30.96
C PHE A 30 -43.02 -42.38 -31.81
N ARG A 31 -44.17 -41.91 -32.27
CA ARG A 31 -45.01 -42.64 -33.23
C ARG A 31 -44.61 -42.27 -34.66
N GLY A 32 -44.65 -43.23 -35.58
CA GLY A 32 -44.24 -43.04 -36.97
C GLY A 32 -44.90 -41.87 -37.70
N GLU A 33 -46.10 -41.44 -37.31
CA GLU A 33 -46.77 -40.27 -37.91
C GLU A 33 -46.02 -38.94 -37.69
N THR A 34 -45.30 -38.79 -36.57
CA THR A 34 -44.53 -37.56 -36.29
C THR A 34 -43.11 -37.63 -36.82
N ARG A 35 -42.73 -38.74 -37.50
CA ARG A 35 -41.36 -39.03 -37.93
C ARG A 35 -40.83 -37.95 -38.88
N ASP A 36 -41.51 -37.74 -40.00
CA ASP A 36 -41.03 -36.89 -41.09
C ASP A 36 -41.36 -35.40 -40.89
N THR A 37 -42.07 -35.09 -39.81
CA THR A 37 -42.48 -33.73 -39.44
C THR A 37 -41.73 -33.28 -38.18
N PHE A 38 -42.42 -33.25 -37.04
CA PHE A 38 -41.91 -32.72 -35.78
C PHE A 38 -40.64 -33.43 -35.28
N THR A 39 -40.60 -34.77 -35.31
CA THR A 39 -39.48 -35.53 -34.74
C THR A 39 -38.20 -35.39 -35.58
N SER A 40 -38.29 -35.34 -36.92
CA SER A 40 -37.15 -35.11 -37.81
C SER A 40 -36.53 -33.72 -37.57
N HIS A 41 -37.35 -32.67 -37.50
CA HIS A 41 -36.87 -31.32 -37.19
C HIS A 41 -36.24 -31.22 -35.81
N LEU A 42 -36.83 -31.86 -34.79
CA LEU A 42 -36.26 -31.94 -33.45
C LEU A 42 -34.91 -32.67 -33.45
N CYS A 43 -34.79 -33.79 -34.17
CA CYS A 43 -33.55 -34.55 -34.25
C CYS A 43 -32.43 -33.74 -34.94
N ASN A 44 -32.74 -33.03 -36.02
CA ASN A 44 -31.79 -32.20 -36.73
C ASN A 44 -31.30 -31.02 -35.87
N GLU A 45 -32.20 -30.30 -35.20
CA GLU A 45 -31.80 -29.21 -34.29
C GLU A 45 -30.96 -29.72 -33.09
N LEU A 46 -31.27 -30.92 -32.57
CA LEU A 46 -30.42 -31.57 -31.55
C LEU A 46 -29.01 -31.87 -32.11
N ARG A 47 -28.89 -32.37 -33.34
CA ARG A 47 -27.60 -32.63 -33.99
C ARG A 47 -26.82 -31.35 -34.27
N ASP A 48 -27.49 -30.28 -34.68
CA ASP A 48 -26.88 -28.96 -34.91
C ASP A 48 -26.28 -28.36 -33.63
N LYS A 49 -26.81 -28.74 -32.46
CA LYS A 49 -26.26 -28.43 -31.13
C LYS A 49 -25.26 -29.47 -30.62
N LEU A 50 -24.79 -30.38 -31.47
CA LEU A 50 -23.85 -31.46 -31.15
C LEU A 50 -24.37 -32.45 -30.07
N ILE A 51 -25.69 -32.59 -29.95
CA ILE A 51 -26.32 -33.55 -29.05
C ILE A 51 -26.50 -34.87 -29.80
N TYR A 52 -25.59 -35.81 -29.53
CA TYR A 52 -25.62 -37.16 -30.09
C TYR A 52 -26.91 -37.93 -29.74
N THR A 53 -27.85 -37.96 -30.67
CA THR A 53 -29.22 -38.46 -30.48
C THR A 53 -29.42 -39.76 -31.27
N PHE A 54 -30.09 -40.74 -30.67
CA PHE A 54 -30.48 -41.99 -31.32
C PHE A 54 -31.91 -41.88 -31.88
N MET A 55 -32.05 -42.22 -33.16
CA MET A 55 -33.30 -42.34 -33.91
C MET A 55 -33.18 -43.61 -34.77
N ASP A 56 -34.27 -44.37 -34.84
CA ASP A 56 -34.36 -45.73 -35.40
C ASP A 56 -33.90 -45.89 -36.86
N ASP A 57 -33.97 -44.85 -37.68
CA ASP A 57 -33.57 -44.83 -39.10
C ASP A 57 -32.03 -44.82 -39.31
N VAL A 58 -31.26 -44.13 -38.46
CA VAL A 58 -29.90 -43.71 -38.84
C VAL A 58 -28.82 -44.73 -38.45
N ARG A 59 -29.11 -45.65 -37.51
CA ARG A 59 -28.05 -46.34 -36.73
C ARG A 59 -28.30 -47.80 -36.34
N LEU A 60 -29.27 -48.47 -36.97
CA LEU A 60 -29.43 -49.92 -36.80
C LEU A 60 -28.43 -50.66 -37.70
N ASP A 61 -27.70 -51.63 -37.14
CA ASP A 61 -26.75 -52.42 -37.90
C ASP A 61 -27.52 -53.43 -38.77
N ILE A 62 -27.29 -53.39 -40.08
CA ILE A 62 -27.98 -54.26 -41.05
C ILE A 62 -27.76 -55.74 -40.67
N GLY A 63 -28.86 -56.49 -40.48
CA GLY A 63 -28.84 -57.94 -40.20
C GLY A 63 -29.01 -58.35 -38.73
N LYS A 64 -29.13 -57.40 -37.78
CA LYS A 64 -29.39 -57.70 -36.35
C LYS A 64 -30.88 -57.56 -35.97
N PRO A 65 -31.32 -58.24 -34.90
CA PRO A 65 -32.71 -58.15 -34.45
C PRO A 65 -33.04 -56.77 -33.88
N ILE A 66 -33.84 -56.00 -34.62
CA ILE A 66 -34.25 -54.61 -34.35
C ILE A 66 -34.69 -54.40 -32.87
N LYS A 67 -35.46 -55.35 -32.32
CA LYS A 67 -35.96 -55.28 -30.95
C LYS A 67 -34.84 -55.22 -29.91
N LYS A 68 -33.78 -56.00 -30.10
CA LYS A 68 -32.66 -56.07 -29.15
C LYS A 68 -31.81 -54.80 -29.21
N GLU A 69 -31.64 -54.24 -30.41
CA GLU A 69 -30.86 -53.01 -30.60
C GLU A 69 -31.56 -51.77 -30.03
N LEU A 70 -32.89 -51.68 -30.19
CA LEU A 70 -33.67 -50.60 -29.62
C LEU A 70 -33.61 -50.58 -28.08
N LEU A 71 -33.80 -51.75 -27.45
CA LEU A 71 -33.72 -51.86 -25.99
C LEU A 71 -32.31 -51.57 -25.47
N ASP A 72 -31.26 -52.02 -26.17
CA ASP A 72 -29.86 -51.71 -25.85
C ASP A 72 -29.55 -50.21 -26.04
N ALA A 73 -30.12 -49.56 -27.06
CA ALA A 73 -29.98 -48.13 -27.27
C ALA A 73 -30.65 -47.30 -26.16
N ILE A 74 -31.82 -47.72 -25.67
CA ILE A 74 -32.48 -47.10 -24.51
C ILE A 74 -31.57 -47.21 -23.28
N GLU A 75 -31.05 -48.40 -22.99
CA GLU A 75 -30.18 -48.64 -21.83
C GLU A 75 -28.85 -47.87 -21.88
N LYS A 76 -28.36 -47.58 -23.09
CA LYS A 76 -27.11 -46.82 -23.34
C LYS A 76 -27.35 -45.33 -23.57
N SER A 77 -28.59 -44.85 -23.37
CA SER A 77 -28.94 -43.44 -23.51
C SER A 77 -29.01 -42.75 -22.17
N ARG A 78 -28.46 -41.53 -22.11
CA ARG A 78 -28.43 -40.74 -20.90
C ARG A 78 -29.77 -40.11 -20.52
N MET A 79 -30.58 -39.79 -21.54
CA MET A 79 -31.89 -39.18 -21.41
C MET A 79 -32.82 -39.75 -22.47
N ALA A 80 -34.11 -39.91 -22.16
CA ALA A 80 -35.14 -40.28 -23.12
C ALA A 80 -36.13 -39.13 -23.30
N VAL A 81 -36.39 -38.76 -24.56
CA VAL A 81 -37.46 -37.81 -24.94
C VAL A 81 -38.59 -38.61 -25.57
N ILE A 82 -39.80 -38.42 -25.06
CA ILE A 82 -40.97 -39.20 -25.47
C ILE A 82 -41.96 -38.25 -26.12
N VAL A 83 -42.18 -38.39 -27.43
CA VAL A 83 -43.14 -37.58 -28.19
C VAL A 83 -44.48 -38.33 -28.20
N ILE A 84 -45.38 -37.92 -27.30
CA ILE A 84 -46.71 -38.51 -27.13
C ILE A 84 -47.69 -37.80 -28.05
N SER A 85 -48.07 -38.48 -29.13
CA SER A 85 -49.11 -38.06 -30.09
C SER A 85 -50.43 -38.84 -29.89
N LYS A 86 -51.48 -38.48 -30.62
CA LYS A 86 -52.81 -39.12 -30.49
C LYS A 86 -52.77 -40.63 -30.77
N GLU A 87 -51.90 -41.06 -31.68
CA GLU A 87 -51.73 -42.45 -32.10
C GLU A 87 -50.56 -43.15 -31.40
N TYR A 88 -49.97 -42.57 -30.35
CA TYR A 88 -48.82 -43.16 -29.69
C TYR A 88 -49.13 -44.55 -29.08
N ALA A 89 -50.31 -44.70 -28.46
CA ALA A 89 -50.72 -45.93 -27.80
C ALA A 89 -51.22 -47.04 -28.75
N SER A 90 -51.46 -46.74 -30.03
CA SER A 90 -51.85 -47.78 -31.00
C SER A 90 -50.68 -48.70 -31.39
N SER A 91 -49.43 -48.29 -31.11
CA SER A 91 -48.24 -49.10 -31.40
C SER A 91 -47.74 -49.88 -30.18
N THR A 92 -47.66 -51.21 -30.31
CA THR A 92 -47.04 -52.08 -29.31
C THR A 92 -45.55 -51.77 -29.11
N TRP A 93 -44.85 -51.31 -30.15
CA TRP A 93 -43.44 -50.92 -30.08
C TRP A 93 -43.23 -49.68 -29.19
N CYS A 94 -44.00 -48.60 -29.42
CA CYS A 94 -43.92 -47.40 -28.58
C CYS A 94 -44.24 -47.72 -27.11
N LEU A 95 -45.21 -48.60 -26.85
CA LEU A 95 -45.57 -49.03 -25.49
C LEU A 95 -44.49 -49.91 -24.82
N GLU A 96 -43.83 -50.79 -25.57
CA GLU A 96 -42.70 -51.58 -25.07
C GLU A 96 -41.46 -50.71 -24.81
N GLU A 97 -41.14 -49.77 -25.69
CA GLU A 97 -40.08 -48.77 -25.46
C GLU A 97 -40.36 -47.94 -24.21
N LEU A 98 -41.58 -47.43 -24.07
CA LEU A 98 -41.99 -46.62 -22.93
C LEU A 98 -41.85 -47.40 -21.61
N ALA A 99 -42.28 -48.66 -21.58
CA ALA A 99 -42.13 -49.51 -20.41
C ALA A 99 -40.64 -49.69 -20.04
N LYS A 100 -39.77 -49.94 -21.03
CA LYS A 100 -38.33 -50.07 -20.80
C LYS A 100 -37.67 -48.75 -20.38
N ILE A 101 -38.12 -47.63 -20.92
CA ILE A 101 -37.64 -46.29 -20.55
C ILE A 101 -37.93 -46.01 -19.07
N LEU A 102 -39.13 -46.34 -18.59
CA LEU A 102 -39.49 -46.14 -17.18
C LEU A 102 -38.81 -47.12 -16.23
N GLU A 103 -38.53 -48.35 -16.68
CA GLU A 103 -37.63 -49.28 -15.98
C GLU A 103 -36.24 -48.65 -15.82
N CYS A 104 -35.64 -48.15 -16.91
CA CYS A 104 -34.33 -47.50 -16.88
C CYS A 104 -34.33 -46.19 -16.06
N MET A 105 -35.47 -45.48 -16.00
CA MET A 105 -35.64 -44.31 -15.15
C MET A 105 -35.56 -44.67 -13.66
N LYS A 106 -36.15 -45.81 -13.26
CA LYS A 106 -36.16 -46.29 -11.86
C LYS A 106 -34.83 -46.95 -11.47
N ASP A 107 -34.26 -47.76 -12.35
CA ASP A 107 -33.09 -48.60 -12.03
C ASP A 107 -31.74 -47.94 -12.33
N ARG A 108 -31.70 -46.94 -13.23
CA ARG A 108 -30.44 -46.32 -13.71
C ARG A 108 -30.47 -44.79 -13.71
N GLU A 109 -31.41 -44.18 -13.00
CA GLU A 109 -31.60 -42.72 -12.88
C GLU A 109 -31.65 -41.99 -14.25
N MET A 110 -32.12 -42.67 -15.31
CA MET A 110 -32.25 -42.04 -16.62
C MET A 110 -33.28 -40.91 -16.57
N LYS A 111 -32.92 -39.71 -17.07
CA LYS A 111 -33.87 -38.59 -17.15
C LYS A 111 -34.87 -38.80 -18.29
N VAL A 112 -36.14 -38.55 -18.02
CA VAL A 112 -37.24 -38.73 -18.97
C VAL A 112 -37.98 -37.41 -19.17
N LEU A 113 -38.13 -36.99 -20.43
CA LEU A 113 -38.84 -35.78 -20.82
C LEU A 113 -40.03 -36.12 -21.73
N PRO A 114 -41.28 -36.06 -21.24
CA PRO A 114 -42.45 -36.20 -22.09
C PRO A 114 -42.76 -34.90 -22.83
N ILE A 115 -43.02 -35.02 -24.13
CA ILE A 115 -43.53 -33.98 -25.01
C ILE A 115 -44.94 -34.38 -25.42
N PHE A 116 -45.92 -33.60 -25.02
CA PHE A 116 -47.33 -33.81 -25.36
C PHE A 116 -47.65 -33.05 -26.65
N TYR A 117 -47.63 -33.76 -27.78
CA TYR A 117 -47.77 -33.20 -29.12
C TYR A 117 -49.23 -33.27 -29.58
N HIS A 118 -49.93 -32.13 -29.54
CA HIS A 118 -51.37 -32.00 -29.82
C HIS A 118 -52.28 -32.96 -29.02
N VAL A 119 -51.85 -33.33 -27.81
CA VAL A 119 -52.57 -34.22 -26.88
C VAL A 119 -52.54 -33.63 -25.48
N ASP A 120 -53.69 -33.53 -24.81
CA ASP A 120 -53.72 -33.09 -23.42
C ASP A 120 -53.22 -34.21 -22.48
N PRO A 121 -52.32 -33.93 -21.50
CA PRO A 121 -51.74 -34.95 -20.63
C PRO A 121 -52.80 -35.65 -19.77
N SER A 122 -53.94 -34.99 -19.52
CA SER A 122 -55.06 -35.58 -18.78
C SER A 122 -55.68 -36.77 -19.52
N TYR A 123 -55.79 -36.71 -20.86
CA TYR A 123 -56.29 -37.82 -21.68
C TYR A 123 -55.30 -38.99 -21.70
N VAL A 124 -54.00 -38.71 -21.72
CA VAL A 124 -52.95 -39.76 -21.60
C VAL A 124 -52.99 -40.41 -20.21
N ARG A 125 -53.13 -39.60 -19.16
CA ARG A 125 -53.15 -40.07 -17.76
C ARG A 125 -54.38 -40.93 -17.45
N LYS A 126 -55.56 -40.51 -17.91
CA LYS A 126 -56.82 -41.22 -17.71
C LYS A 126 -57.08 -42.30 -18.77
N GLN A 127 -56.27 -42.33 -19.83
CA GLN A 127 -56.40 -43.24 -20.97
C GLN A 127 -57.80 -43.12 -21.59
N GLU A 128 -58.20 -41.88 -21.86
CA GLU A 128 -59.48 -41.51 -22.48
C GLU A 128 -59.30 -41.29 -23.99
N ASP A 129 -60.41 -41.29 -24.74
CA ASP A 129 -60.44 -41.06 -26.20
C ASP A 129 -59.59 -42.08 -26.99
N THR A 130 -58.75 -41.66 -27.93
CA THR A 130 -57.93 -42.53 -28.80
C THR A 130 -57.04 -43.52 -28.02
N PHE A 131 -56.59 -43.14 -26.82
CA PHE A 131 -55.81 -44.02 -25.94
C PHE A 131 -56.66 -45.16 -25.37
N ARG A 132 -57.93 -44.91 -25.06
CA ARG A 132 -58.88 -45.95 -24.60
C ARG A 132 -59.11 -46.98 -25.69
N ASP A 133 -59.34 -46.50 -26.90
CA ASP A 133 -59.68 -47.34 -28.05
C ASP A 133 -58.48 -48.19 -28.45
N ALA A 134 -57.27 -47.62 -28.45
CA ALA A 134 -56.03 -48.35 -28.68
C ALA A 134 -55.80 -49.49 -27.66
N PHE A 135 -56.03 -49.24 -26.36
CA PHE A 135 -55.90 -50.30 -25.37
C PHE A 135 -57.00 -51.35 -25.45
N ALA A 136 -58.23 -50.97 -25.81
CA ALA A 136 -59.32 -51.92 -26.06
C ALA A 136 -59.00 -52.86 -27.24
N GLU A 137 -58.26 -52.38 -28.25
CA GLU A 137 -57.74 -53.26 -29.31
C GLU A 137 -56.64 -54.19 -28.83
N HIS A 138 -55.66 -53.69 -28.06
CA HIS A 138 -54.58 -54.55 -27.54
C HIS A 138 -55.09 -55.64 -26.61
N GLU A 139 -56.16 -55.41 -25.85
CA GLU A 139 -56.80 -56.39 -24.96
C GLU A 139 -57.51 -57.53 -25.71
N LYS A 140 -57.88 -57.32 -26.99
CA LYS A 140 -58.44 -58.38 -27.85
C LYS A 140 -57.39 -59.41 -28.25
N ASN A 141 -56.10 -59.05 -28.25
CA ASN A 141 -55.02 -59.96 -28.59
C ASN A 141 -54.57 -60.76 -27.34
N PRO A 142 -54.72 -62.11 -27.32
CA PRO A 142 -54.35 -62.94 -26.17
C PRO A 142 -52.89 -62.79 -25.74
N GLU A 143 -51.96 -62.56 -26.68
CA GLU A 143 -50.52 -62.42 -26.40
C GLU A 143 -50.16 -61.14 -25.63
N ASN A 144 -51.05 -60.14 -25.64
CA ASN A 144 -50.82 -58.84 -25.01
C ASN A 144 -51.46 -58.73 -23.62
N LYS A 145 -52.34 -59.66 -23.21
CA LYS A 145 -53.13 -59.55 -21.97
C LYS A 145 -52.27 -59.28 -20.72
N ASP A 146 -51.14 -59.95 -20.59
CA ASP A 146 -50.23 -59.78 -19.45
C ASP A 146 -49.39 -58.48 -19.55
N LYS A 147 -49.17 -57.95 -20.76
CA LYS A 147 -48.38 -56.74 -21.02
C LYS A 147 -49.20 -55.46 -20.94
N VAL A 148 -50.49 -55.51 -21.27
CA VAL A 148 -51.38 -54.33 -21.28
C VAL A 148 -51.39 -53.64 -19.91
N LYS A 149 -51.39 -54.41 -18.81
CA LYS A 149 -51.32 -53.85 -17.45
C LYS A 149 -50.05 -53.03 -17.24
N THR A 150 -48.90 -53.54 -17.70
CA THR A 150 -47.61 -52.84 -17.64
C THR A 150 -47.61 -51.58 -18.50
N TRP A 151 -48.14 -51.65 -19.72
CA TRP A 151 -48.24 -50.51 -20.63
C TRP A 151 -49.18 -49.41 -20.11
N ARG A 152 -50.34 -49.78 -19.55
CA ARG A 152 -51.27 -48.83 -18.91
C ARG A 152 -50.61 -48.12 -17.72
N ASN A 153 -49.83 -48.84 -16.92
CA ASN A 153 -49.08 -48.24 -15.81
C ASN A 153 -47.98 -47.31 -16.32
N ALA A 154 -47.23 -47.72 -17.36
CA ALA A 154 -46.17 -46.92 -17.97
C ALA A 154 -46.71 -45.59 -18.52
N LEU A 155 -47.82 -45.61 -19.28
CA LEU A 155 -48.44 -44.39 -19.79
C LEU A 155 -48.97 -43.49 -18.66
N LYS A 156 -49.54 -44.08 -17.61
CA LYS A 156 -50.00 -43.32 -16.45
C LYS A 156 -48.84 -42.64 -15.71
N GLU A 157 -47.72 -43.34 -15.54
CA GLU A 157 -46.52 -42.81 -14.88
C GLU A 157 -45.88 -41.69 -15.72
N VAL A 158 -45.70 -41.88 -17.03
CA VAL A 158 -45.09 -40.83 -17.87
C VAL A 158 -45.98 -39.59 -17.95
N ALA A 159 -47.31 -39.74 -17.94
CA ALA A 159 -48.26 -38.63 -17.94
C ALA A 159 -48.32 -37.87 -16.60
N ASN A 160 -47.73 -38.41 -15.53
CA ASN A 160 -47.56 -37.73 -14.26
C ASN A 160 -46.25 -36.93 -14.17
N LEU A 161 -45.31 -37.14 -15.08
CA LEU A 161 -44.09 -36.35 -15.15
C LEU A 161 -44.38 -34.94 -15.69
N ALA A 162 -43.62 -33.96 -15.22
CA ALA A 162 -43.66 -32.61 -15.76
C ALA A 162 -43.10 -32.61 -17.19
N GLY A 163 -43.99 -32.53 -18.19
CA GLY A 163 -43.65 -32.50 -19.61
C GLY A 163 -43.96 -31.18 -20.28
N ILE A 164 -43.51 -31.05 -21.53
CA ILE A 164 -43.72 -29.85 -22.35
C ILE A 164 -44.90 -30.08 -23.29
N HIS A 165 -45.82 -29.14 -23.36
CA HIS A 165 -47.09 -29.31 -24.06
C HIS A 165 -47.24 -28.37 -25.26
N LEU A 166 -47.61 -28.90 -26.43
CA LEU A 166 -47.95 -28.12 -27.63
C LEU A 166 -49.46 -28.22 -27.92
N LYS A 167 -50.23 -27.15 -27.64
CA LYS A 167 -51.66 -27.04 -28.03
C LYS A 167 -51.80 -26.47 -29.44
N ASN A 168 -51.36 -25.21 -29.61
CA ASN A 168 -51.30 -24.46 -30.87
C ASN A 168 -50.10 -23.49 -30.80
N GLY A 169 -49.23 -23.44 -31.83
CA GLY A 169 -48.07 -22.54 -31.85
C GLY A 169 -47.06 -22.85 -32.96
N ASP A 170 -46.06 -21.98 -33.11
CA ASP A 170 -44.94 -22.14 -34.05
C ASP A 170 -44.01 -23.28 -33.61
N GLU A 171 -44.05 -24.41 -34.34
CA GLU A 171 -43.24 -25.60 -34.07
C GLU A 171 -41.74 -25.30 -34.05
N SER A 172 -41.24 -24.37 -34.87
CA SER A 172 -39.82 -24.03 -34.91
C SER A 172 -39.35 -23.38 -33.60
N LYS A 173 -40.13 -22.43 -33.08
CA LYS A 173 -39.86 -21.81 -31.76
C LYS A 173 -39.98 -22.83 -30.64
N PHE A 174 -40.96 -23.74 -30.74
CA PHE A 174 -41.16 -24.79 -29.75
C PHE A 174 -40.00 -25.79 -29.71
N ILE A 175 -39.53 -26.27 -30.86
CA ILE A 175 -38.36 -27.13 -31.00
C ILE A 175 -37.11 -26.45 -30.41
N LYS A 176 -36.87 -25.17 -30.74
CA LYS A 176 -35.74 -24.41 -30.17
C LYS A 176 -35.81 -24.33 -28.63
N SER A 177 -37.00 -24.17 -28.07
CA SER A 177 -37.21 -24.17 -26.61
C SER A 177 -36.92 -25.54 -25.99
N ILE A 178 -37.35 -26.63 -26.64
CA ILE A 178 -37.07 -28.00 -26.20
C ILE A 178 -35.55 -28.25 -26.23
N VAL A 179 -34.88 -27.97 -27.35
CA VAL A 179 -33.44 -28.19 -27.50
C VAL A 179 -32.64 -27.36 -26.50
N LYS A 180 -33.06 -26.13 -26.20
CA LYS A 180 -32.46 -25.31 -25.15
C LYS A 180 -32.57 -25.96 -23.78
N SER A 181 -33.75 -26.51 -23.44
CA SER A 181 -34.01 -27.18 -22.16
C SER A 181 -33.20 -28.47 -22.02
N ILE A 182 -33.11 -29.26 -23.09
CA ILE A 182 -32.29 -30.47 -23.15
C ILE A 182 -30.80 -30.11 -23.01
N SER A 183 -30.35 -29.07 -23.71
CA SER A 183 -28.97 -28.59 -23.65
C SER A 183 -28.58 -28.13 -22.25
N SER A 184 -29.42 -27.36 -21.55
CA SER A 184 -29.14 -26.98 -20.17
C SER A 184 -29.06 -28.19 -19.24
N GLU A 185 -29.96 -29.17 -19.41
CA GLU A 185 -30.01 -30.37 -18.59
C GLU A 185 -28.76 -31.25 -18.77
N LEU A 186 -28.26 -31.36 -20.01
CA LEU A 186 -27.02 -32.06 -20.34
C LEU A 186 -25.76 -31.28 -19.92
N SER A 187 -25.83 -29.94 -19.85
CA SER A 187 -24.70 -29.05 -19.51
C SER A 187 -24.40 -29.00 -18.01
N ASN A 188 -25.41 -29.15 -17.14
CA ASN A 188 -25.27 -29.17 -15.67
C ASN A 188 -24.41 -30.33 -15.12
N THR A 189 -23.81 -31.13 -15.99
CA THR A 189 -23.12 -32.38 -15.65
C THR A 189 -21.84 -32.63 -16.46
N ARG A 190 -21.44 -31.71 -17.36
CA ARG A 190 -20.06 -31.70 -17.86
C ARG A 190 -19.26 -30.79 -16.94
N PRO A 191 -18.24 -31.30 -16.22
CA PRO A 191 -17.22 -30.43 -15.69
C PRO A 191 -16.62 -29.67 -16.88
N ILE A 192 -16.55 -28.36 -16.75
CA ILE A 192 -15.72 -27.52 -17.61
C ILE A 192 -14.31 -28.15 -17.60
N VAL A 193 -13.67 -28.20 -18.77
CA VAL A 193 -12.36 -28.85 -19.01
C VAL A 193 -11.39 -28.66 -17.83
N HIS A 194 -10.87 -29.76 -17.27
CA HIS A 194 -9.93 -29.87 -16.13
C HIS A 194 -8.69 -28.95 -16.15
N VAL A 195 -8.47 -28.18 -17.22
CA VAL A 195 -7.36 -27.22 -17.35
C VAL A 195 -7.61 -25.93 -16.55
N LEU A 196 -8.88 -25.57 -16.28
CA LEU A 196 -9.23 -24.32 -15.60
C LEU A 196 -9.15 -24.41 -14.06
N ASP A 197 -9.31 -25.59 -13.48
CA ASP A 197 -9.34 -25.78 -12.02
C ASP A 197 -7.96 -25.60 -11.35
N ASN A 198 -6.88 -25.58 -12.14
CA ASN A 198 -5.50 -25.47 -11.63
C ASN A 198 -4.91 -24.06 -11.74
N LEU A 199 -5.70 -23.04 -12.11
CA LEU A 199 -5.19 -21.67 -12.28
C LEU A 199 -5.28 -20.85 -10.99
N VAL A 200 -4.12 -20.51 -10.42
CA VAL A 200 -4.03 -19.74 -9.18
C VAL A 200 -4.35 -18.26 -9.40
N GLY A 201 -5.18 -17.68 -8.52
CA GLY A 201 -5.45 -16.22 -8.48
C GLY A 201 -6.26 -15.67 -9.67
N MET A 202 -6.83 -16.51 -10.52
CA MET A 202 -7.55 -16.04 -11.71
C MET A 202 -8.96 -15.51 -11.40
N ASP A 203 -9.60 -15.98 -10.32
CA ASP A 203 -10.96 -15.55 -9.98
C ASP A 203 -11.05 -14.06 -9.65
N SER A 204 -10.09 -13.50 -8.91
CA SER A 204 -10.01 -12.07 -8.60
C SER A 204 -9.86 -11.24 -9.88
N ARG A 205 -8.89 -11.61 -10.73
CA ARG A 205 -8.59 -10.93 -12.01
C ARG A 205 -9.74 -11.02 -13.02
N VAL A 206 -10.44 -12.15 -13.06
CA VAL A 206 -11.64 -12.30 -13.90
C VAL A 206 -12.82 -11.48 -13.37
N LYS A 207 -12.98 -11.36 -12.03
CA LYS A 207 -13.98 -10.47 -11.43
C LYS A 207 -13.70 -9.01 -11.76
N GLU A 208 -12.44 -8.58 -11.70
CA GLU A 208 -12.03 -7.23 -12.11
C GLU A 208 -12.32 -7.01 -13.60
N MET A 209 -11.90 -7.94 -14.47
CA MET A 209 -12.22 -7.86 -15.90
C MET A 209 -13.73 -7.89 -16.19
N TYR A 210 -14.53 -8.58 -15.39
CA TYR A 210 -15.99 -8.60 -15.55
C TYR A 210 -16.60 -7.20 -15.40
N LEU A 211 -16.10 -6.39 -14.44
CA LEU A 211 -16.53 -5.00 -14.28
C LEU A 211 -16.18 -4.15 -15.51
N HIS A 212 -15.00 -4.38 -16.10
CA HIS A 212 -14.57 -3.69 -17.32
C HIS A 212 -15.28 -4.16 -18.59
N LEU A 213 -15.69 -5.42 -18.64
CA LEU A 213 -16.44 -5.97 -19.76
C LEU A 213 -17.85 -5.40 -19.87
N GLY A 214 -18.42 -4.80 -18.82
CA GLY A 214 -19.73 -4.15 -18.89
C GLY A 214 -20.82 -5.04 -19.52
N ILE A 215 -20.86 -6.32 -19.12
CA ILE A 215 -21.75 -7.31 -19.73
C ILE A 215 -23.22 -6.91 -19.50
N GLY A 216 -23.93 -6.58 -20.57
CA GLY A 216 -25.33 -6.12 -20.52
C GLY A 216 -25.55 -4.69 -21.04
N LEU A 217 -24.48 -3.94 -21.29
CA LEU A 217 -24.55 -2.66 -22.01
C LEU A 217 -24.63 -2.90 -23.53
N ASP A 218 -25.40 -2.09 -24.23
CA ASP A 218 -25.61 -2.17 -25.69
C ASP A 218 -24.54 -1.39 -26.51
N ASP A 219 -23.38 -1.13 -25.92
CA ASP A 219 -22.24 -0.48 -26.57
C ASP A 219 -21.30 -1.49 -27.25
N VAL A 220 -20.34 -1.00 -28.05
CA VAL A 220 -19.23 -1.80 -28.58
C VAL A 220 -17.96 -1.41 -27.85
N CYS A 221 -17.39 -2.36 -27.11
CA CYS A 221 -16.27 -2.08 -26.23
C CYS A 221 -14.98 -2.78 -26.65
N PHE A 222 -13.90 -1.99 -26.76
CA PHE A 222 -12.53 -2.46 -26.97
C PHE A 222 -11.77 -2.44 -25.65
N ILE A 223 -11.19 -3.57 -25.29
CA ILE A 223 -10.49 -3.79 -24.04
C ILE A 223 -9.08 -4.30 -24.34
N GLY A 224 -8.08 -3.51 -23.99
CA GLY A 224 -6.68 -3.90 -24.11
C GLY A 224 -6.17 -4.52 -22.81
N ILE A 225 -5.50 -5.67 -22.87
CA ILE A 225 -4.76 -6.28 -21.76
C ILE A 225 -3.27 -6.09 -22.05
N CYS A 226 -2.60 -5.23 -21.29
CA CYS A 226 -1.18 -4.93 -21.47
C CYS A 226 -0.30 -5.40 -20.29
N GLY A 227 1.00 -5.52 -20.52
CA GLY A 227 1.99 -5.89 -19.51
C GLY A 227 3.16 -6.71 -20.05
N MET A 228 4.15 -6.97 -19.20
CA MET A 228 5.38 -7.70 -19.54
C MET A 228 5.12 -9.12 -20.10
N SER A 229 6.04 -9.63 -20.91
CA SER A 229 6.04 -11.02 -21.39
C SER A 229 5.96 -11.99 -20.21
N GLY A 230 5.22 -13.11 -20.33
CA GLY A 230 5.14 -14.12 -19.26
C GLY A 230 4.20 -13.82 -18.07
N MET A 231 3.60 -12.63 -18.02
CA MET A 231 2.63 -12.25 -16.97
C MET A 231 1.27 -12.98 -17.05
N GLY A 232 1.03 -13.76 -18.11
CA GLY A 232 -0.20 -14.54 -18.32
C GLY A 232 -1.37 -13.76 -18.92
N LYS A 233 -1.11 -12.74 -19.76
CA LYS A 233 -2.15 -11.96 -20.47
C LYS A 233 -3.06 -12.87 -21.30
N THR A 234 -2.46 -13.71 -22.14
CA THR A 234 -3.13 -14.76 -22.92
C THR A 234 -3.99 -15.68 -22.05
N THR A 235 -3.46 -16.11 -20.89
CA THR A 235 -4.20 -16.97 -19.96
C THR A 235 -5.45 -16.25 -19.44
N LEU A 236 -5.35 -14.96 -19.08
CA LEU A 236 -6.49 -14.19 -18.58
C LEU A 236 -7.55 -14.02 -19.67
N ALA A 237 -7.13 -13.63 -20.88
CA ALA A 237 -8.02 -13.49 -22.02
C ALA A 237 -8.75 -14.81 -22.35
N ARG A 238 -8.04 -15.95 -22.25
CA ARG A 238 -8.60 -17.28 -22.48
C ARG A 238 -9.64 -17.68 -21.43
N VAL A 239 -9.37 -17.45 -20.15
CA VAL A 239 -10.34 -17.73 -19.07
C VAL A 239 -11.59 -16.87 -19.25
N VAL A 240 -11.42 -15.59 -19.54
CA VAL A 240 -12.53 -14.66 -19.83
C VAL A 240 -13.35 -15.13 -21.04
N PHE A 241 -12.67 -15.49 -22.14
CA PHE A 241 -13.33 -15.99 -23.34
C PHE A 241 -14.14 -17.25 -23.04
N GLN A 242 -13.56 -18.23 -22.36
CA GLN A 242 -14.24 -19.48 -22.02
C GLN A 242 -15.44 -19.25 -21.10
N LYS A 243 -15.33 -18.34 -20.13
CA LYS A 243 -16.39 -18.03 -19.17
C LYS A 243 -17.57 -17.30 -19.81
N PHE A 244 -17.33 -16.36 -20.74
CA PHE A 244 -18.39 -15.48 -21.25
C PHE A 244 -18.81 -15.75 -22.70
N ASN A 245 -18.13 -16.63 -23.46
CA ASN A 245 -18.44 -16.85 -24.87
C ASN A 245 -19.88 -17.29 -25.17
N HIS A 246 -20.59 -17.87 -24.20
CA HIS A 246 -21.95 -18.37 -24.36
C HIS A 246 -22.99 -17.24 -24.40
N LEU A 247 -22.60 -16.02 -24.01
CA LEU A 247 -23.44 -14.83 -24.01
C LEU A 247 -23.43 -14.07 -25.35
N PHE A 248 -22.62 -14.51 -26.31
CA PHE A 248 -22.38 -13.83 -27.59
C PHE A 248 -22.81 -14.71 -28.77
N ARG A 249 -23.27 -14.08 -29.85
CA ARG A 249 -23.80 -14.78 -31.03
C ARG A 249 -22.68 -15.34 -31.91
N ALA A 250 -21.61 -14.56 -32.11
CA ALA A 250 -20.40 -15.01 -32.79
C ALA A 250 -19.18 -14.79 -31.91
N ARG A 251 -18.16 -15.63 -32.08
CA ARG A 251 -17.00 -15.69 -31.18
C ARG A 251 -15.78 -16.18 -31.92
N SER A 252 -14.61 -15.63 -31.62
CA SER A 252 -13.34 -16.11 -32.13
C SER A 252 -12.21 -15.77 -31.16
N PHE A 253 -11.23 -16.67 -31.08
CA PHE A 253 -9.99 -16.47 -30.33
C PHE A 253 -8.83 -16.68 -31.30
N LEU A 254 -8.19 -15.58 -31.72
CA LEU A 254 -7.01 -15.62 -32.58
C LEU A 254 -5.76 -15.65 -31.71
N GLU A 255 -5.07 -16.79 -31.70
CA GLU A 255 -3.83 -17.00 -30.95
C GLU A 255 -2.62 -16.43 -31.67
N ASN A 256 -1.72 -15.76 -30.93
CA ASN A 256 -0.40 -15.29 -31.39
C ASN A 256 -0.44 -14.54 -32.73
N VAL A 257 -1.27 -13.50 -32.82
CA VAL A 257 -1.51 -12.69 -34.02
C VAL A 257 -0.20 -12.19 -34.65
N SER A 258 0.76 -11.70 -33.85
CA SER A 258 2.08 -11.26 -34.33
C SER A 258 2.86 -12.35 -35.08
N LEU A 259 2.83 -13.59 -34.59
CA LEU A 259 3.59 -14.69 -35.18
C LEU A 259 2.89 -15.22 -36.43
N VAL A 260 1.56 -15.38 -36.37
CA VAL A 260 0.77 -15.90 -37.49
C VAL A 260 0.74 -14.90 -38.66
N SER A 261 0.68 -13.59 -38.39
CA SER A 261 0.73 -12.56 -39.44
C SER A 261 2.06 -12.59 -40.21
N LYS A 262 3.19 -12.80 -39.52
CA LYS A 262 4.53 -12.90 -40.12
C LYS A 262 4.74 -14.19 -40.93
N ILE A 263 4.18 -15.31 -40.49
CA ILE A 263 4.38 -16.62 -41.16
C ILE A 263 3.36 -16.85 -42.28
N ASN A 264 2.08 -16.55 -42.02
CA ASN A 264 0.96 -16.91 -42.88
C ASN A 264 0.27 -15.71 -43.55
N GLY A 265 0.65 -14.48 -43.19
CA GLY A 265 0.03 -13.25 -43.69
C GLY A 265 -1.28 -12.88 -42.99
N LEU A 266 -1.73 -11.64 -43.18
CA LEU A 266 -2.96 -11.10 -42.58
C LEU A 266 -4.24 -11.77 -43.11
N VAL A 267 -4.22 -12.25 -44.35
CA VAL A 267 -5.36 -12.96 -44.97
C VAL A 267 -5.72 -14.22 -44.18
N ALA A 268 -4.73 -15.01 -43.75
CA ALA A 268 -4.96 -16.22 -42.98
C ALA A 268 -5.66 -15.93 -41.64
N LEU A 269 -5.32 -14.82 -40.99
CA LEU A 269 -5.96 -14.39 -39.75
C LEU A 269 -7.43 -13.98 -39.95
N GLN A 270 -7.73 -13.28 -41.05
CA GLN A 270 -9.12 -12.94 -41.41
C GLN A 270 -9.94 -14.20 -41.74
N GLU A 271 -9.35 -15.16 -42.45
CA GLU A 271 -10.01 -16.44 -42.73
C GLU A 271 -10.28 -17.25 -41.47
N ASN A 272 -9.33 -17.28 -40.52
CA ASN A 272 -9.52 -17.94 -39.22
C ASN A 272 -10.63 -17.26 -38.40
N LEU A 273 -10.69 -15.93 -38.41
CA LEU A 273 -11.76 -15.17 -37.73
C LEU A 273 -13.14 -15.55 -38.29
N LEU A 274 -13.26 -15.61 -39.62
CA LEU A 274 -14.52 -15.90 -40.30
C LEU A 274 -14.92 -17.37 -40.20
N SER A 275 -13.95 -18.30 -40.21
CA SER A 275 -14.21 -19.73 -40.07
C SER A 275 -14.70 -20.07 -38.66
N ASP A 276 -14.10 -19.49 -37.61
CA ASP A 276 -14.55 -19.60 -36.22
C ASP A 276 -16.02 -19.19 -36.04
N MET A 277 -16.44 -18.18 -36.80
CA MET A 277 -17.80 -17.63 -36.77
C MET A 277 -18.77 -18.35 -37.71
N LYS A 278 -18.32 -19.33 -38.49
CA LYS A 278 -19.07 -20.01 -39.57
C LYS A 278 -19.62 -19.04 -40.62
N LEU A 279 -18.83 -18.02 -40.95
CA LEU A 279 -19.14 -16.96 -41.90
C LEU A 279 -18.20 -16.99 -43.12
N LYS A 280 -17.57 -18.13 -43.43
CA LYS A 280 -16.70 -18.29 -44.61
C LYS A 280 -17.53 -18.78 -45.81
N ASP A 281 -17.28 -18.21 -46.99
CA ASP A 281 -17.75 -18.75 -48.28
C ASP A 281 -16.58 -19.43 -49.00
N ASP A 282 -16.79 -20.64 -49.51
CA ASP A 282 -15.71 -21.49 -50.04
C ASP A 282 -15.32 -21.19 -51.51
N GLN A 283 -15.88 -20.16 -52.16
CA GLN A 283 -15.80 -20.00 -53.62
C GLN A 283 -15.14 -18.71 -54.16
N GLU A 284 -14.45 -17.88 -53.37
CA GLU A 284 -13.82 -16.65 -53.89
C GLU A 284 -12.34 -16.47 -53.55
N LYS A 285 -11.60 -15.86 -54.49
CA LYS A 285 -10.21 -15.43 -54.33
C LYS A 285 -10.13 -14.26 -53.33
N TRP A 286 -9.28 -14.40 -52.32
CA TRP A 286 -9.23 -13.53 -51.14
C TRP A 286 -8.06 -12.54 -51.15
N ASP A 287 -8.28 -11.31 -50.67
CA ASP A 287 -7.26 -10.33 -50.34
C ASP A 287 -7.61 -9.58 -49.04
N VAL A 288 -6.67 -8.80 -48.49
CA VAL A 288 -6.82 -8.16 -47.17
C VAL A 288 -7.96 -7.14 -47.14
N LEU A 289 -8.14 -6.35 -48.20
CA LEU A 289 -9.17 -5.31 -48.27
C LEU A 289 -10.56 -5.93 -48.38
N LYS A 290 -10.70 -6.96 -49.22
CA LYS A 290 -11.93 -7.72 -49.34
C LYS A 290 -12.29 -8.40 -48.02
N GLY A 291 -11.31 -8.94 -47.30
CA GLY A 291 -11.52 -9.51 -45.97
C GLY A 291 -12.02 -8.50 -44.95
N ILE A 292 -11.48 -7.27 -44.96
CA ILE A 292 -11.97 -6.15 -44.13
C ILE A 292 -13.45 -5.88 -44.41
N ASP A 293 -13.84 -5.76 -45.68
CA ASP A 293 -15.22 -5.46 -46.07
C ASP A 293 -16.18 -6.59 -45.68
N VAL A 294 -15.76 -7.85 -45.83
CA VAL A 294 -16.56 -9.01 -45.42
C VAL A 294 -16.77 -9.04 -43.91
N ILE A 295 -15.71 -8.83 -43.12
CA ILE A 295 -15.80 -8.79 -41.65
C ILE A 295 -16.74 -7.66 -41.22
N ARG A 296 -16.54 -6.45 -41.74
CA ARG A 296 -17.38 -5.28 -41.42
C ARG A 296 -18.86 -5.54 -41.74
N ASN A 297 -19.16 -6.03 -42.94
CA ASN A 297 -20.54 -6.20 -43.39
C ASN A 297 -21.28 -7.36 -42.70
N ARG A 298 -20.57 -8.43 -42.31
CA ARG A 298 -21.19 -9.58 -41.63
C ARG A 298 -21.34 -9.37 -40.12
N LEU A 299 -20.48 -8.56 -39.50
CA LEU A 299 -20.44 -8.38 -38.04
C LEU A 299 -21.15 -7.12 -37.54
N CYS A 300 -21.48 -6.15 -38.41
CA CYS A 300 -22.08 -4.86 -38.00
C CYS A 300 -23.42 -4.95 -37.26
N TYR A 301 -24.16 -6.06 -37.40
CA TYR A 301 -25.42 -6.31 -36.67
C TYR A 301 -25.33 -7.50 -35.73
N THR A 302 -24.13 -8.05 -35.53
CA THR A 302 -23.92 -9.27 -34.75
C THR A 302 -23.23 -8.92 -33.44
N LYS A 303 -23.79 -9.37 -32.32
CA LYS A 303 -23.15 -9.28 -31.00
C LYS A 303 -21.99 -10.29 -30.92
N VAL A 304 -20.76 -9.80 -30.94
CA VAL A 304 -19.54 -10.64 -31.02
C VAL A 304 -18.66 -10.58 -29.78
N LEU A 305 -17.92 -11.66 -29.52
CA LEU A 305 -16.78 -11.69 -28.60
C LEU A 305 -15.52 -12.10 -29.38
N ILE A 306 -14.60 -11.17 -29.59
CA ILE A 306 -13.34 -11.43 -30.33
C ILE A 306 -12.17 -11.24 -29.38
N VAL A 307 -11.24 -12.20 -29.37
CA VAL A 307 -9.95 -12.06 -28.68
C VAL A 307 -8.83 -12.09 -29.71
N LEU A 308 -8.01 -11.04 -29.72
CA LEU A 308 -6.80 -10.91 -30.53
C LEU A 308 -5.60 -11.02 -29.59
N ASP A 309 -4.90 -12.16 -29.60
CA ASP A 309 -3.81 -12.44 -28.67
C ASP A 309 -2.43 -12.10 -29.27
N ASP A 310 -1.58 -11.40 -28.51
CA ASP A 310 -0.21 -10.99 -28.85
C ASP A 310 -0.11 -10.17 -30.15
N VAL A 311 -0.76 -9.01 -30.14
CA VAL A 311 -0.70 -8.02 -31.23
C VAL A 311 0.49 -7.08 -31.01
N ASP A 312 1.32 -6.87 -32.03
CA ASP A 312 2.50 -6.00 -31.98
C ASP A 312 2.53 -4.87 -33.03
N GLU A 313 1.63 -4.91 -34.02
CA GLU A 313 1.56 -3.88 -35.07
C GLU A 313 0.14 -3.33 -35.24
N LYS A 314 0.03 -2.03 -35.56
CA LYS A 314 -1.26 -1.35 -35.75
C LYS A 314 -2.05 -1.94 -36.93
N GLU A 315 -1.37 -2.30 -38.01
CA GLU A 315 -2.00 -2.87 -39.22
C GLU A 315 -2.79 -4.15 -38.91
N GLN A 316 -2.33 -4.96 -37.95
CA GLN A 316 -3.02 -6.17 -37.50
C GLN A 316 -4.38 -5.84 -36.85
N LEU A 317 -4.47 -4.75 -36.08
CA LEU A 317 -5.74 -4.31 -35.51
C LEU A 317 -6.65 -3.68 -36.56
N GLU A 318 -6.11 -2.83 -37.43
CA GLU A 318 -6.89 -2.16 -38.48
C GLU A 318 -7.53 -3.15 -39.44
N THR A 319 -6.90 -4.32 -39.65
CA THR A 319 -7.35 -5.35 -40.58
C THR A 319 -8.29 -6.38 -39.97
N LEU A 320 -8.20 -6.64 -38.66
CA LEU A 320 -9.02 -7.62 -37.95
C LEU A 320 -10.17 -6.99 -37.16
N ALA A 321 -9.97 -5.80 -36.60
CA ALA A 321 -10.93 -5.10 -35.75
C ALA A 321 -10.76 -3.57 -35.85
N GLY A 322 -11.11 -3.01 -37.01
CA GLY A 322 -10.81 -1.61 -37.35
C GLY A 322 -11.43 -0.55 -36.42
N ASN A 323 -12.76 -0.52 -36.28
CA ASN A 323 -13.42 0.43 -35.37
C ASN A 323 -14.72 -0.15 -34.79
N SER A 324 -15.36 0.57 -33.86
CA SER A 324 -16.60 0.14 -33.21
C SER A 324 -17.76 -0.10 -34.16
N ASN A 325 -17.78 0.55 -35.33
CA ASN A 325 -18.89 0.48 -36.29
C ASN A 325 -18.90 -0.84 -37.07
N TRP A 326 -17.86 -1.66 -36.96
CA TRP A 326 -17.79 -2.98 -37.58
C TRP A 326 -18.61 -4.03 -36.83
N PHE A 327 -19.08 -3.72 -35.62
CA PHE A 327 -19.68 -4.70 -34.71
C PHE A 327 -21.05 -4.25 -34.22
N GLY A 328 -21.93 -5.21 -33.98
CA GLY A 328 -23.27 -4.93 -33.46
C GLY A 328 -23.27 -4.51 -31.98
N PRO A 329 -24.37 -3.89 -31.50
CA PRO A 329 -24.55 -3.53 -30.10
C PRO A 329 -24.26 -4.66 -29.11
N GLY A 330 -23.57 -4.34 -28.02
CA GLY A 330 -23.16 -5.28 -26.97
C GLY A 330 -21.93 -6.12 -27.30
N SER A 331 -21.20 -5.81 -28.38
CA SER A 331 -19.97 -6.54 -28.77
C SER A 331 -18.77 -6.19 -27.90
N ARG A 332 -17.88 -7.17 -27.70
CA ARG A 332 -16.66 -7.04 -26.88
C ARG A 332 -15.45 -7.54 -27.66
N ILE A 333 -14.43 -6.69 -27.78
CA ILE A 333 -13.18 -7.00 -28.47
C ILE A 333 -12.06 -6.88 -27.44
N ILE A 334 -11.35 -7.98 -27.19
CA ILE A 334 -10.25 -8.05 -26.24
C ILE A 334 -8.95 -8.17 -27.03
N VAL A 335 -8.00 -7.28 -26.78
CA VAL A 335 -6.68 -7.29 -27.42
C VAL A 335 -5.63 -7.53 -26.35
N THR A 336 -4.76 -8.52 -26.50
CA THR A 336 -3.59 -8.67 -25.62
C THR A 336 -2.34 -8.16 -26.33
N THR A 337 -1.52 -7.38 -25.62
CA THR A 337 -0.27 -6.83 -26.18
C THR A 337 0.75 -6.54 -25.08
N LYS A 338 2.00 -6.30 -25.48
CA LYS A 338 3.06 -5.75 -24.62
C LYS A 338 3.20 -4.24 -24.79
N ASP A 339 2.62 -3.67 -25.85
CA ASP A 339 2.73 -2.27 -26.25
C ASP A 339 1.44 -1.50 -25.92
N GLU A 340 1.46 -0.66 -24.88
CA GLU A 340 0.30 0.12 -24.46
C GLU A 340 -0.01 1.28 -25.43
N HIS A 341 1.01 1.83 -26.08
CA HIS A 341 0.84 2.91 -27.05
C HIS A 341 0.09 2.43 -28.30
N LEU A 342 0.29 1.16 -28.71
CA LEU A 342 -0.50 0.52 -29.77
C LEU A 342 -2.00 0.54 -29.48
N LEU A 343 -2.41 0.26 -28.23
CA LEU A 343 -3.82 0.31 -27.80
C LEU A 343 -4.36 1.75 -27.83
N THR A 344 -3.57 2.69 -27.31
CA THR A 344 -3.94 4.11 -27.23
C THR A 344 -4.11 4.70 -28.63
N ARG A 345 -3.19 4.40 -29.56
CA ARG A 345 -3.23 4.88 -30.95
C ARG A 345 -4.40 4.31 -31.75
N HIS A 346 -4.87 3.10 -31.41
CA HIS A 346 -6.07 2.51 -32.01
C HIS A 346 -7.37 3.04 -31.41
N GLY A 347 -7.30 3.79 -30.30
CA GLY A 347 -8.48 4.32 -29.61
C GLY A 347 -9.20 3.29 -28.75
N VAL A 348 -8.45 2.33 -28.18
CA VAL A 348 -8.99 1.34 -27.23
C VAL A 348 -9.51 2.06 -25.97
N GLN A 349 -10.75 1.76 -25.57
CA GLN A 349 -11.47 2.51 -24.54
C GLN A 349 -11.02 2.15 -23.13
N ILE A 350 -10.66 0.89 -22.89
CA ILE A 350 -10.27 0.37 -21.57
C ILE A 350 -8.93 -0.35 -21.70
N ILE A 351 -7.94 0.05 -20.90
CA ILE A 351 -6.63 -0.60 -20.84
C ILE A 351 -6.46 -1.21 -19.44
N TYR A 352 -6.36 -2.53 -19.40
CA TYR A 352 -6.11 -3.33 -18.20
C TYR A 352 -4.63 -3.72 -18.12
N ARG A 353 -3.89 -3.05 -17.23
CA ARG A 353 -2.47 -3.36 -16.94
C ARG A 353 -2.39 -4.58 -16.04
N LYS A 354 -1.87 -5.69 -16.56
CA LYS A 354 -1.80 -6.94 -15.82
C LYS A 354 -0.70 -6.90 -14.74
N LYS A 355 -1.12 -6.92 -13.47
CA LYS A 355 -0.24 -7.03 -12.29
C LYS A 355 0.23 -8.48 -12.06
N GLY A 356 1.36 -8.64 -11.38
CA GLY A 356 1.94 -9.92 -10.96
C GLY A 356 1.06 -10.66 -9.95
N LEU A 357 1.45 -11.89 -9.60
CA LEU A 357 0.82 -12.68 -8.55
C LEU A 357 1.18 -12.13 -7.17
N HIS A 358 0.22 -12.07 -6.26
CA HIS A 358 0.50 -11.73 -4.86
C HIS A 358 1.32 -12.84 -4.20
N LYS A 359 2.11 -12.54 -3.16
CA LYS A 359 3.02 -13.51 -2.53
C LYS A 359 2.34 -14.85 -2.16
N LYS A 360 1.12 -14.81 -1.62
CA LYS A 360 0.32 -16.03 -1.32
C LYS A 360 -0.02 -16.82 -2.59
N GLU A 361 -0.48 -16.15 -3.65
CA GLU A 361 -0.79 -16.77 -4.95
C GLU A 361 0.48 -17.30 -5.65
N ALA A 362 1.57 -16.56 -5.58
CA ALA A 362 2.86 -16.92 -6.16
C ALA A 362 3.44 -18.17 -5.47
N LEU A 363 3.36 -18.23 -4.14
CA LEU A 363 3.74 -19.40 -3.35
C LEU A 363 2.88 -20.61 -3.70
N GLN A 364 1.56 -20.43 -3.84
CA GLN A 364 0.66 -21.51 -4.24
C GLN A 364 0.99 -22.02 -5.65
N LEU A 365 1.24 -21.15 -6.63
CA LEU A 365 1.61 -21.57 -7.98
C LEU A 365 2.96 -22.29 -8.01
N PHE A 366 3.95 -21.77 -7.30
CA PHE A 366 5.26 -22.40 -7.21
C PHE A 366 5.19 -23.77 -6.55
N THR A 367 4.47 -23.89 -5.43
CA THR A 367 4.34 -25.17 -4.70
C THR A 367 3.57 -26.21 -5.51
N GLN A 368 2.55 -25.82 -6.28
CA GLN A 368 1.84 -26.73 -7.19
C GLN A 368 2.74 -27.30 -8.30
N GLU A 369 3.65 -26.48 -8.84
CA GLU A 369 4.54 -26.91 -9.93
C GLU A 369 5.79 -27.64 -9.39
N ALA A 370 6.23 -27.33 -8.17
CA ALA A 370 7.39 -27.94 -7.52
C ALA A 370 7.05 -29.25 -6.78
N PHE A 371 5.81 -29.42 -6.33
CA PHE A 371 5.34 -30.61 -5.60
C PHE A 371 4.06 -31.15 -6.26
N CYS A 372 4.13 -32.36 -6.84
CA CYS A 372 2.94 -33.02 -7.41
C CYS A 372 1.82 -33.28 -6.38
N ASN A 373 2.13 -33.26 -5.07
CA ASN A 373 1.16 -33.32 -3.97
C ASN A 373 1.76 -32.67 -2.70
N PRO A 374 1.28 -31.49 -2.25
CA PRO A 374 1.85 -30.75 -1.12
C PRO A 374 1.71 -31.44 0.25
N GLY A 375 0.96 -32.55 0.34
CA GLY A 375 0.71 -33.29 1.59
C GLY A 375 1.76 -34.34 1.99
N GLN A 376 2.87 -34.49 1.26
CA GLN A 376 3.92 -35.51 1.51
C GLN A 376 5.30 -34.91 1.84
N CYS A 377 5.37 -33.72 2.43
CA CYS A 377 6.67 -33.16 2.83
C CYS A 377 6.98 -33.51 4.29
N GLU A 378 8.08 -34.22 4.52
CA GLU A 378 8.52 -34.72 5.83
C GLU A 378 9.12 -33.64 6.75
N ASP A 379 9.35 -32.41 6.26
CA ASP A 379 9.88 -31.30 7.06
C ASP A 379 9.38 -29.91 6.55
N PRO A 380 8.31 -29.33 7.13
CA PRO A 380 7.59 -28.20 6.51
C PRO A 380 8.32 -26.86 6.53
N GLN A 381 9.08 -26.55 7.59
CA GLN A 381 9.46 -25.15 7.87
C GLN A 381 10.65 -24.67 7.01
N ASP A 382 11.74 -25.43 6.98
CA ASP A 382 12.93 -25.09 6.19
C ASP A 382 12.68 -25.10 4.67
N LEU A 383 11.73 -25.92 4.22
CA LEU A 383 11.39 -26.03 2.81
C LEU A 383 10.48 -24.88 2.38
N LEU A 384 9.68 -24.33 3.30
CA LEU A 384 8.87 -23.14 3.10
C LEU A 384 9.74 -21.89 2.94
N ASP A 385 10.83 -21.76 3.69
CA ASP A 385 11.77 -20.64 3.55
C ASP A 385 12.43 -20.64 2.17
N LEU A 386 12.93 -21.80 1.72
CA LEU A 386 13.42 -21.97 0.34
C LEU A 386 12.35 -21.64 -0.70
N CYS A 387 11.10 -22.07 -0.51
CA CYS A 387 10.01 -21.71 -1.42
C CYS A 387 9.77 -20.19 -1.44
N ASN A 388 9.83 -19.53 -0.29
CA ASN A 388 9.71 -18.08 -0.19
C ASN A 388 10.85 -17.35 -0.91
N ASP A 389 12.07 -17.87 -0.86
CA ASP A 389 13.21 -17.31 -1.60
C ASP A 389 13.03 -17.42 -3.11
N TYR A 390 12.55 -18.56 -3.61
CA TYR A 390 12.21 -18.74 -5.02
C TYR A 390 11.06 -17.82 -5.46
N VAL A 391 10.04 -17.65 -4.61
CA VAL A 391 8.93 -16.73 -4.85
C VAL A 391 9.40 -15.27 -4.87
N SER A 392 10.31 -14.91 -3.96
CA SER A 392 10.95 -13.59 -3.88
C SER A 392 11.78 -13.32 -5.14
N TYR A 393 12.57 -14.30 -5.60
CA TYR A 393 13.32 -14.21 -6.85
C TYR A 393 12.41 -13.97 -8.06
N ALA A 394 11.26 -14.63 -8.13
CA ALA A 394 10.34 -14.52 -9.25
C ALA A 394 9.51 -13.22 -9.22
N ASP A 395 9.40 -12.57 -8.07
CA ASP A 395 8.69 -11.30 -7.85
C ASP A 395 7.26 -11.31 -8.44
N GLY A 396 6.54 -12.41 -8.19
CA GLY A 396 5.17 -12.58 -8.67
C GLY A 396 5.03 -12.87 -10.17
N HIS A 397 6.12 -13.10 -10.91
CA HIS A 397 6.07 -13.43 -12.34
C HIS A 397 5.62 -14.89 -12.59
N PRO A 398 4.41 -15.15 -13.14
CA PRO A 398 3.81 -16.49 -13.21
C PRO A 398 4.64 -17.51 -13.98
N LEU A 399 5.15 -17.12 -15.15
CA LEU A 399 5.94 -18.01 -15.99
C LEU A 399 7.28 -18.39 -15.33
N THR A 400 7.89 -17.47 -14.59
CA THR A 400 9.13 -17.75 -13.84
C THR A 400 8.86 -18.76 -12.74
N LEU A 401 7.80 -18.55 -11.95
CA LEU A 401 7.39 -19.49 -10.89
C LEU A 401 7.17 -20.90 -11.45
N LYS A 402 6.51 -21.00 -12.60
CA LYS A 402 6.26 -22.29 -13.27
C LYS A 402 7.53 -22.98 -13.76
N VAL A 403 8.43 -22.24 -14.44
CA VAL A 403 9.71 -22.79 -14.93
C VAL A 403 10.59 -23.23 -13.76
N LEU A 404 10.70 -22.41 -12.71
CA LEU A 404 11.50 -22.74 -11.54
C LEU A 404 10.91 -23.93 -10.77
N GLY A 405 9.60 -23.93 -10.49
CA GLY A 405 8.95 -25.03 -9.79
C GLY A 405 9.10 -26.37 -10.52
N SER A 406 8.79 -26.41 -11.82
CA SER A 406 8.93 -27.63 -12.64
C SER A 406 10.37 -28.14 -12.74
N SER A 407 11.38 -27.25 -12.73
CA SER A 407 12.79 -27.65 -12.75
C SER A 407 13.27 -28.35 -11.47
N LEU A 408 12.56 -28.10 -10.36
CA LEU A 408 12.87 -28.60 -9.03
C LEU A 408 12.08 -29.85 -8.64
N LEU A 409 11.13 -30.25 -9.50
CA LEU A 409 10.26 -31.40 -9.26
C LEU A 409 11.08 -32.69 -9.04
N GLY A 410 10.86 -33.34 -7.91
CA GLY A 410 11.56 -34.58 -7.53
C GLY A 410 13.04 -34.40 -7.18
N LYS A 411 13.53 -33.16 -7.00
CA LYS A 411 14.90 -32.87 -6.56
C LYS A 411 14.99 -32.81 -5.04
N ARG A 412 16.17 -33.13 -4.50
CA ARG A 412 16.49 -33.04 -3.07
C ARG A 412 16.76 -31.59 -2.63
N LYS A 413 16.58 -31.29 -1.34
CA LYS A 413 16.76 -29.96 -0.73
C LYS A 413 18.15 -29.33 -0.96
N ASP A 414 19.22 -30.12 -0.97
CA ASP A 414 20.58 -29.66 -1.28
C ASP A 414 20.69 -29.09 -2.70
N VAL A 415 20.02 -29.74 -3.66
CA VAL A 415 19.96 -29.30 -5.06
C VAL A 415 19.13 -28.02 -5.18
N TRP A 416 18.08 -27.85 -4.38
CA TRP A 416 17.27 -26.62 -4.36
C TRP A 416 18.09 -25.42 -3.92
N LYS A 417 18.84 -25.55 -2.81
CA LYS A 417 19.70 -24.49 -2.30
C LYS A 417 20.80 -24.13 -3.31
N SER A 418 21.52 -25.13 -3.82
CA SER A 418 22.56 -24.91 -4.83
C SER A 418 22.01 -24.31 -6.15
N SER A 419 20.80 -24.70 -6.55
CA SER A 419 20.14 -24.12 -7.73
C SER A 419 19.76 -22.66 -7.52
N LEU A 420 19.32 -22.29 -6.30
CA LEU A 420 18.99 -20.92 -5.93
C LEU A 420 20.25 -20.06 -5.90
N ASP A 421 21.33 -20.55 -5.27
CA ASP A 421 22.65 -19.90 -5.25
C ASP A 421 23.14 -19.64 -6.69
N ARG A 422 22.98 -20.63 -7.58
CA ARG A 422 23.29 -20.46 -9.01
C ARG A 422 22.42 -19.39 -9.67
N LEU A 423 21.12 -19.34 -9.41
CA LEU A 423 20.19 -18.36 -9.99
C LEU A 423 20.49 -16.92 -9.55
N GLN A 424 21.04 -16.73 -8.35
CA GLN A 424 21.46 -15.42 -7.89
C GLN A 424 22.62 -14.85 -8.74
N VAL A 425 23.49 -15.71 -9.26
CA VAL A 425 24.65 -15.33 -10.09
C VAL A 425 24.34 -15.39 -11.60
N LEU A 426 23.54 -16.37 -12.01
CA LEU A 426 23.30 -16.78 -13.39
C LEU A 426 21.80 -16.95 -13.62
N PRO A 427 21.13 -15.99 -14.28
CA PRO A 427 19.72 -16.12 -14.57
C PRO A 427 19.42 -17.34 -15.45
N ASN A 428 18.27 -17.98 -15.23
CA ASN A 428 17.85 -19.14 -16.01
C ASN A 428 17.65 -18.77 -17.49
N ARG A 429 18.32 -19.49 -18.39
CA ARG A 429 18.34 -19.22 -19.84
C ARG A 429 16.95 -19.24 -20.48
N ASP A 430 16.08 -20.18 -20.12
CA ASP A 430 14.73 -20.30 -20.71
C ASP A 430 13.85 -19.10 -20.36
N ILE A 431 14.04 -18.54 -19.16
CA ILE A 431 13.36 -17.31 -18.72
C ILE A 431 13.92 -16.11 -19.46
N GLN A 432 15.25 -16.03 -19.57
CA GLN A 432 15.95 -14.95 -20.27
C GLN A 432 15.53 -14.87 -21.73
N GLU A 433 15.50 -15.99 -22.46
CA GLU A 433 15.11 -16.01 -23.87
C GLU A 433 13.67 -15.49 -24.07
N LYS A 434 12.74 -15.78 -23.16
CA LYS A 434 11.35 -15.31 -23.24
C LYS A 434 11.15 -13.84 -22.89
N LEU A 435 11.99 -13.28 -22.02
CA LEU A 435 12.00 -11.85 -21.69
C LEU A 435 12.73 -11.05 -22.76
N LYS A 436 13.82 -11.59 -23.30
CA LYS A 436 14.71 -10.94 -24.27
C LYS A 436 14.02 -10.60 -25.58
N ILE A 437 12.96 -11.32 -25.96
CA ILE A 437 12.13 -10.98 -27.14
C ILE A 437 11.68 -9.49 -27.11
N GLY A 438 11.30 -8.97 -25.94
CA GLY A 438 10.91 -7.57 -25.81
C GLY A 438 12.08 -6.59 -25.97
N PHE A 439 13.27 -6.97 -25.50
CA PHE A 439 14.50 -6.20 -25.64
C PHE A 439 15.05 -6.23 -27.07
N ASP A 440 15.00 -7.37 -27.75
CA ASP A 440 15.53 -7.54 -29.11
C ASP A 440 14.76 -6.69 -30.13
N ALA A 441 13.46 -6.45 -29.86
CA ALA A 441 12.59 -5.58 -30.65
C ALA A 441 12.85 -4.07 -30.47
N LEU A 442 13.72 -3.67 -29.55
CA LEU A 442 14.09 -2.26 -29.33
C LEU A 442 15.10 -1.75 -30.36
N GLY A 443 15.04 -0.45 -30.65
CA GLY A 443 16.08 0.26 -31.38
C GLY A 443 17.38 0.37 -30.58
N ASP A 444 18.48 0.74 -31.25
CA ASP A 444 19.81 0.76 -30.61
C ASP A 444 19.93 1.80 -29.47
N THR A 445 19.24 2.95 -29.58
CA THR A 445 19.21 3.98 -28.54
C THR A 445 18.44 3.51 -27.31
N GLU A 446 17.27 2.93 -27.53
CA GLU A 446 16.41 2.32 -26.52
C GLU A 446 17.11 1.17 -25.78
N LYS A 447 17.86 0.33 -26.50
CA LYS A 447 18.67 -0.75 -25.89
C LYS A 447 19.72 -0.18 -24.95
N LYS A 448 20.44 0.88 -25.35
CA LYS A 448 21.43 1.54 -24.48
C LYS A 448 20.75 2.15 -23.25
N MET A 449 19.59 2.80 -23.41
CA MET A 449 18.80 3.37 -22.31
C MET A 449 18.33 2.29 -21.33
N PHE A 450 17.82 1.16 -21.84
CA PHE A 450 17.41 0.02 -21.02
C PHE A 450 18.57 -0.49 -20.15
N LEU A 451 19.76 -0.65 -20.73
CA LEU A 451 20.95 -1.10 -20.01
C LEU A 451 21.46 -0.06 -18.99
N ASP A 452 21.40 1.24 -19.32
CA ASP A 452 21.73 2.32 -18.36
C ASP A 452 20.80 2.31 -17.15
N ILE A 453 19.50 2.14 -17.37
CA ILE A 453 18.52 2.05 -16.29
C ILE A 453 18.72 0.78 -15.46
N ALA A 454 18.89 -0.37 -16.11
CA ALA A 454 19.12 -1.64 -15.43
C ALA A 454 20.37 -1.61 -14.52
N CYS A 455 21.46 -0.99 -14.98
CA CYS A 455 22.71 -0.92 -14.25
C CYS A 455 22.75 0.22 -13.22
N PHE A 456 22.30 1.45 -13.54
CA PHE A 456 22.61 2.65 -12.74
C PHE A 456 21.41 3.42 -12.21
N PHE A 457 20.25 3.33 -12.89
CA PHE A 457 19.14 4.26 -12.68
C PHE A 457 17.81 3.62 -12.25
N ASN A 458 17.78 2.33 -11.92
CA ASN A 458 16.59 1.73 -11.33
C ASN A 458 16.28 2.38 -9.97
N GLY A 459 15.07 2.90 -9.81
CA GLY A 459 14.62 3.66 -8.63
C GLY A 459 14.92 5.16 -8.67
N GLU A 460 15.58 5.67 -9.70
CA GLU A 460 15.95 7.09 -9.83
C GLU A 460 14.83 7.94 -10.45
N ASN A 461 14.87 9.26 -10.23
CA ASN A 461 13.88 10.19 -10.80
C ASN A 461 14.02 10.31 -12.33
N LYS A 462 12.92 10.17 -13.09
CA LYS A 462 12.89 10.28 -14.55
C LYS A 462 13.56 11.57 -15.05
N HIS A 463 13.24 12.71 -14.47
CA HIS A 463 13.78 14.00 -14.93
C HIS A 463 15.29 14.10 -14.70
N ARG A 464 15.78 13.59 -13.57
CA ARG A 464 17.22 13.49 -13.28
C ARG A 464 17.95 12.65 -14.34
N VAL A 465 17.39 11.49 -14.68
CA VAL A 465 17.98 10.58 -15.68
C VAL A 465 17.97 11.19 -17.07
N VAL A 466 16.87 11.85 -17.45
CA VAL A 466 16.79 12.60 -18.72
C VAL A 466 17.88 13.66 -18.77
N ASP A 467 17.99 14.50 -17.74
CA ASP A 467 18.99 15.57 -17.66
C ASP A 467 20.44 15.07 -17.74
N LEU A 468 20.76 13.95 -17.09
CA LEU A 468 22.09 13.34 -17.11
C LEU A 468 22.49 12.85 -18.51
N LEU A 469 21.53 12.28 -19.24
CA LEU A 469 21.76 11.63 -20.53
C LEU A 469 21.47 12.55 -21.73
N GLU A 470 20.90 13.73 -21.48
CA GLU A 470 20.55 14.71 -22.52
C GLU A 470 21.79 15.19 -23.29
N GLY A 471 21.67 15.32 -24.61
CA GLY A 471 22.78 15.77 -25.47
C GLY A 471 23.94 14.77 -25.63
N ILE A 472 23.73 13.48 -25.34
CA ILE A 472 24.59 12.40 -25.85
C ILE A 472 24.23 12.19 -27.33
N SER A 473 25.23 12.17 -28.22
CA SER A 473 25.00 11.82 -29.62
C SER A 473 24.38 10.43 -29.72
N ASP A 474 23.29 10.28 -30.47
CA ASP A 474 22.53 9.03 -30.63
C ASP A 474 21.78 8.57 -29.36
N CYS A 475 21.23 9.50 -28.57
CA CYS A 475 20.32 9.19 -27.47
C CYS A 475 19.24 10.26 -27.33
N PHE A 476 18.00 9.84 -27.10
CA PHE A 476 16.86 10.73 -26.87
C PHE A 476 16.17 10.33 -25.57
N PRO A 477 16.73 10.65 -24.40
CA PRO A 477 16.34 10.03 -23.14
C PRO A 477 14.85 10.10 -22.81
N ALA A 478 14.22 11.25 -23.07
CA ALA A 478 12.78 11.40 -22.83
C ALA A 478 11.95 10.44 -23.69
N VAL A 479 12.25 10.37 -24.99
CA VAL A 479 11.56 9.50 -25.96
C VAL A 479 11.87 8.03 -25.70
N ASP A 480 13.16 7.69 -25.52
CA ASP A 480 13.60 6.32 -25.27
C ASP A 480 12.97 5.77 -23.98
N ILE A 481 12.91 6.56 -22.89
CA ILE A 481 12.24 6.15 -21.63
C ILE A 481 10.75 5.91 -21.85
N ASP A 482 10.06 6.79 -22.59
CA ASP A 482 8.63 6.64 -22.86
C ASP A 482 8.37 5.42 -23.73
N THR A 483 9.20 5.13 -24.74
CA THR A 483 9.11 3.88 -25.52
C THR A 483 9.30 2.63 -24.66
N LEU A 484 10.23 2.65 -23.70
CA LEU A 484 10.43 1.53 -22.76
C LEU A 484 9.21 1.32 -21.84
N VAL A 485 8.54 2.41 -21.45
CA VAL A 485 7.28 2.35 -20.68
C VAL A 485 6.15 1.78 -21.55
N ASP A 486 6.01 2.28 -22.77
CA ASP A 486 5.00 1.83 -23.71
C ASP A 486 5.12 0.34 -23.99
N LYS A 487 6.36 -0.17 -24.14
CA LYS A 487 6.65 -1.60 -24.36
C LYS A 487 6.61 -2.47 -23.10
N SER A 488 6.13 -1.92 -21.97
CA SER A 488 6.03 -2.61 -20.67
C SER A 488 7.37 -3.17 -20.16
N LEU A 489 8.51 -2.58 -20.55
CA LEU A 489 9.85 -2.93 -20.06
C LEU A 489 10.28 -2.05 -18.88
N LEU A 490 9.60 -0.92 -18.69
CA LEU A 490 9.82 0.01 -17.60
C LEU A 490 8.46 0.46 -17.05
N THR A 491 8.42 0.82 -15.77
CA THR A 491 7.23 1.41 -15.13
C THR A 491 7.64 2.68 -14.43
N ILE A 492 6.83 3.74 -14.53
CA ILE A 492 7.04 4.97 -13.77
C ILE A 492 6.09 4.95 -12.57
N LEU A 493 6.65 4.92 -11.36
CA LEU A 493 5.90 5.04 -10.12
C LEU A 493 6.14 6.43 -9.54
N GLY A 494 5.11 7.28 -9.62
CA GLY A 494 5.25 8.69 -9.29
C GLY A 494 6.13 9.43 -10.29
N ARG A 495 7.37 9.72 -9.89
CA ARG A 495 8.42 10.29 -10.76
C ARG A 495 9.65 9.39 -10.89
N LYS A 496 9.64 8.20 -10.30
CA LYS A 496 10.80 7.29 -10.29
C LYS A 496 10.65 6.20 -11.36
N LEU A 497 11.77 5.88 -12.00
CA LEU A 497 11.88 4.78 -12.94
C LEU A 497 11.93 3.47 -12.14
N TRP A 498 11.14 2.49 -12.52
CA TRP A 498 11.12 1.18 -11.90
C TRP A 498 11.18 0.09 -12.96
N MET A 499 12.21 -0.74 -12.90
CA MET A 499 12.39 -1.91 -13.75
C MET A 499 12.19 -3.17 -12.92
N HIS A 500 11.37 -4.09 -13.44
CA HIS A 500 11.12 -5.37 -12.80
C HIS A 500 12.43 -6.13 -12.56
N SER A 501 12.57 -6.76 -11.40
CA SER A 501 13.79 -7.47 -10.96
C SER A 501 14.35 -8.44 -12.02
N LEU A 502 13.48 -9.25 -12.63
CA LEU A 502 13.83 -10.14 -13.76
C LEU A 502 14.34 -9.40 -15.02
N LEU A 503 13.78 -8.25 -15.37
CA LEU A 503 14.25 -7.43 -16.50
C LEU A 503 15.59 -6.77 -16.18
N GLN A 504 15.77 -6.31 -14.93
CA GLN A 504 17.04 -5.75 -14.48
C GLN A 504 18.15 -6.80 -14.54
N ARG A 505 17.88 -8.01 -14.05
CA ARG A 505 18.79 -9.17 -14.14
C ARG A 505 19.07 -9.56 -15.60
N MET A 506 18.08 -9.47 -16.49
CA MET A 506 18.30 -9.66 -17.92
C MET A 506 19.25 -8.61 -18.49
N GLY A 507 19.08 -7.34 -18.12
CA GLY A 507 20.01 -6.26 -18.51
C GLY A 507 21.44 -6.55 -18.04
N TRP A 508 21.61 -6.99 -16.79
CA TRP A 508 22.90 -7.43 -16.25
C TRP A 508 23.50 -8.60 -17.04
N GLU A 509 22.70 -9.61 -17.35
CA GLU A 509 23.16 -10.77 -18.13
C GLU A 509 23.59 -10.37 -19.55
N ILE A 510 22.85 -9.48 -20.22
CA ILE A 510 23.19 -8.96 -21.54
C ILE A 510 24.57 -8.28 -21.52
N VAL A 511 24.84 -7.41 -20.54
CA VAL A 511 26.16 -6.74 -20.43
C VAL A 511 27.26 -7.76 -20.12
N ARG A 512 26.98 -8.75 -19.27
CA ARG A 512 27.94 -9.82 -18.97
C ARG A 512 28.29 -10.65 -20.21
N CYS A 513 27.31 -10.90 -21.08
CA CYS A 513 27.49 -11.62 -22.34
C CYS A 513 28.30 -10.85 -23.40
N GLU A 514 28.51 -9.53 -23.26
CA GLU A 514 29.41 -8.79 -24.15
C GLU A 514 30.83 -9.39 -24.10
N TYR A 515 31.35 -9.60 -22.87
CA TYR A 515 32.65 -10.21 -22.59
C TYR A 515 32.57 -11.07 -21.32
N PRO A 516 32.21 -12.36 -21.44
CA PRO A 516 31.95 -13.21 -20.27
C PRO A 516 33.13 -13.35 -19.31
N GLN A 517 34.35 -13.50 -19.85
CA GLN A 517 35.57 -13.78 -19.06
C GLN A 517 36.42 -12.55 -18.73
N GLN A 518 36.09 -11.38 -19.30
CA GLN A 518 36.91 -10.18 -19.18
C GLN A 518 36.02 -9.00 -18.78
N PRO A 519 35.81 -8.78 -17.47
CA PRO A 519 34.97 -7.68 -17.01
C PRO A 519 35.44 -6.32 -17.53
N GLY A 520 36.76 -6.07 -17.60
CA GLY A 520 37.34 -4.81 -18.08
C GLY A 520 37.01 -4.41 -19.53
N GLU A 521 36.50 -5.34 -20.35
CA GLU A 521 36.09 -5.08 -21.75
C GLU A 521 34.59 -4.77 -21.92
N ARG A 522 33.80 -4.88 -20.84
CA ARG A 522 32.34 -4.68 -20.87
C ARG A 522 31.99 -3.19 -20.86
N SER A 523 30.84 -2.86 -21.42
CA SER A 523 30.36 -1.48 -21.48
C SER A 523 29.97 -0.92 -20.10
N ARG A 524 29.50 -1.74 -19.16
CA ARG A 524 29.05 -1.33 -17.83
C ARG A 524 29.53 -2.32 -16.78
N LEU A 525 29.95 -1.82 -15.63
CA LEU A 525 30.38 -2.62 -14.49
C LEU A 525 29.51 -2.29 -13.28
N TRP A 526 28.93 -3.31 -12.65
CA TRP A 526 28.05 -3.15 -11.47
C TRP A 526 28.29 -4.19 -10.37
N ARG A 527 29.04 -5.26 -10.64
CA ARG A 527 29.36 -6.29 -9.65
C ARG A 527 30.60 -5.89 -8.87
N HIS A 528 30.48 -5.85 -7.55
CA HIS A 528 31.54 -5.42 -6.63
C HIS A 528 32.89 -6.11 -6.89
N ASP A 529 32.91 -7.44 -6.87
CA ASP A 529 34.16 -8.21 -6.97
C ASP A 529 34.86 -8.03 -8.32
N GLU A 530 34.07 -8.01 -9.41
CA GLU A 530 34.58 -7.80 -10.77
C GLU A 530 35.10 -6.37 -10.97
N ILE A 531 34.46 -5.37 -10.36
CA ILE A 531 34.95 -3.99 -10.40
C ILE A 531 36.29 -3.88 -9.66
N LEU A 532 36.38 -4.46 -8.46
CA LEU A 532 37.63 -4.42 -7.69
C LEU A 532 38.77 -5.13 -8.43
N GLU A 533 38.53 -6.28 -9.06
CA GLU A 533 39.50 -6.95 -9.92
C GLU A 533 39.96 -6.03 -11.06
N VAL A 534 39.02 -5.41 -11.78
CA VAL A 534 39.32 -4.50 -12.90
C VAL A 534 40.13 -3.28 -12.45
N LEU A 535 39.79 -2.69 -11.30
CA LEU A 535 40.46 -1.51 -10.78
C LEU A 535 41.82 -1.84 -10.13
N ARG A 536 42.00 -3.01 -9.52
CA ARG A 536 43.29 -3.45 -8.95
C ARG A 536 44.28 -3.83 -10.04
N GLU A 537 43.83 -4.53 -11.08
CA GLU A 537 44.69 -5.01 -12.16
C GLU A 537 44.88 -4.01 -13.31
N ASN A 538 44.20 -2.86 -13.26
CA ASN A 538 44.18 -1.87 -14.35
C ASN A 538 43.79 -2.50 -15.72
N SER A 539 42.86 -3.45 -15.70
CA SER A 539 42.40 -4.19 -16.89
C SER A 539 41.23 -3.51 -17.60
N GLY A 540 40.74 -2.37 -17.08
CA GLY A 540 39.65 -1.61 -17.66
C GLY A 540 40.04 -0.94 -18.97
N THR A 541 39.20 -1.07 -20.01
CA THR A 541 39.53 -0.55 -21.35
C THR A 541 38.67 0.65 -21.74
N TYR A 542 38.94 1.21 -22.93
CA TYR A 542 38.21 2.35 -23.48
C TYR A 542 36.71 2.07 -23.73
N ARG A 543 36.26 0.82 -23.57
CA ARG A 543 34.87 0.40 -23.79
C ARG A 543 33.99 0.59 -22.58
N VAL A 544 34.58 0.63 -21.38
CA VAL A 544 33.89 0.88 -20.12
C VAL A 544 33.30 2.29 -20.15
N GLN A 545 31.98 2.36 -20.06
CA GLN A 545 31.19 3.60 -20.09
C GLN A 545 30.60 3.96 -18.73
N GLY A 546 30.41 2.98 -17.84
CA GLY A 546 29.87 3.23 -16.51
C GLY A 546 30.36 2.24 -15.46
N ILE A 547 30.60 2.73 -14.24
CA ILE A 547 31.02 1.94 -13.08
C ILE A 547 30.12 2.25 -11.88
N MET A 548 29.58 1.21 -11.27
CA MET A 548 28.76 1.29 -10.07
C MET A 548 29.32 0.38 -8.98
N LEU A 549 30.06 0.96 -8.06
CA LEU A 549 30.63 0.27 -6.91
C LEU A 549 29.83 0.61 -5.65
N ARG A 550 29.25 -0.41 -5.04
CA ARG A 550 28.57 -0.32 -3.75
C ARG A 550 29.07 -1.45 -2.88
N THR A 551 29.58 -1.14 -1.69
CA THR A 551 30.06 -2.14 -0.75
C THR A 551 29.06 -2.31 0.39
N SER A 552 28.92 -3.52 0.91
CA SER A 552 27.98 -3.87 2.00
C SER A 552 28.62 -3.71 3.39
N SER A 553 29.93 -3.54 3.46
CA SER A 553 30.74 -3.35 4.66
C SER A 553 31.49 -2.02 4.59
N PRO A 554 30.97 -0.95 5.22
CA PRO A 554 31.74 0.29 5.35
C PRO A 554 33.05 0.00 6.09
N HIS A 555 34.12 0.73 5.74
CA HIS A 555 35.46 0.70 6.36
C HIS A 555 36.46 -0.38 5.91
N GLN A 556 36.21 -1.12 4.83
CA GLN A 556 37.26 -1.94 4.22
C GLN A 556 38.10 -1.06 3.28
N GLU A 557 39.37 -0.84 3.63
CA GLU A 557 40.31 -0.13 2.75
C GLU A 557 40.65 -1.01 1.56
N GLU A 558 40.38 -0.49 0.36
CA GLU A 558 40.64 -1.18 -0.89
C GLU A 558 41.82 -0.55 -1.61
N PHE A 559 42.88 -1.34 -1.84
CA PHE A 559 44.08 -0.88 -2.52
C PHE A 559 43.87 -0.89 -4.03
N LEU A 560 43.53 0.26 -4.62
CA LEU A 560 43.40 0.41 -6.06
C LEU A 560 44.72 0.79 -6.73
N ASN A 561 44.82 0.44 -8.02
CA ASN A 561 45.89 0.94 -8.87
C ASN A 561 45.63 2.45 -9.16
N PRO A 562 46.60 3.35 -8.93
CA PRO A 562 46.45 4.78 -9.23
C PRO A 562 46.12 5.09 -10.69
N GLU A 563 46.46 4.18 -11.61
CA GLU A 563 46.21 4.30 -13.05
C GLU A 563 44.93 3.59 -13.52
N ALA A 564 44.11 3.03 -12.60
CA ALA A 564 42.96 2.19 -12.93
C ALA A 564 41.96 2.81 -13.92
N PHE A 565 41.82 4.15 -13.90
CA PHE A 565 40.88 4.87 -14.77
C PHE A 565 41.53 5.42 -16.04
N SER A 566 42.87 5.36 -16.17
CA SER A 566 43.63 5.98 -17.27
C SER A 566 43.25 5.44 -18.65
N ASN A 567 42.89 4.16 -18.72
CA ASN A 567 42.52 3.48 -19.97
C ASN A 567 41.02 3.64 -20.32
N MET A 568 40.17 4.06 -19.38
CA MET A 568 38.70 4.11 -19.53
C MET A 568 38.22 5.44 -20.16
N LYS A 569 38.71 5.76 -21.35
CA LYS A 569 38.50 7.08 -22.00
C LYS A 569 37.05 7.41 -22.37
N LYS A 570 36.14 6.43 -22.44
CA LYS A 570 34.69 6.63 -22.71
C LYS A 570 33.81 6.58 -21.45
N LEU A 571 34.42 6.55 -20.27
CA LEU A 571 33.71 6.53 -19.01
C LEU A 571 32.89 7.82 -18.86
N ARG A 572 31.57 7.65 -18.72
CA ARG A 572 30.59 8.74 -18.60
C ARG A 572 29.83 8.73 -17.27
N LEU A 573 29.72 7.58 -16.59
CA LEU A 573 28.99 7.43 -15.33
C LEU A 573 29.87 6.77 -14.27
N ILE A 574 30.04 7.41 -13.12
CA ILE A 574 30.69 6.80 -11.95
C ILE A 574 29.76 6.98 -10.74
N LYS A 575 29.43 5.87 -10.08
CA LYS A 575 28.78 5.83 -8.77
C LYS A 575 29.60 4.95 -7.83
N ILE A 576 30.19 5.55 -6.80
CA ILE A 576 30.99 4.86 -5.78
C ILE A 576 30.43 5.28 -4.42
N CYS A 577 29.89 4.32 -3.69
CA CYS A 577 29.31 4.53 -2.36
C CYS A 577 29.95 3.59 -1.35
N ASP A 578 30.34 4.14 -0.20
CA ASP A 578 30.80 3.39 0.98
C ASP A 578 32.11 2.61 0.76
N VAL A 579 33.02 3.14 -0.07
CA VAL A 579 34.35 2.56 -0.35
C VAL A 579 35.44 3.61 -0.17
N ASN A 580 36.47 3.28 0.61
CA ASN A 580 37.60 4.17 0.85
C ASN A 580 38.83 3.73 0.00
N PHE A 581 39.45 4.69 -0.70
CA PHE A 581 40.64 4.47 -1.51
C PHE A 581 41.82 5.32 -1.02
N PRO A 582 42.61 4.84 -0.07
CA PRO A 582 43.61 5.67 0.61
C PRO A 582 44.77 6.14 -0.29
N TRP A 583 45.01 5.49 -1.44
CA TRP A 583 46.02 5.89 -2.42
C TRP A 583 45.34 6.44 -3.67
N GLY A 584 45.73 7.65 -4.05
CA GLY A 584 45.00 8.47 -5.01
C GLY A 584 44.93 7.99 -6.46
N LEU A 585 44.19 8.76 -7.25
CA LEU A 585 43.95 8.56 -8.67
C LEU A 585 44.84 9.51 -9.47
N ASN A 586 45.58 8.97 -10.44
CA ASN A 586 46.43 9.78 -11.30
C ASN A 586 45.64 10.45 -12.44
N SER A 587 44.52 9.85 -12.88
CA SER A 587 43.71 10.42 -13.96
C SER A 587 42.25 10.02 -13.86
N LEU A 588 41.37 10.84 -14.43
CA LEU A 588 39.94 10.59 -14.59
C LEU A 588 39.48 11.03 -15.98
N SER A 589 38.43 10.39 -16.50
CA SER A 589 37.87 10.70 -17.82
C SER A 589 37.22 12.09 -17.86
N ASN A 590 37.64 12.94 -18.79
CA ASN A 590 36.95 14.22 -19.08
C ASN A 590 35.61 14.03 -19.82
N GLY A 591 35.24 12.79 -20.17
CA GLY A 591 33.94 12.42 -20.75
C GLY A 591 32.82 12.21 -19.72
N LEU A 592 33.11 12.39 -18.43
CA LEU A 592 32.14 12.18 -17.35
C LEU A 592 30.94 13.12 -17.43
N ARG A 593 29.77 12.56 -17.11
CA ARG A 593 28.46 13.22 -16.99
C ARG A 593 27.91 13.15 -15.57
N LEU A 594 28.13 12.02 -14.91
CA LEU A 594 27.82 11.81 -13.50
C LEU A 594 29.09 11.36 -12.77
N MET A 595 29.42 12.06 -11.69
CA MET A 595 30.42 11.64 -10.73
C MET A 595 29.80 11.67 -9.33
N GLU A 596 29.39 10.51 -8.84
CA GLU A 596 28.88 10.31 -7.48
C GLU A 596 29.92 9.47 -6.73
N TRP A 597 30.62 10.05 -5.76
CA TRP A 597 31.71 9.42 -5.04
C TRP A 597 31.70 9.81 -3.57
N HIS A 598 31.20 8.92 -2.72
CA HIS A 598 31.12 9.17 -1.29
C HIS A 598 32.48 8.90 -0.64
N GLU A 599 32.84 9.68 0.36
CA GLU A 599 34.11 9.57 1.09
C GLU A 599 35.31 9.67 0.15
N TYR A 600 35.28 10.64 -0.77
CA TYR A 600 36.38 10.85 -1.69
C TYR A 600 37.67 11.14 -0.89
N PRO A 601 38.74 10.34 -1.09
CA PRO A 601 39.85 10.27 -0.16
C PRO A 601 40.94 11.32 -0.40
N LEU A 602 40.97 11.95 -1.57
CA LEU A 602 42.02 12.90 -1.94
C LEU A 602 41.64 14.34 -1.58
N GLY A 603 42.66 15.09 -1.15
CA GLY A 603 42.52 16.51 -0.82
C GLY A 603 42.25 17.40 -2.03
N SER A 604 42.43 16.89 -3.27
CA SER A 604 42.15 17.56 -4.54
C SER A 604 41.79 16.53 -5.62
N VAL A 605 41.12 16.98 -6.68
CA VAL A 605 40.90 16.17 -7.90
C VAL A 605 42.20 16.05 -8.73
N PRO A 606 42.34 15.05 -9.63
CA PRO A 606 43.55 14.86 -10.42
C PRO A 606 43.91 16.06 -11.30
N GLU A 607 45.21 16.29 -11.52
CA GLU A 607 45.69 17.36 -12.42
C GLU A 607 45.17 17.14 -13.85
N GLY A 608 44.60 18.18 -14.46
CA GLY A 608 44.04 18.12 -15.82
C GLY A 608 42.58 17.63 -15.92
N PHE A 609 41.92 17.35 -14.79
CA PHE A 609 40.50 17.00 -14.77
C PHE A 609 39.62 18.23 -15.05
N GLN A 610 39.02 18.28 -16.24
CA GLN A 610 38.14 19.34 -16.74
C GLN A 610 36.98 18.73 -17.55
N PRO A 611 36.01 18.08 -16.88
CA PRO A 611 34.95 17.33 -17.55
C PRO A 611 33.85 18.26 -18.10
N SER A 612 34.06 18.80 -19.30
CA SER A 612 33.11 19.74 -19.95
C SER A 612 31.67 19.21 -20.14
N ASN A 613 31.47 17.88 -20.06
CA ASN A 613 30.15 17.26 -20.16
C ASN A 613 29.51 16.91 -18.80
N LEU A 614 30.13 17.28 -17.68
CA LEU A 614 29.63 16.95 -16.35
C LEU A 614 28.31 17.66 -16.07
N VAL A 615 27.31 16.90 -15.62
CA VAL A 615 25.97 17.39 -15.27
C VAL A 615 25.75 17.33 -13.76
N GLU A 616 26.25 16.29 -13.10
CA GLU A 616 26.19 16.15 -11.64
C GLU A 616 27.54 15.78 -11.04
N LEU A 617 27.94 16.52 -10.00
CA LEU A 617 29.10 16.27 -9.16
C LEU A 617 28.62 16.09 -7.71
N ILE A 618 28.68 14.87 -7.20
CA ILE A 618 28.20 14.49 -5.87
C ILE A 618 29.35 13.81 -5.12
N MET A 619 29.80 14.42 -4.03
CA MET A 619 31.01 14.03 -3.30
C MET A 619 30.80 14.16 -1.78
N HIS A 620 29.88 13.37 -1.23
CA HIS A 620 29.54 13.42 0.19
C HIS A 620 30.71 12.99 1.09
N ARG A 621 30.84 13.60 2.27
CA ARG A 621 31.83 13.23 3.32
C ARG A 621 33.27 13.16 2.82
N SER A 622 33.63 14.01 1.87
CA SER A 622 34.95 13.98 1.22
C SER A 622 36.03 14.67 2.05
N SER A 623 37.28 14.28 1.84
CA SER A 623 38.44 14.80 2.58
C SER A 623 39.04 16.10 2.01
N PHE A 624 38.38 16.73 1.03
CA PHE A 624 38.85 17.97 0.40
C PHE A 624 39.18 19.04 1.44
N LEU A 625 40.39 19.59 1.33
CA LEU A 625 40.77 20.82 2.03
C LEU A 625 40.37 22.05 1.19
N GLN A 626 40.58 21.96 -0.12
CA GLN A 626 40.26 23.00 -1.10
C GLN A 626 39.89 22.36 -2.44
N LEU A 627 38.84 22.86 -3.08
CA LEU A 627 38.47 22.48 -4.44
C LEU A 627 39.39 23.19 -5.47
N PRO A 628 39.49 22.74 -6.73
CA PRO A 628 40.31 23.40 -7.74
C PRO A 628 40.03 24.91 -7.79
N MET A 629 41.10 25.70 -7.93
CA MET A 629 41.00 27.17 -7.96
C MET A 629 40.02 27.69 -9.02
N ALA A 630 39.89 26.97 -10.16
CA ALA A 630 38.87 27.26 -11.16
C ALA A 630 38.39 25.99 -11.89
N PHE A 631 37.07 25.86 -12.03
CA PHE A 631 36.48 25.04 -13.06
C PHE A 631 36.37 25.88 -14.33
N LEU A 632 37.28 25.69 -15.28
CA LEU A 632 37.40 26.59 -16.44
C LEU A 632 36.21 26.48 -17.40
N ASN A 633 35.56 25.32 -17.48
CA ASN A 633 34.42 25.11 -18.38
C ASN A 633 33.53 23.93 -17.93
N LEU A 634 32.61 24.17 -16.99
CA LEU A 634 31.57 23.24 -16.54
C LEU A 634 30.16 23.78 -16.83
N SER A 635 29.97 24.32 -18.03
CA SER A 635 28.73 24.98 -18.44
C SER A 635 27.48 24.06 -18.44
N LYS A 636 27.64 22.74 -18.39
CA LYS A 636 26.53 21.77 -18.32
C LYS A 636 26.21 21.31 -16.89
N LEU A 637 27.02 21.69 -15.91
CA LEU A 637 26.86 21.24 -14.52
C LEU A 637 25.60 21.86 -13.92
N LYS A 638 24.66 21.00 -13.50
CA LYS A 638 23.39 21.38 -12.87
C LYS A 638 23.41 21.18 -11.36
N VAL A 639 24.12 20.16 -10.86
CA VAL A 639 24.15 19.80 -9.43
C VAL A 639 25.59 19.69 -8.94
N MET A 640 25.87 20.36 -7.84
CA MET A 640 27.11 20.23 -7.08
C MET A 640 26.78 19.98 -5.60
N ASP A 641 27.18 18.83 -5.08
CA ASP A 641 26.92 18.40 -3.71
C ASP A 641 28.19 17.89 -3.04
N PHE A 642 28.60 18.57 -1.96
CA PHE A 642 29.76 18.22 -1.13
C PHE A 642 29.35 17.99 0.33
N SER A 643 28.08 17.65 0.59
CA SER A 643 27.54 17.56 1.95
C SER A 643 28.38 16.67 2.87
N GLY A 644 28.61 17.11 4.10
CA GLY A 644 29.38 16.40 5.12
C GLY A 644 30.90 16.44 4.88
N SER A 645 31.40 17.21 3.91
CA SER A 645 32.84 17.41 3.73
C SER A 645 33.37 18.38 4.80
N GLU A 646 33.60 17.86 6.00
CA GLU A 646 33.94 18.65 7.19
C GLU A 646 35.27 19.41 7.07
N ASN A 647 36.18 18.95 6.22
CA ASN A 647 37.51 19.53 6.01
C ASN A 647 37.55 20.69 5.01
N LEU A 648 36.47 20.92 4.27
CA LEU A 648 36.41 21.93 3.23
C LEU A 648 36.51 23.34 3.83
N LEU A 649 37.48 24.12 3.39
CA LEU A 649 37.73 25.48 3.90
C LEU A 649 37.08 26.57 3.06
N MET A 650 37.13 26.45 1.73
CA MET A 650 36.63 27.44 0.76
C MET A 650 35.99 26.75 -0.45
N THR A 651 35.02 27.41 -1.09
CA THR A 651 34.43 26.96 -2.36
C THR A 651 35.29 27.37 -3.58
N PRO A 652 35.15 26.72 -4.75
CA PRO A 652 35.88 27.09 -5.96
C PRO A 652 35.25 28.31 -6.65
N ASP A 653 35.93 28.82 -7.69
CA ASP A 653 35.30 29.77 -8.61
C ASP A 653 34.18 29.10 -9.44
N PHE A 654 32.97 29.63 -9.33
CA PHE A 654 31.77 29.20 -10.07
C PHE A 654 31.56 29.88 -11.42
N SER A 655 32.46 30.78 -11.87
CA SER A 655 32.32 31.52 -13.14
C SER A 655 32.14 30.61 -14.37
N GLY A 656 32.74 29.42 -14.36
CA GLY A 656 32.59 28.40 -15.40
C GLY A 656 31.35 27.49 -15.28
N CYS A 657 30.50 27.68 -14.27
CA CYS A 657 29.36 26.82 -13.91
C CYS A 657 28.01 27.52 -14.10
N SER A 658 27.78 28.16 -15.25
CA SER A 658 26.61 29.03 -15.49
C SER A 658 25.24 28.35 -15.45
N SER A 659 25.17 27.03 -15.68
CA SER A 659 23.90 26.25 -15.65
C SER A 659 23.61 25.60 -14.30
N LEU A 660 24.33 25.99 -13.24
CA LEU A 660 24.18 25.37 -11.92
C LEU A 660 22.81 25.70 -11.31
N GLN A 661 22.08 24.65 -10.94
CA GLN A 661 20.73 24.73 -10.38
C GLN A 661 20.69 24.37 -8.90
N ARG A 662 21.57 23.50 -8.42
CA ARG A 662 21.59 23.04 -7.03
C ARG A 662 23.01 23.03 -6.49
N LEU A 663 23.23 23.75 -5.40
CA LEU A 663 24.51 23.82 -4.70
C LEU A 663 24.32 23.43 -3.23
N ILE A 664 24.98 22.36 -2.80
CA ILE A 664 24.76 21.73 -1.49
C ILE A 664 26.11 21.54 -0.78
N PHE A 665 26.31 22.23 0.33
CA PHE A 665 27.44 22.09 1.25
C PHE A 665 26.99 21.82 2.69
N GLU A 666 25.82 21.20 2.85
CA GLU A 666 25.26 20.88 4.18
C GLU A 666 26.28 20.11 5.04
N GLY A 667 26.53 20.55 6.27
CA GLY A 667 27.47 19.91 7.19
C GLY A 667 28.95 20.16 6.89
N CYS A 668 29.30 21.05 5.97
CA CYS A 668 30.69 21.52 5.79
C CYS A 668 31.09 22.46 6.94
N THR A 669 31.37 21.90 8.11
CA THR A 669 31.50 22.67 9.36
C THR A 669 32.67 23.65 9.39
N ARG A 670 33.76 23.40 8.66
CA ARG A 670 34.95 24.28 8.57
C ARG A 670 34.92 25.28 7.41
N LEU A 671 33.89 25.22 6.55
CA LEU A 671 33.72 26.16 5.45
C LEU A 671 33.54 27.57 6.03
N TYR A 672 34.48 28.47 5.74
CA TYR A 672 34.47 29.82 6.30
C TYR A 672 34.15 30.91 5.28
N GLU A 673 34.43 30.67 4.00
CA GLU A 673 34.20 31.60 2.90
C GLU A 673 33.63 30.90 1.66
N VAL A 674 32.62 31.54 1.05
CA VAL A 674 32.06 31.15 -0.24
C VAL A 674 32.54 32.15 -1.30
N HIS A 675 33.06 31.64 -2.41
CA HIS A 675 33.66 32.45 -3.46
C HIS A 675 32.65 33.46 -4.05
N PRO A 676 33.05 34.73 -4.29
CA PRO A 676 32.15 35.80 -4.75
C PRO A 676 31.35 35.51 -6.03
N SER A 677 31.88 34.67 -6.93
CA SER A 677 31.18 34.31 -8.17
C SER A 677 29.88 33.54 -7.97
N ILE A 678 29.56 33.07 -6.75
CA ILE A 678 28.24 32.54 -6.43
C ILE A 678 27.13 33.56 -6.74
N ALA A 679 27.40 34.86 -6.58
CA ALA A 679 26.44 35.93 -6.82
C ALA A 679 26.01 36.06 -8.30
N ALA A 680 26.76 35.44 -9.24
CA ALA A 680 26.47 35.46 -10.67
C ALA A 680 25.67 34.23 -11.17
N LEU A 681 25.27 33.31 -10.28
CA LEU A 681 24.58 32.07 -10.63
C LEU A 681 23.07 32.27 -10.80
N ASN A 682 22.66 32.84 -11.93
CA ASN A 682 21.27 33.22 -12.18
C ASN A 682 20.30 32.03 -12.32
N GLN A 683 20.79 30.83 -12.62
CA GLN A 683 19.98 29.60 -12.74
C GLN A 683 19.88 28.79 -11.44
N LEU A 684 20.51 29.24 -10.36
CA LEU A 684 20.54 28.52 -9.09
C LEU A 684 19.13 28.51 -8.48
N ILE A 685 18.57 27.32 -8.26
CA ILE A 685 17.24 27.08 -7.67
C ILE A 685 17.36 26.79 -6.17
N LEU A 686 18.42 26.10 -5.75
CA LEU A 686 18.65 25.68 -4.37
C LEU A 686 20.08 25.95 -3.92
N LEU A 687 20.22 26.65 -2.81
CA LEU A 687 21.48 26.84 -2.08
C LEU A 687 21.33 26.32 -0.65
N ASN A 688 22.01 25.24 -0.33
CA ASN A 688 22.00 24.63 1.01
C ASN A 688 23.39 24.69 1.64
N LEU A 689 23.55 25.57 2.64
CA LEU A 689 24.74 25.77 3.46
C LEU A 689 24.46 25.41 4.93
N LYS A 690 23.47 24.55 5.19
CA LYS A 690 23.08 24.17 6.54
C LYS A 690 24.26 23.60 7.33
N ASP A 691 24.35 23.95 8.61
CA ASP A 691 25.38 23.51 9.55
C ASP A 691 26.84 23.85 9.10
N CYS A 692 27.02 24.84 8.21
CA CYS A 692 28.33 25.45 7.93
C CYS A 692 28.75 26.38 9.08
N LYS A 693 29.12 25.79 10.22
CA LYS A 693 29.35 26.48 11.50
C LYS A 693 30.43 27.58 11.45
N CYS A 694 31.45 27.43 10.61
CA CYS A 694 32.52 28.42 10.46
C CYS A 694 32.22 29.52 9.45
N LEU A 695 31.11 29.46 8.71
CA LEU A 695 30.76 30.43 7.68
C LEU A 695 30.50 31.79 8.33
N CYS A 696 31.30 32.80 7.95
CA CYS A 696 31.18 34.14 8.51
C CYS A 696 30.26 35.03 7.65
N SER A 697 30.41 34.99 6.33
CA SER A 697 29.69 35.88 5.42
C SER A 697 29.51 35.27 4.04
N LEU A 698 28.49 35.75 3.33
CA LEU A 698 28.32 35.61 1.88
C LEU A 698 28.89 36.86 1.19
N PRO A 699 29.00 36.89 -0.15
CA PRO A 699 29.41 38.08 -0.88
C PRO A 699 28.51 39.26 -0.53
N HIS A 700 29.08 40.47 -0.47
CA HIS A 700 28.36 41.68 0.00
C HIS A 700 27.00 41.89 -0.67
N GLU A 701 26.89 41.56 -1.96
CA GLU A 701 25.66 41.66 -2.73
C GLU A 701 25.37 40.33 -3.44
N ILE A 702 24.11 39.88 -3.39
CA ILE A 702 23.63 38.70 -4.11
C ILE A 702 22.47 39.05 -5.06
N ASN A 703 22.48 38.45 -6.25
CA ASN A 703 21.41 38.58 -7.23
C ASN A 703 21.08 37.23 -7.89
N LEU A 704 20.41 36.35 -7.14
CA LEU A 704 20.12 34.98 -7.57
C LEU A 704 18.69 34.86 -8.11
N GLU A 705 18.49 35.27 -9.37
CA GLU A 705 17.15 35.45 -9.98
C GLU A 705 16.24 34.21 -9.85
N SER A 706 16.76 33.00 -10.11
CA SER A 706 15.99 31.74 -10.09
C SER A 706 15.90 31.06 -8.71
N LEU A 707 16.51 31.62 -7.66
CA LEU A 707 16.63 30.94 -6.37
C LEU A 707 15.27 30.77 -5.73
N ASN A 708 14.93 29.54 -5.35
CA ASN A 708 13.68 29.17 -4.72
C ASN A 708 13.85 28.88 -3.21
N LEU A 709 14.94 28.19 -2.86
CA LEU A 709 15.24 27.79 -1.49
C LEU A 709 16.67 28.18 -1.08
N LEU A 710 16.78 28.97 0.00
CA LEU A 710 18.05 29.31 0.64
C LEU A 710 18.07 28.80 2.09
N ILE A 711 19.02 27.90 2.38
CA ILE A 711 19.20 27.32 3.73
C ILE A 711 20.57 27.68 4.28
N LEU A 712 20.58 28.43 5.37
CA LEU A 712 21.73 28.82 6.18
C LEU A 712 21.57 28.37 7.64
N SER A 713 20.60 27.51 7.94
CA SER A 713 20.31 27.00 9.28
C SER A 713 21.57 26.46 9.97
N GLY A 714 21.79 26.79 11.23
CA GLY A 714 22.91 26.29 12.02
C GLY A 714 24.29 26.90 11.70
N CYS A 715 24.36 27.91 10.82
CA CYS A 715 25.61 28.67 10.58
C CYS A 715 25.90 29.62 11.75
N SER A 716 26.48 29.08 12.82
CA SER A 716 26.59 29.77 14.12
C SER A 716 27.55 30.96 14.18
N ARG A 717 28.37 31.19 13.14
CA ARG A 717 29.22 32.39 12.98
C ARG A 717 28.71 33.38 11.93
N PHE A 718 27.63 33.05 11.24
CA PHE A 718 27.06 33.90 10.20
C PHE A 718 26.29 35.06 10.87
N ASP A 719 26.86 36.26 10.82
CA ASP A 719 26.40 37.43 11.59
C ASP A 719 25.74 38.53 10.73
N LYS A 720 25.98 38.52 9.41
CA LYS A 720 25.41 39.50 8.47
C LYS A 720 24.84 38.82 7.24
N PHE A 721 23.59 39.14 6.93
CA PHE A 721 22.96 38.74 5.68
C PHE A 721 23.33 39.75 4.56
N PRO A 722 23.63 39.29 3.33
CA PRO A 722 24.10 40.15 2.23
C PRO A 722 23.00 41.07 1.68
N GLU A 723 23.41 42.18 1.07
CA GLU A 723 22.50 43.07 0.33
C GLU A 723 21.94 42.35 -0.91
N ILE A 724 20.71 42.68 -1.28
CA ILE A 724 20.01 42.10 -2.42
C ILE A 724 19.93 43.18 -3.51
N GLY A 725 20.69 42.99 -4.59
CA GLY A 725 20.83 44.01 -5.63
C GLY A 725 19.58 44.23 -6.48
N GLN A 726 18.75 43.19 -6.67
CA GLN A 726 17.55 43.22 -7.52
C GLN A 726 16.44 42.33 -6.96
N ASN A 727 15.20 42.50 -7.47
CA ASN A 727 14.04 41.71 -7.04
C ASN A 727 14.21 40.21 -7.35
N MET A 728 14.36 39.40 -6.31
CA MET A 728 14.41 37.93 -6.39
C MET A 728 12.98 37.37 -6.38
N LYS A 729 12.40 37.21 -7.58
CA LYS A 729 10.98 36.87 -7.77
C LYS A 729 10.64 35.40 -7.51
N HIS A 730 11.63 34.54 -7.30
CA HIS A 730 11.41 33.09 -7.18
C HIS A 730 11.68 32.53 -5.78
N LEU A 731 12.28 33.30 -4.87
CA LEU A 731 12.64 32.81 -3.54
C LEU A 731 11.37 32.65 -2.70
N LEU A 732 11.03 31.41 -2.35
CA LEU A 732 9.86 31.08 -1.54
C LEU A 732 10.24 30.89 -0.08
N ASP A 733 11.40 30.28 0.18
CA ASP A 733 11.77 29.80 1.50
C ASP A 733 13.18 30.24 1.90
N LEU A 734 13.27 30.93 3.04
CA LEU A 734 14.52 31.40 3.63
C LEU A 734 14.68 30.88 5.06
N TYR A 735 15.69 30.03 5.27
CA TYR A 735 16.03 29.45 6.56
C TYR A 735 17.34 30.02 7.10
N LEU A 736 17.25 30.74 8.21
CA LEU A 736 18.35 31.40 8.93
C LEU A 736 18.38 30.96 10.41
N ASP A 737 17.64 29.91 10.78
CA ASP A 737 17.54 29.47 12.16
C ASP A 737 18.87 29.02 12.76
N GLY A 738 19.14 29.40 14.01
CA GLY A 738 20.41 29.09 14.69
C GLY A 738 21.65 29.82 14.16
N THR A 739 21.47 30.89 13.38
CA THR A 739 22.57 31.78 12.95
C THR A 739 22.90 32.83 14.01
N ALA A 740 23.99 33.57 13.83
CA ALA A 740 24.42 34.67 14.69
C ALA A 740 24.01 36.06 14.17
N ILE A 741 23.02 36.10 13.25
CA ILE A 741 22.59 37.34 12.58
C ILE A 741 22.15 38.39 13.60
N GLU A 742 22.71 39.59 13.46
CA GLU A 742 22.42 40.73 14.34
C GLU A 742 21.29 41.61 13.78
N GLU A 743 21.25 41.78 12.45
CA GLU A 743 20.24 42.52 11.70
C GLU A 743 20.06 41.96 10.28
N LEU A 744 18.90 42.22 9.68
CA LEU A 744 18.63 41.93 8.27
C LEU A 744 18.69 43.25 7.45
N PRO A 745 19.26 43.25 6.24
CA PRO A 745 19.39 44.46 5.42
C PRO A 745 18.03 44.97 4.91
N LEU A 746 17.94 46.27 4.63
CA LEU A 746 16.71 46.86 4.08
C LEU A 746 16.35 46.29 2.70
N SER A 747 17.34 45.80 1.95
CA SER A 747 17.17 45.12 0.67
C SER A 747 16.35 43.84 0.76
N ILE A 748 16.08 43.29 1.95
CA ILE A 748 15.22 42.11 2.16
C ILE A 748 13.83 42.27 1.52
N GLN A 749 13.35 43.51 1.35
CA GLN A 749 12.10 43.84 0.65
C GLN A 749 12.08 43.38 -0.81
N HIS A 750 13.25 43.17 -1.43
CA HIS A 750 13.40 42.68 -2.80
C HIS A 750 13.05 41.18 -2.94
N LEU A 751 12.85 40.46 -1.83
CA LEU A 751 12.37 39.06 -1.81
C LEU A 751 10.85 38.98 -1.99
N THR A 752 10.34 39.49 -3.11
CA THR A 752 8.90 39.76 -3.30
C THR A 752 7.99 38.53 -3.22
N SER A 753 8.54 37.33 -3.45
CA SER A 753 7.78 36.08 -3.45
C SER A 753 7.98 35.22 -2.20
N LEU A 754 8.70 35.74 -1.20
CA LEU A 754 9.03 35.00 0.02
C LEU A 754 7.77 34.62 0.77
N THR A 755 7.59 33.31 1.00
CA THR A 755 6.43 32.74 1.71
C THR A 755 6.78 32.32 3.13
N LEU A 756 8.01 31.87 3.37
CA LEU A 756 8.48 31.42 4.68
C LEU A 756 9.82 32.10 5.02
N LEU A 757 9.85 32.73 6.20
CA LEU A 757 11.07 33.25 6.82
C LEU A 757 11.25 32.60 8.20
N ASN A 758 12.31 31.81 8.34
CA ASN A 758 12.65 31.14 9.59
C ASN A 758 13.93 31.71 10.20
N LEU A 759 13.79 32.37 11.34
CA LEU A 759 14.86 32.97 12.14
C LEU A 759 14.94 32.34 13.55
N LYS A 760 14.35 31.15 13.72
CA LYS A 760 14.28 30.48 15.02
C LYS A 760 15.66 30.40 15.69
N GLY A 761 15.77 30.84 16.94
CA GLY A 761 16.99 30.76 17.72
C GLY A 761 18.10 31.69 17.26
N CYS A 762 17.83 32.72 16.45
CA CYS A 762 18.77 33.82 16.19
C CYS A 762 18.88 34.71 17.43
N LYS A 763 19.72 34.29 18.40
CA LYS A 763 19.78 34.90 19.73
C LYS A 763 20.28 36.35 19.73
N ARG A 764 21.09 36.72 18.73
CA ARG A 764 21.71 38.06 18.59
C ARG A 764 20.89 39.05 17.79
N LEU A 765 19.78 38.61 17.19
CA LEU A 765 18.91 39.49 16.41
C LEU A 765 18.32 40.57 17.33
N LEU A 766 18.70 41.82 17.14
CA LEU A 766 18.30 42.96 17.99
C LEU A 766 17.09 43.70 17.41
N ILE A 767 17.13 43.96 16.10
CA ILE A 767 16.15 44.77 15.37
C ILE A 767 15.63 43.94 14.20
N PHE A 768 14.31 43.80 14.13
CA PHE A 768 13.65 43.26 12.96
C PHE A 768 13.24 44.41 12.02
N PRO A 769 13.74 44.46 10.77
CA PRO A 769 13.53 45.62 9.91
C PRO A 769 12.06 45.72 9.48
N SER A 770 11.47 46.92 9.65
CA SER A 770 10.06 47.20 9.33
C SER A 770 9.71 46.98 7.86
N VAL A 771 10.70 46.98 6.96
CA VAL A 771 10.50 46.69 5.54
C VAL A 771 9.97 45.27 5.26
N ILE A 772 10.21 44.31 6.16
CA ILE A 772 9.66 42.94 6.04
C ILE A 772 8.13 42.96 6.13
N CYS A 773 7.56 43.95 6.83
CA CYS A 773 6.11 44.09 6.94
C CYS A 773 5.42 44.38 5.60
N TYR A 774 6.18 44.76 4.56
CA TYR A 774 5.67 45.03 3.23
C TYR A 774 5.89 43.89 2.24
N LEU A 775 6.34 42.70 2.69
CA LEU A 775 6.48 41.53 1.82
C LEU A 775 5.08 40.96 1.45
N PRO A 776 4.69 40.98 0.16
CA PRO A 776 3.29 40.73 -0.22
C PRO A 776 2.88 39.26 -0.11
N ALA A 777 3.84 38.34 -0.16
CA ALA A 777 3.59 36.89 -0.22
C ALA A 777 3.90 36.13 1.09
N LEU A 778 4.36 36.82 2.15
CA LEU A 778 4.83 36.17 3.38
C LEU A 778 3.66 35.52 4.12
N LYS A 779 3.71 34.20 4.29
CA LYS A 779 2.69 33.39 4.97
C LYS A 779 3.13 32.90 6.34
N THR A 780 4.42 32.61 6.51
CA THR A 780 4.94 32.04 7.75
C THR A 780 6.17 32.82 8.21
N LEU A 781 6.13 33.32 9.44
CA LEU A 781 7.24 34.00 10.09
C LEU A 781 7.55 33.33 11.43
N ILE A 782 8.76 32.79 11.56
CA ILE A 782 9.23 32.10 12.76
C ILE A 782 10.39 32.88 13.37
N LEU A 783 10.17 33.45 14.55
CA LEU A 783 11.14 34.21 15.33
C LEU A 783 11.41 33.56 16.70
N SER A 784 10.87 32.35 16.93
CA SER A 784 10.98 31.63 18.20
C SER A 784 12.41 31.61 18.75
N GLY A 785 12.63 32.07 19.98
CA GLY A 785 13.96 32.09 20.61
C GLY A 785 14.86 33.29 20.24
N CYS A 786 14.36 34.31 19.55
CA CYS A 786 15.06 35.58 19.30
C CYS A 786 15.01 36.48 20.54
N LYS A 787 16.10 36.53 21.31
CA LYS A 787 16.14 37.19 22.64
C LYS A 787 16.84 38.56 22.65
N GLY A 788 17.48 38.98 21.55
CA GLY A 788 18.23 40.22 21.50
C GLY A 788 19.45 40.25 22.44
N GLN A 789 20.15 39.13 22.58
CA GLN A 789 21.35 39.06 23.42
C GLN A 789 22.51 39.83 22.77
N PRO A 790 23.15 40.78 23.47
CA PRO A 790 24.33 41.45 22.95
C PRO A 790 25.47 40.44 22.74
N PRO A 791 26.38 40.68 21.77
CA PRO A 791 27.64 39.97 21.74
C PRO A 791 28.38 40.24 23.07
N SER A 792 28.89 39.18 23.74
CA SER A 792 29.78 39.08 24.93
C SER A 792 30.30 40.40 25.58
N PRO A 793 30.47 40.48 26.92
CA PRO A 793 30.30 41.72 27.69
C PRO A 793 31.35 42.78 27.35
N VAL A 794 30.98 43.73 26.50
CA VAL A 794 31.70 45.00 26.36
C VAL A 794 30.90 46.06 27.12
N LEU A 795 31.58 46.72 28.05
CA LEU A 795 31.09 47.78 28.95
C LEU A 795 30.42 48.93 28.19
N PHE A 796 29.14 48.81 27.86
CA PHE A 796 28.30 49.97 27.55
C PHE A 796 27.43 50.28 28.75
N SER A 797 27.90 51.25 29.53
CA SER A 797 27.16 51.91 30.60
C SER A 797 26.19 52.92 29.96
N ILE A 798 25.07 52.44 29.41
CA ILE A 798 23.88 53.26 29.14
C ILE A 798 22.65 52.40 29.46
N GLY A 799 21.91 52.81 30.49
CA GLY A 799 20.89 52.02 31.19
C GLY A 799 19.56 51.79 30.44
N ALA A 800 19.60 51.34 29.18
CA ALA A 800 18.43 50.80 28.50
C ALA A 800 18.58 49.26 28.37
N PRO A 801 17.56 48.46 28.74
CA PRO A 801 17.61 47.03 28.49
C PRO A 801 17.62 46.78 26.98
N LEU A 802 18.68 46.15 26.46
CA LEU A 802 18.76 45.69 25.07
C LEU A 802 17.78 44.52 24.91
N THR A 803 16.54 44.83 24.54
CA THR A 803 15.48 43.83 24.29
C THR A 803 15.25 43.71 22.80
N PHE A 804 14.97 42.48 22.33
CA PHE A 804 14.53 42.23 20.97
C PHE A 804 13.33 43.13 20.62
N SER A 805 13.49 43.94 19.57
CA SER A 805 12.48 44.93 19.16
C SER A 805 11.76 44.46 17.89
N LEU A 806 10.44 44.32 18.00
CA LEU A 806 9.56 44.10 16.86
C LEU A 806 9.21 45.45 16.20
N PRO A 807 8.86 45.48 14.91
CA PRO A 807 8.45 46.71 14.23
C PRO A 807 7.22 47.31 14.91
N SER A 808 7.17 48.65 14.97
CA SER A 808 6.08 49.39 15.64
C SER A 808 4.70 49.21 15.00
N LEU A 809 4.64 48.70 13.78
CA LEU A 809 3.42 48.33 13.06
C LEU A 809 3.68 47.06 12.24
N PHE A 810 2.74 46.11 12.27
CA PHE A 810 2.69 44.97 11.32
C PHE A 810 1.88 45.29 10.06
N SER A 811 1.60 46.57 9.81
CA SER A 811 0.83 47.04 8.66
C SER A 811 1.48 46.56 7.35
N GLY A 812 0.76 45.74 6.57
CA GLY A 812 1.22 45.21 5.29
C GLY A 812 1.38 43.68 5.24
N LEU A 813 1.46 42.99 6.39
CA LEU A 813 1.55 41.53 6.48
C LEU A 813 0.17 40.84 6.28
N THR A 814 -0.58 41.28 5.27
CA THR A 814 -1.97 40.84 5.02
C THR A 814 -2.08 39.37 4.62
N SER A 815 -0.98 38.78 4.15
CA SER A 815 -0.89 37.38 3.69
C SER A 815 -0.40 36.42 4.79
N LEU A 816 0.01 36.93 5.96
CA LEU A 816 0.60 36.12 7.03
C LEU A 816 -0.47 35.21 7.66
N VAL A 817 -0.21 33.91 7.67
CA VAL A 817 -1.09 32.84 8.19
C VAL A 817 -0.59 32.35 9.55
N ALA A 818 0.72 32.25 9.75
CA ALA A 818 1.32 31.75 10.98
C ALA A 818 2.46 32.65 11.47
N LEU A 819 2.41 33.00 12.76
CA LEU A 819 3.42 33.81 13.44
C LEU A 819 3.87 33.12 14.73
N ASP A 820 5.16 32.81 14.84
CA ASP A 820 5.76 32.23 16.04
C ASP A 820 6.77 33.19 16.67
N LEU A 821 6.41 33.72 17.84
CA LEU A 821 7.19 34.61 18.68
C LEU A 821 7.47 33.99 20.06
N SER A 822 7.46 32.65 20.15
CA SER A 822 7.72 31.95 21.41
C SER A 822 9.15 32.16 21.93
N ASP A 823 9.36 32.16 23.25
CA ASP A 823 10.69 32.28 23.88
C ASP A 823 11.51 33.51 23.43
N CYS A 824 10.84 34.62 23.10
CA CYS A 824 11.49 35.86 22.63
C CYS A 824 11.78 36.87 23.75
N ASN A 825 11.46 36.54 25.01
CA ASN A 825 11.58 37.43 26.17
C ASN A 825 10.82 38.77 25.99
N LEU A 826 9.67 38.72 25.32
CA LEU A 826 8.84 39.91 25.08
C LEU A 826 8.28 40.47 26.40
N LEU A 827 8.31 41.79 26.54
CA LEU A 827 7.76 42.56 27.66
C LEU A 827 6.54 43.37 27.21
N ASP A 828 5.92 44.13 28.12
CA ASP A 828 4.79 45.00 27.78
C ASP A 828 5.20 46.05 26.74
N GLY A 829 4.34 46.25 25.73
CA GLY A 829 4.61 47.17 24.62
C GLY A 829 5.57 46.62 23.55
N ALA A 830 6.07 45.38 23.69
CA ALA A 830 6.88 44.75 22.65
C ALA A 830 6.06 44.32 21.43
N LEU A 831 4.78 43.96 21.63
CA LEU A 831 3.82 43.79 20.54
C LEU A 831 3.17 45.14 20.22
N PRO A 832 2.97 45.49 18.93
CA PRO A 832 2.23 46.69 18.53
C PRO A 832 0.81 46.74 19.11
N ASP A 833 0.35 47.94 19.46
CA ASP A 833 -1.03 48.15 19.93
C ASP A 833 -2.07 47.82 18.84
N ASP A 834 -1.71 47.95 17.56
CA ASP A 834 -2.56 47.63 16.40
C ASP A 834 -2.02 46.41 15.63
N LEU A 835 -2.75 45.29 15.72
CA LEU A 835 -2.48 44.05 14.98
C LEU A 835 -3.42 43.84 13.78
N SER A 836 -4.28 44.82 13.44
CA SER A 836 -5.30 44.70 12.39
C SER A 836 -4.72 44.41 11.00
N GLY A 837 -3.46 44.76 10.77
CA GLY A 837 -2.71 44.45 9.55
C GLY A 837 -2.51 42.95 9.28
N LEU A 838 -2.68 42.08 10.28
CA LEU A 838 -2.52 40.62 10.19
C LEU A 838 -3.85 39.93 9.79
N SER A 839 -4.52 40.41 8.75
CA SER A 839 -5.89 40.00 8.37
C SER A 839 -6.06 38.52 7.98
N SER A 840 -4.96 37.81 7.66
CA SER A 840 -5.00 36.39 7.30
C SER A 840 -4.49 35.45 8.39
N LEU A 841 -4.11 35.96 9.56
CA LEU A 841 -3.45 35.18 10.60
C LEU A 841 -4.41 34.14 11.20
N GLU A 842 -4.02 32.87 11.15
CA GLU A 842 -4.78 31.75 11.72
C GLU A 842 -4.13 31.19 12.99
N SER A 843 -2.80 31.28 13.11
CA SER A 843 -2.03 30.73 14.23
C SER A 843 -1.04 31.75 14.79
N LEU A 844 -1.15 32.01 16.10
CA LEU A 844 -0.25 32.89 16.84
C LEU A 844 0.34 32.15 18.05
N ASN A 845 1.66 31.98 18.05
CA ASN A 845 2.39 31.35 19.16
C ASN A 845 3.21 32.38 19.95
N LEU A 846 2.87 32.55 21.22
CA LEU A 846 3.48 33.48 22.17
C LEU A 846 4.04 32.77 23.42
N ASN A 847 4.17 31.45 23.40
CA ASN A 847 4.63 30.65 24.55
C ASN A 847 5.97 31.16 25.14
N ASN A 848 6.16 30.98 26.45
CA ASN A 848 7.42 31.28 27.17
C ASN A 848 7.86 32.76 27.06
N ASN A 849 6.93 33.71 27.13
CA ASN A 849 7.24 35.15 27.17
C ASN A 849 6.93 35.78 28.54
N ASN A 850 7.39 37.02 28.75
CA ASN A 850 7.42 37.70 30.04
C ASN A 850 6.55 38.97 30.12
N PHE A 851 5.64 39.16 29.16
CA PHE A 851 4.67 40.25 29.17
C PHE A 851 3.65 40.07 30.30
N THR A 852 3.13 41.18 30.82
CA THR A 852 2.05 41.21 31.81
C THR A 852 0.68 41.35 31.15
N ARG A 853 0.62 41.94 29.95
CA ARG A 853 -0.61 42.13 29.17
C ARG A 853 -0.37 41.95 27.67
N LEU A 854 -1.41 41.49 26.97
CA LEU A 854 -1.46 41.45 25.50
C LEU A 854 -2.25 42.65 24.94
N PRO A 855 -1.99 43.07 23.70
CA PRO A 855 -2.72 44.17 23.06
C PRO A 855 -4.19 43.79 22.81
N GLN A 856 -5.09 44.76 22.97
CA GLN A 856 -6.54 44.55 22.78
C GLN A 856 -6.94 44.29 21.32
N SER A 857 -6.09 44.70 20.36
CA SER A 857 -6.30 44.48 18.93
C SER A 857 -6.23 43.00 18.50
N ILE A 858 -5.81 42.06 19.37
CA ILE A 858 -5.96 40.61 19.10
C ILE A 858 -7.43 40.26 18.80
N SER A 859 -8.39 40.91 19.46
CA SER A 859 -9.82 40.77 19.21
C SER A 859 -10.26 41.12 17.78
N GLN A 860 -9.44 41.88 17.06
CA GLN A 860 -9.73 42.38 15.71
C GLN A 860 -9.16 41.48 14.61
N LEU A 861 -8.51 40.36 14.97
CA LEU A 861 -7.95 39.40 14.00
C LEU A 861 -9.05 38.49 13.43
N PRO A 862 -9.45 38.65 12.16
CA PRO A 862 -10.70 38.08 11.66
C PRO A 862 -10.64 36.57 11.35
N LYS A 863 -9.46 35.96 11.37
CA LYS A 863 -9.25 34.53 11.04
C LYS A 863 -8.49 33.75 12.09
N LEU A 864 -8.16 34.36 13.23
CA LEU A 864 -7.36 33.69 14.26
C LEU A 864 -8.12 32.48 14.80
N LYS A 865 -7.49 31.29 14.73
CA LYS A 865 -8.05 30.01 15.19
C LYS A 865 -7.28 29.47 16.39
N PHE A 866 -5.96 29.60 16.40
CA PHE A 866 -5.07 29.02 17.41
C PHE A 866 -4.23 30.11 18.10
N LEU A 867 -4.29 30.15 19.43
CA LEU A 867 -3.49 31.03 20.27
C LEU A 867 -2.75 30.23 21.35
N TYR A 868 -1.42 30.31 21.37
CA TYR A 868 -0.59 29.60 22.34
C TYR A 868 0.11 30.58 23.30
N LEU A 869 -0.10 30.40 24.60
CA LEU A 869 0.36 31.24 25.71
C LEU A 869 0.97 30.43 26.87
N ASP A 870 1.31 29.17 26.66
CA ASP A 870 1.91 28.31 27.68
C ASP A 870 3.18 28.94 28.28
N ASN A 871 3.35 28.81 29.59
CA ASN A 871 4.48 29.31 30.39
C ASN A 871 4.68 30.83 30.37
N CYS A 872 3.63 31.61 30.12
CA CYS A 872 3.65 33.08 30.28
C CYS A 872 3.41 33.48 31.74
N SER A 873 4.36 33.15 32.62
CA SER A 873 4.19 33.23 34.09
C SER A 873 3.81 34.62 34.64
N ARG A 874 4.15 35.71 33.93
CA ARG A 874 3.85 37.10 34.32
C ARG A 874 2.56 37.66 33.75
N LEU A 875 1.91 36.95 32.84
CA LEU A 875 0.67 37.39 32.19
C LEU A 875 -0.43 37.54 33.24
N GLN A 876 -0.96 38.76 33.39
CA GLN A 876 -1.98 39.10 34.39
C GLN A 876 -3.39 39.12 33.80
N LEU A 877 -3.54 39.52 32.54
CA LEU A 877 -4.82 39.76 31.88
C LEU A 877 -4.80 39.27 30.42
N LEU A 878 -5.89 38.62 29.98
CA LEU A 878 -6.14 38.28 28.58
C LEU A 878 -7.00 39.37 27.92
N PRO A 879 -6.77 39.68 26.63
CA PRO A 879 -7.62 40.58 25.86
C PRO A 879 -8.89 39.86 25.40
N ASN A 880 -9.84 40.60 24.85
CA ASN A 880 -10.96 39.99 24.12
C ASN A 880 -10.41 39.19 22.93
N LEU A 881 -11.03 38.05 22.63
CA LEU A 881 -10.63 37.19 21.52
C LEU A 881 -11.63 37.28 20.36
N PRO A 882 -11.20 37.11 19.11
CA PRO A 882 -12.11 37.13 17.97
C PRO A 882 -13.00 35.88 17.96
N SER A 883 -14.17 36.00 17.34
CA SER A 883 -15.18 34.94 17.24
C SER A 883 -14.71 33.66 16.55
N THR A 884 -13.65 33.75 15.76
CA THR A 884 -13.06 32.64 15.02
C THR A 884 -12.10 31.79 15.84
N THR A 885 -11.73 32.22 17.04
CA THR A 885 -10.75 31.51 17.86
C THR A 885 -11.33 30.19 18.34
N GLN A 886 -10.71 29.09 17.91
CA GLN A 886 -11.14 27.72 18.21
C GLN A 886 -10.42 27.18 19.44
N PHE A 887 -9.19 27.62 19.67
CA PHE A 887 -8.33 27.00 20.65
C PHE A 887 -7.33 27.97 21.28
N VAL A 888 -7.26 27.94 22.62
CA VAL A 888 -6.32 28.73 23.42
C VAL A 888 -5.64 27.84 24.47
N MET A 889 -4.30 27.82 24.46
CA MET A 889 -3.51 27.15 25.50
C MET A 889 -2.84 28.19 26.39
N ALA A 890 -3.10 28.15 27.70
CA ALA A 890 -2.46 29.04 28.68
C ALA A 890 -2.07 28.28 29.96
N ARG A 891 -1.23 27.24 29.82
CA ARG A 891 -0.72 26.45 30.95
C ARG A 891 0.38 27.21 31.68
N GLU A 892 0.47 27.04 33.01
CA GLU A 892 1.50 27.63 33.87
C GLU A 892 1.60 29.18 33.83
N CYS A 893 0.49 29.86 33.53
CA CYS A 893 0.36 31.33 33.59
C CYS A 893 0.04 31.81 35.02
N THR A 894 0.97 31.63 35.95
CA THR A 894 0.74 31.77 37.41
C THR A 894 0.21 33.13 37.89
N SER A 895 0.55 34.23 37.20
CA SER A 895 0.14 35.60 37.55
C SER A 895 -1.20 36.04 36.96
N LEU A 896 -1.91 35.16 36.23
CA LEU A 896 -3.18 35.50 35.59
C LEU A 896 -4.26 35.70 36.64
N GLN A 897 -4.69 36.94 36.88
CA GLN A 897 -5.51 37.30 38.06
C GLN A 897 -7.01 37.43 37.76
N ASN A 898 -7.41 37.58 36.50
CA ASN A 898 -8.80 37.87 36.18
C ASN A 898 -9.23 37.31 34.81
N TYR A 899 -10.07 36.28 34.82
CA TYR A 899 -10.80 35.80 33.63
C TYR A 899 -12.29 36.23 33.66
N SER A 900 -12.71 37.00 34.68
CA SER A 900 -14.13 37.31 34.88
C SER A 900 -14.66 38.33 33.86
N ASN A 901 -15.64 37.88 33.08
CA ASN A 901 -16.58 38.65 32.25
C ASN A 901 -16.09 39.45 31.03
N GLN A 902 -14.80 39.45 30.67
CA GLN A 902 -14.33 40.15 29.45
C GLN A 902 -13.89 39.22 28.30
N VAL A 903 -13.49 37.97 28.55
CA VAL A 903 -13.24 37.01 27.46
C VAL A 903 -14.59 36.50 26.93
N VAL A 904 -15.25 37.29 26.09
CA VAL A 904 -16.39 36.84 25.29
C VAL A 904 -15.84 35.99 24.16
N VAL A 905 -15.71 34.68 24.38
CA VAL A 905 -15.60 33.73 23.26
C VAL A 905 -17.00 33.66 22.65
N SER A 906 -17.23 34.35 21.54
CA SER A 906 -18.51 34.24 20.84
C SER A 906 -18.56 32.88 20.14
N THR A 907 -19.06 31.86 20.82
CA THR A 907 -19.16 30.48 20.30
C THR A 907 -20.50 30.28 19.60
N SER A 908 -20.54 30.50 18.29
CA SER A 908 -21.49 29.78 17.41
C SER A 908 -20.94 28.42 16.96
N GLY A 909 -19.83 27.95 17.55
CA GLY A 909 -19.20 26.65 17.29
C GLY A 909 -18.19 26.34 18.39
N GLY A 910 -18.15 25.08 18.85
CA GLY A 910 -17.41 24.64 20.04
C GLY A 910 -15.89 24.87 19.97
N GLY A 911 -15.41 25.95 20.58
CA GLY A 911 -14.00 26.15 20.90
C GLY A 911 -13.66 25.62 22.29
N GLU A 912 -12.45 25.05 22.45
CA GLU A 912 -11.91 24.52 23.70
C GLU A 912 -10.91 25.50 24.32
N PHE A 913 -10.97 25.70 25.64
CA PHE A 913 -10.12 26.63 26.39
C PHE A 913 -9.46 25.91 27.56
N THR A 914 -8.12 25.82 27.57
CA THR A 914 -7.37 25.04 28.57
C THR A 914 -6.47 25.93 29.41
N VAL A 915 -6.79 26.03 30.71
CA VAL A 915 -6.01 26.75 31.74
C VAL A 915 -5.62 25.75 32.83
N MET A 916 -4.33 25.61 33.13
CA MET A 916 -3.82 24.74 34.19
C MET A 916 -2.76 25.48 35.02
N ASN A 917 -2.85 25.38 36.36
CA ASN A 917 -1.84 25.84 37.34
C ASN A 917 -1.61 27.38 37.43
N CYS A 918 -2.70 28.18 37.54
CA CYS A 918 -2.66 29.65 37.66
C CYS A 918 -2.92 30.13 39.12
N LEU A 919 -1.89 30.16 39.96
CA LEU A 919 -1.97 30.27 41.43
C LEU A 919 -2.56 31.60 41.98
N SER A 920 -2.46 32.72 41.26
CA SER A 920 -2.97 34.03 41.74
C SER A 920 -4.50 34.18 41.71
N LEU A 921 -5.22 33.24 41.08
CA LEU A 921 -6.69 33.16 41.11
C LEU A 921 -7.25 32.63 42.43
N ALA A 922 -6.39 32.03 43.27
CA ALA A 922 -6.77 31.42 44.54
C ALA A 922 -6.76 32.40 45.74
N ALA A 923 -6.46 33.70 45.53
CA ALA A 923 -6.13 34.64 46.61
C ALA A 923 -7.14 35.78 46.85
N ARG A 924 -8.40 35.65 46.39
CA ARG A 924 -9.52 36.49 46.88
C ARG A 924 -10.56 35.62 47.54
N GLU A 925 -10.23 35.18 48.75
CA GLU A 925 -11.17 34.60 49.69
C GLU A 925 -12.21 35.66 50.09
N GLU A 926 -13.49 35.25 50.05
CA GLU A 926 -14.67 35.80 50.74
C GLU A 926 -15.85 36.42 49.95
N ASP A 927 -15.81 36.66 48.63
CA ASP A 927 -16.98 37.30 47.94
C ASP A 927 -17.53 36.62 46.65
N ILE A 928 -17.31 35.32 46.42
CA ILE A 928 -17.99 34.59 45.30
C ILE A 928 -18.67 33.30 45.79
N LEU A 929 -19.61 33.45 46.73
CA LEU A 929 -20.56 32.39 47.13
C LEU A 929 -21.96 32.58 46.53
N SER A 930 -22.08 33.32 45.42
CA SER A 930 -23.30 33.33 44.60
C SER A 930 -22.98 33.53 43.13
N GLU A 931 -23.44 32.57 42.31
CA GLU A 931 -23.55 32.62 40.84
C GLU A 931 -22.27 32.50 39.99
N VAL A 932 -21.77 31.26 39.88
CA VAL A 932 -21.67 30.60 38.55
C VAL A 932 -22.44 29.27 38.56
N SER A 933 -23.53 29.21 39.31
CA SER A 933 -24.57 28.16 39.25
C SER A 933 -25.39 28.17 37.96
N LEU A 934 -24.94 28.86 36.90
CA LEU A 934 -25.61 28.96 35.59
C LEU A 934 -24.74 28.52 34.40
N LEU A 935 -23.44 28.24 34.60
CA LEU A 935 -22.57 27.69 33.55
C LEU A 935 -22.16 26.23 33.78
N ASP A 936 -22.45 25.68 34.97
CA ASP A 936 -22.09 24.31 35.35
C ASP A 936 -23.02 23.21 34.80
N THR A 937 -24.17 23.54 34.23
CA THR A 937 -25.12 22.51 33.74
C THR A 937 -24.79 21.98 32.34
N HIS A 938 -23.87 22.59 31.60
CA HIS A 938 -23.53 22.19 30.23
C HIS A 938 -22.10 21.70 30.01
N PHE A 939 -21.22 21.80 31.03
CA PHE A 939 -19.80 21.44 30.90
C PHE A 939 -19.30 20.33 31.84
N GLN A 940 -20.08 19.88 32.82
CA GLN A 940 -19.60 18.86 33.78
C GLN A 940 -19.40 17.42 33.27
N PRO A 941 -20.17 16.87 32.30
CA PRO A 941 -20.00 15.46 31.92
C PRO A 941 -18.67 15.20 31.18
N LEU A 942 -18.25 16.14 30.33
CA LEU A 942 -17.09 15.99 29.43
C LEU A 942 -15.75 16.24 30.14
N TRP A 943 -15.69 17.23 31.04
CA TRP A 943 -14.48 17.56 31.79
C TRP A 943 -14.02 16.45 32.75
N MET A 944 -14.97 15.65 33.26
CA MET A 944 -14.68 14.55 34.20
C MET A 944 -14.36 13.23 33.48
N GLU A 945 -14.87 13.00 32.27
CA GLU A 945 -14.44 11.86 31.45
C GLU A 945 -13.01 12.06 30.91
N GLU A 946 -12.63 13.27 30.51
CA GLU A 946 -11.29 13.54 29.96
C GLU A 946 -10.18 13.48 31.01
N GLN A 947 -10.38 13.97 32.24
CA GLN A 947 -9.39 13.83 33.32
C GLN A 947 -9.11 12.35 33.65
N ILE A 948 -10.15 11.50 33.62
CA ILE A 948 -10.03 10.05 33.86
C ILE A 948 -9.44 9.33 32.63
N HIS A 949 -9.72 9.80 31.41
CA HIS A 949 -9.13 9.26 30.18
C HIS A 949 -7.67 9.66 29.99
N LEU A 950 -7.24 10.82 30.51
CA LEU A 950 -5.85 11.28 30.49
C LEU A 950 -5.01 10.69 31.62
N SER A 951 -5.62 10.18 32.69
CA SER A 951 -4.94 9.46 33.77
C SER A 951 -4.99 7.94 33.54
N GLU A 952 -4.22 7.41 32.58
CA GLU A 952 -3.68 6.06 32.72
C GLU A 952 -2.54 6.03 33.77
N GLU A 953 -2.77 6.64 34.94
CA GLU A 953 -1.82 6.64 36.05
C GLU A 953 -2.49 6.17 37.34
N TYR A 954 -1.99 5.02 37.79
CA TYR A 954 -2.37 4.31 39.00
C TYR A 954 -2.02 5.12 40.26
N HIS A 955 -2.97 5.25 41.19
CA HIS A 955 -2.70 5.84 42.50
C HIS A 955 -2.46 4.73 43.53
N GLY A 956 -1.19 4.51 43.88
CA GLY A 956 -0.82 3.71 45.04
C GLY A 956 -0.96 4.55 46.30
N ILE A 957 -1.89 4.22 47.18
CA ILE A 957 -2.06 4.90 48.47
C ILE A 957 -1.62 3.93 49.58
N PRO A 958 -0.80 4.36 50.56
CA PRO A 958 -0.57 3.59 51.77
C PRO A 958 -1.86 3.62 52.61
N LEU A 959 -2.79 2.71 52.33
CA LEU A 959 -4.07 2.57 53.01
C LEU A 959 -4.19 1.17 53.56
N ILE A 960 -4.43 1.08 54.87
CA ILE A 960 -4.46 -0.18 55.63
C ILE A 960 -5.87 -0.83 55.59
N ALA A 961 -6.90 -0.15 55.04
CA ALA A 961 -8.25 -0.69 54.92
C ALA A 961 -9.06 -0.10 53.76
N ILE A 962 -9.99 -0.88 53.19
CA ILE A 962 -10.92 -0.44 52.13
C ILE A 962 -11.95 0.54 52.73
N PRO A 963 -12.26 1.68 52.08
CA PRO A 963 -13.32 2.58 52.54
C PRO A 963 -14.66 1.86 52.66
N LYS A 964 -15.41 2.12 53.75
CA LYS A 964 -16.75 1.53 53.99
C LYS A 964 -17.77 1.78 52.86
N TRP A 965 -17.45 2.70 51.95
CA TRP A 965 -18.23 2.98 50.76
C TRP A 965 -18.14 1.87 49.70
N PHE A 966 -17.18 0.93 49.77
CA PHE A 966 -17.11 -0.22 48.87
C PHE A 966 -17.76 -1.47 49.48
N ASN A 967 -18.30 -2.35 48.62
CA ASN A 967 -18.59 -3.73 49.04
C ASN A 967 -17.25 -4.46 49.13
N GLN A 968 -16.88 -4.99 50.30
CA GLN A 968 -15.58 -5.62 50.58
C GLN A 968 -15.71 -7.12 50.86
N LYS A 969 -14.72 -7.90 50.44
CA LYS A 969 -14.56 -9.33 50.79
C LYS A 969 -13.08 -9.69 50.99
N ASP A 970 -12.80 -10.57 51.94
CA ASP A 970 -11.45 -11.09 52.17
C ASP A 970 -11.06 -12.11 51.08
N GLY A 971 -9.79 -12.06 50.65
CA GLY A 971 -9.27 -12.85 49.53
C GLY A 971 -9.13 -12.07 48.22
N SER A 972 -8.72 -12.77 47.16
CA SER A 972 -8.31 -12.16 45.89
C SER A 972 -9.42 -12.03 44.86
N SER A 973 -10.68 -12.29 45.21
CA SER A 973 -11.80 -12.12 44.28
C SER A 973 -13.08 -11.60 44.93
N ILE A 974 -13.80 -10.78 44.18
CA ILE A 974 -15.09 -10.22 44.59
C ILE A 974 -16.08 -10.24 43.44
N SER A 975 -17.33 -10.62 43.74
CA SER A 975 -18.43 -10.62 42.79
C SER A 975 -19.49 -9.61 43.21
N ILE A 976 -19.91 -8.73 42.30
CA ILE A 976 -20.98 -7.76 42.52
C ILE A 976 -22.17 -8.05 41.60
N PRO A 977 -23.40 -8.17 42.14
CA PRO A 977 -24.60 -8.35 41.31
C PRO A 977 -24.93 -7.05 40.57
N LEU A 978 -25.31 -7.17 39.29
CA LEU A 978 -25.65 -6.02 38.45
C LEU A 978 -27.15 -5.69 38.53
N PRO A 979 -27.53 -4.41 38.65
CA PRO A 979 -28.92 -3.97 38.55
C PRO A 979 -29.54 -4.25 37.19
N TYR A 980 -30.86 -4.45 37.17
CA TYR A 980 -31.59 -4.74 35.94
C TYR A 980 -31.56 -3.55 34.97
N ASN A 981 -31.21 -3.78 33.70
CA ASN A 981 -31.10 -2.76 32.64
C ASN A 981 -30.04 -1.66 32.88
N LEU A 982 -28.95 -1.94 33.60
CA LEU A 982 -27.88 -0.97 33.87
C LEU A 982 -27.35 -0.26 32.61
N SER A 983 -27.24 -0.94 31.47
CA SER A 983 -26.77 -0.36 30.20
C SER A 983 -27.71 0.71 29.61
N LYS A 984 -28.98 0.74 30.05
CA LYS A 984 -29.98 1.74 29.65
C LYS A 984 -30.13 2.89 30.66
N ASP A 985 -29.46 2.81 31.81
CA ASP A 985 -29.44 3.88 32.78
C ASP A 985 -28.43 4.95 32.35
N GLY A 986 -28.95 6.09 31.88
CA GLY A 986 -28.13 7.21 31.40
C GLY A 986 -27.28 7.88 32.48
N SER A 987 -27.53 7.58 33.76
CA SER A 987 -26.75 8.08 34.88
C SER A 987 -25.58 7.16 35.26
N TRP A 988 -25.51 5.94 34.72
CA TRP A 988 -24.39 5.04 35.00
C TRP A 988 -23.10 5.55 34.34
N ARG A 989 -21.98 5.53 35.08
CA ARG A 989 -20.68 6.05 34.62
C ARG A 989 -19.60 4.98 34.57
N GLY A 990 -19.64 3.97 35.44
CA GLY A 990 -18.71 2.85 35.38
C GLY A 990 -18.71 1.96 36.62
N ILE A 991 -17.61 1.25 36.86
CA ILE A 991 -17.39 0.39 38.03
C ILE A 991 -16.01 0.70 38.60
N VAL A 992 -15.89 0.78 39.92
CA VAL A 992 -14.58 0.87 40.60
C VAL A 992 -14.31 -0.40 41.39
N LEU A 993 -13.08 -0.88 41.28
CA LEU A 993 -12.51 -1.97 42.02
C LEU A 993 -11.41 -1.45 42.94
N HIS A 994 -11.22 -2.12 44.07
CA HIS A 994 -10.22 -1.79 45.07
C HIS A 994 -9.57 -3.06 45.61
N THR A 995 -8.26 -3.06 45.87
CA THR A 995 -7.58 -4.22 46.47
C THR A 995 -6.45 -3.80 47.39
N VAL A 996 -6.21 -4.54 48.48
CA VAL A 996 -5.14 -4.29 49.45
C VAL A 996 -4.15 -5.44 49.42
N LEU A 997 -2.87 -5.10 49.24
CA LEU A 997 -1.73 -6.00 49.13
C LEU A 997 -0.90 -5.95 50.41
N GLY A 998 -0.33 -7.08 50.83
CA GLY A 998 0.63 -7.11 51.93
C GLY A 998 1.73 -8.16 51.71
N THR A 999 2.82 -8.06 52.47
CA THR A 999 3.96 -8.98 52.41
C THR A 999 3.88 -10.04 53.50
N ASN A 1000 4.38 -11.25 53.25
CA ASN A 1000 4.41 -12.34 54.23
C ASN A 1000 5.88 -12.76 54.47
N VAL A 1001 6.47 -12.36 55.60
CA VAL A 1001 7.87 -12.67 55.94
C VAL A 1001 7.91 -13.62 57.13
N HIS A 1002 8.00 -14.92 56.86
CA HIS A 1002 8.46 -15.91 57.82
C HIS A 1002 9.54 -16.78 57.17
N GLY A 1003 10.78 -16.29 57.17
CA GLY A 1003 11.98 -17.01 56.70
C GLY A 1003 13.24 -16.13 56.84
N PRO A 1004 14.44 -16.69 57.13
CA PRO A 1004 15.60 -15.90 57.54
C PRO A 1004 16.22 -15.13 56.37
N ARG A 1005 16.87 -14.02 56.71
CA ARG A 1005 17.43 -12.99 55.80
C ARG A 1005 18.45 -13.59 54.82
N ASP A 1006 18.14 -13.51 53.52
CA ASP A 1006 19.09 -13.73 52.42
C ASP A 1006 19.12 -12.51 51.49
N GLU A 1007 20.32 -12.17 51.00
CA GLU A 1007 20.63 -11.01 50.14
C GLU A 1007 19.94 -11.04 48.76
N THR A 1008 19.23 -12.12 48.41
CA THR A 1008 18.45 -12.25 47.17
C THR A 1008 17.09 -11.54 47.19
N LEU A 1009 16.64 -11.04 48.35
CA LEU A 1009 15.37 -10.29 48.44
C LEU A 1009 15.43 -8.89 47.80
N ALA A 1010 16.61 -8.26 47.77
CA ALA A 1010 16.79 -6.94 47.17
C ALA A 1010 16.60 -6.98 45.63
N ASP A 1011 17.02 -8.07 44.99
CA ASP A 1011 16.82 -8.28 43.56
C ASP A 1011 15.39 -8.70 43.21
N ALA A 1012 14.71 -9.45 44.10
CA ALA A 1012 13.31 -9.79 43.91
C ALA A 1012 12.39 -8.55 43.98
N LEU A 1013 12.70 -7.59 44.85
CA LEU A 1013 11.97 -6.32 45.02
C LEU A 1013 12.29 -5.26 43.94
N ASN A 1014 13.34 -5.47 43.14
CA ASN A 1014 13.78 -4.55 42.08
C ASN A 1014 13.22 -4.89 40.68
N ASN A 1015 12.36 -5.90 40.57
CA ASN A 1015 11.69 -6.31 39.33
C ASN A 1015 10.27 -5.74 39.23
N VAL A 1016 9.84 -5.44 38.01
CA VAL A 1016 8.48 -4.96 37.72
C VAL A 1016 7.49 -6.09 38.00
N HIS A 1017 6.49 -5.84 38.84
CA HIS A 1017 5.50 -6.85 39.22
C HIS A 1017 4.17 -6.59 38.51
N GLU A 1018 3.60 -7.64 37.91
CA GLU A 1018 2.31 -7.55 37.22
C GLU A 1018 1.19 -8.11 38.12
N LEU A 1019 0.22 -7.26 38.44
CA LEU A 1019 -1.02 -7.63 39.09
C LEU A 1019 -2.09 -7.79 38.01
N ILE A 1020 -2.52 -9.03 37.77
CA ILE A 1020 -3.52 -9.32 36.75
C ILE A 1020 -4.90 -9.26 37.39
N CYS A 1021 -5.75 -8.36 36.89
CA CYS A 1021 -7.17 -8.30 37.24
C CYS A 1021 -7.99 -8.94 36.11
N SER A 1022 -8.60 -10.09 36.35
CA SER A 1022 -9.56 -10.66 35.40
C SER A 1022 -10.99 -10.35 35.82
N LEU A 1023 -11.76 -9.77 34.91
CA LEU A 1023 -13.20 -9.61 35.04
C LEU A 1023 -13.88 -10.72 34.27
N ASP A 1024 -14.65 -11.53 34.99
CA ASP A 1024 -15.46 -12.60 34.43
C ASP A 1024 -16.91 -12.14 34.37
N ILE A 1025 -17.44 -12.06 33.16
CA ILE A 1025 -18.84 -11.78 32.86
C ILE A 1025 -19.37 -13.02 32.14
N ASP A 1026 -19.98 -13.93 32.91
CA ASP A 1026 -20.58 -15.21 32.48
C ASP A 1026 -19.83 -15.95 31.35
N GLY A 1027 -18.52 -16.20 31.56
CA GLY A 1027 -17.72 -17.09 30.71
C GLY A 1027 -16.97 -16.41 29.56
N GLY A 1028 -17.16 -15.10 29.35
CA GLY A 1028 -16.26 -14.26 28.58
C GLY A 1028 -15.21 -13.63 29.49
N LEU A 1029 -13.94 -14.03 29.35
CA LEU A 1029 -12.85 -13.49 30.16
C LEU A 1029 -12.39 -12.15 29.57
N ALA A 1030 -12.73 -11.03 30.22
CA ALA A 1030 -12.08 -9.75 29.96
C ALA A 1030 -10.90 -9.62 30.94
N THR A 1031 -9.68 -9.85 30.46
CA THR A 1031 -8.46 -9.68 31.26
C THR A 1031 -7.96 -8.26 31.14
N CYS A 1032 -7.83 -7.56 32.27
CA CYS A 1032 -7.16 -6.27 32.38
C CYS A 1032 -5.88 -6.48 33.19
N SER A 1033 -4.72 -6.53 32.54
CA SER A 1033 -3.46 -6.64 33.27
C SER A 1033 -2.96 -5.26 33.70
N VAL A 1034 -2.55 -5.14 34.97
CA VAL A 1034 -2.02 -3.91 35.55
C VAL A 1034 -0.56 -4.16 35.94
N VAL A 1035 0.36 -3.43 35.34
CA VAL A 1035 1.80 -3.53 35.61
C VAL A 1035 2.17 -2.45 36.64
N LEU A 1036 2.69 -2.85 37.81
CA LEU A 1036 3.08 -1.90 38.85
C LEU A 1036 4.51 -1.38 38.62
N PRO A 1037 4.77 -0.06 38.73
CA PRO A 1037 6.12 0.48 38.64
C PRO A 1037 7.00 0.05 39.84
N LYS A 1038 8.33 0.06 39.65
CA LYS A 1038 9.32 -0.38 40.66
C LYS A 1038 9.16 0.42 41.96
N TYR A 1039 8.98 -0.28 43.08
CA TYR A 1039 8.83 0.33 44.40
C TYR A 1039 9.72 -0.39 45.43
N GLN A 1040 10.43 0.37 46.27
CA GLN A 1040 11.18 -0.19 47.40
C GLN A 1040 10.22 -0.36 48.60
N CYS A 1041 9.89 -1.60 48.94
CA CYS A 1041 9.01 -1.91 50.07
C CYS A 1041 9.80 -2.03 51.38
N SER A 1042 9.38 -1.34 52.45
CA SER A 1042 9.78 -1.65 53.83
C SER A 1042 9.04 -2.87 54.35
N GLN A 1043 9.64 -3.60 55.30
CA GLN A 1043 9.24 -4.97 55.68
C GLN A 1043 7.83 -5.15 56.30
N ASP A 1044 7.02 -4.10 56.50
CA ASP A 1044 5.69 -4.20 57.15
C ASP A 1044 4.55 -3.42 56.45
N ASP A 1045 4.75 -2.88 55.25
CA ASP A 1045 3.75 -2.00 54.63
C ASP A 1045 2.70 -2.75 53.79
N SER A 1046 1.42 -2.51 54.09
CA SER A 1046 0.27 -2.91 53.25
C SER A 1046 -0.23 -1.71 52.45
N PHE A 1047 -0.46 -1.89 51.15
CA PHE A 1047 -0.83 -0.80 50.24
C PHE A 1047 -2.08 -1.13 49.43
N ALA A 1048 -2.81 -0.08 49.05
CA ALA A 1048 -4.13 -0.20 48.45
C ALA A 1048 -4.16 0.38 47.02
N LEU A 1049 -4.87 -0.31 46.12
CA LEU A 1049 -4.97 0.03 44.70
C LEU A 1049 -6.43 0.23 44.32
N TYR A 1050 -6.74 1.31 43.58
CA TYR A 1050 -8.03 1.59 42.97
C TYR A 1050 -7.96 1.39 41.45
N LEU A 1051 -9.01 0.84 40.86
CA LEU A 1051 -9.14 0.67 39.41
C LEU A 1051 -10.56 1.06 38.98
N TYR A 1052 -10.67 2.08 38.13
CA TYR A 1052 -11.94 2.49 37.52
C TYR A 1052 -12.09 1.92 36.10
N ILE A 1053 -13.30 1.48 35.78
CA ILE A 1053 -13.65 0.93 34.47
C ILE A 1053 -14.89 1.66 33.97
N SER A 1054 -14.71 2.45 32.91
CA SER A 1054 -15.77 3.27 32.31
C SER A 1054 -16.91 2.42 31.74
N HIS A 1055 -18.14 2.91 31.89
CA HIS A 1055 -19.34 2.31 31.32
C HIS A 1055 -19.29 2.20 29.78
N VAL A 1056 -18.55 3.11 29.10
CA VAL A 1056 -18.39 3.09 27.64
C VAL A 1056 -17.73 1.78 27.17
N ARG A 1057 -16.66 1.35 27.87
CA ARG A 1057 -15.96 0.07 27.62
C ARG A 1057 -16.86 -1.15 27.84
N LEU A 1058 -17.80 -1.06 28.78
CA LEU A 1058 -18.68 -2.16 29.16
C LEU A 1058 -20.01 -2.19 28.37
N ARG A 1059 -20.34 -1.11 27.65
CA ARG A 1059 -21.66 -0.89 27.02
C ARG A 1059 -22.01 -1.92 25.93
N ASN A 1060 -21.00 -2.45 25.24
CA ASN A 1060 -21.17 -3.45 24.18
C ASN A 1060 -21.09 -4.91 24.69
N GLN A 1061 -20.77 -5.12 25.97
CA GLN A 1061 -20.54 -6.46 26.56
C GLN A 1061 -21.61 -6.88 27.58
N LEU A 1062 -22.54 -5.99 27.93
CA LEU A 1062 -23.53 -6.22 28.99
C LEU A 1062 -24.96 -6.35 28.42
N ASP A 1063 -25.37 -7.58 28.08
CA ASP A 1063 -26.76 -7.90 27.75
C ASP A 1063 -27.36 -8.88 28.77
N GLN A 1064 -28.15 -8.31 29.70
CA GLN A 1064 -29.06 -8.93 30.68
C GLN A 1064 -28.57 -10.14 31.53
N ARG A 1065 -28.21 -9.82 32.79
CA ARG A 1065 -28.05 -10.66 34.03
C ARG A 1065 -26.72 -11.42 34.17
N ASN A 1066 -26.10 -11.66 35.36
CA ASN A 1066 -26.48 -11.40 36.78
C ASN A 1066 -25.36 -10.88 37.73
N CYS A 1067 -24.06 -11.08 37.48
CA CYS A 1067 -22.98 -10.54 38.34
C CYS A 1067 -21.64 -10.36 37.61
N ILE A 1068 -20.81 -9.43 38.09
CA ILE A 1068 -19.43 -9.25 37.62
C ILE A 1068 -18.49 -9.78 38.69
N THR A 1069 -17.57 -10.66 38.33
CA THR A 1069 -16.54 -11.17 39.25
C THR A 1069 -15.16 -10.65 38.88
N ALA A 1070 -14.55 -9.85 39.76
CA ALA A 1070 -13.16 -9.43 39.65
C ALA A 1070 -12.24 -10.40 40.41
N ARG A 1071 -11.15 -10.84 39.77
CA ARG A 1071 -10.12 -11.73 40.32
C ARG A 1071 -8.75 -11.11 40.19
N PHE A 1072 -7.99 -11.03 41.27
CA PHE A 1072 -6.64 -10.47 41.33
C PHE A 1072 -5.61 -11.60 41.49
N LYS A 1073 -4.53 -11.58 40.69
CA LYS A 1073 -3.40 -12.53 40.78
C LYS A 1073 -2.07 -11.81 40.61
N SER A 1074 -1.03 -12.22 41.33
CA SER A 1074 0.36 -11.75 41.14
C SER A 1074 1.18 -12.88 40.51
N ASN A 1075 1.94 -12.58 39.46
CA ASN A 1075 2.57 -13.62 38.62
C ASN A 1075 4.06 -13.88 38.93
N SER A 1076 4.68 -13.21 39.92
CA SER A 1076 6.15 -13.25 40.04
C SER A 1076 6.78 -13.08 41.42
N CYS A 1077 6.03 -13.14 42.54
CA CYS A 1077 6.65 -13.19 43.87
C CYS A 1077 5.78 -13.96 44.89
N PRO A 1078 6.26 -15.05 45.53
CA PRO A 1078 5.51 -15.77 46.57
C PRO A 1078 5.26 -14.94 47.84
N SER A 1079 5.96 -13.81 48.00
CA SER A 1079 6.00 -13.00 49.22
C SER A 1079 4.90 -11.94 49.30
N ILE A 1080 4.17 -11.65 48.21
CA ILE A 1080 3.09 -10.65 48.17
C ILE A 1080 1.74 -11.37 48.13
N VAL A 1081 0.89 -11.11 49.12
CA VAL A 1081 -0.44 -11.71 49.26
C VAL A 1081 -1.51 -10.61 49.19
N ILE A 1082 -2.56 -10.86 48.40
CA ILE A 1082 -3.75 -10.00 48.36
C ILE A 1082 -4.57 -10.28 49.61
N LYS A 1083 -4.70 -9.28 50.49
CA LYS A 1083 -5.38 -9.40 51.78
C LYS A 1083 -6.90 -9.32 51.61
N CYS A 1084 -7.39 -8.32 50.88
CA CYS A 1084 -8.82 -8.13 50.63
C CYS A 1084 -9.08 -7.32 49.36
N CYS A 1085 -10.28 -7.46 48.80
CA CYS A 1085 -10.71 -6.71 47.62
C CYS A 1085 -12.14 -6.16 47.78
N GLY A 1086 -12.46 -5.11 47.03
CA GLY A 1086 -13.72 -4.40 47.06
C GLY A 1086 -14.17 -3.92 45.68
N ALA A 1087 -15.46 -3.72 45.48
CA ALA A 1087 -16.03 -3.29 44.20
C ALA A 1087 -17.33 -2.49 44.38
N ARG A 1088 -17.58 -1.51 43.50
CA ARG A 1088 -18.80 -0.69 43.50
C ARG A 1088 -19.16 -0.18 42.10
N ILE A 1089 -20.46 -0.13 41.79
CA ILE A 1089 -21.01 0.48 40.58
C ILE A 1089 -21.16 1.98 40.82
N LEU A 1090 -20.70 2.79 39.87
CA LEU A 1090 -20.66 4.25 39.97
C LEU A 1090 -21.69 4.90 39.03
N TYR A 1091 -22.57 5.70 39.62
CA TYR A 1091 -23.49 6.56 38.90
C TYR A 1091 -22.98 8.02 38.95
N GLU A 1092 -23.52 8.86 38.08
CA GLU A 1092 -23.15 10.26 37.91
C GLU A 1092 -23.21 11.05 39.23
N GLN A 1093 -24.18 10.71 40.09
CA GLN A 1093 -24.35 11.29 41.42
C GLN A 1093 -23.24 10.89 42.41
N ASP A 1094 -22.66 9.70 42.20
CA ASP A 1094 -21.58 9.16 43.04
C ASP A 1094 -20.20 9.71 42.65
N MET A 1095 -20.07 10.30 41.45
CA MET A 1095 -18.78 10.77 40.89
C MET A 1095 -18.15 11.87 41.75
N THR A 1096 -18.95 12.78 42.28
CA THR A 1096 -18.47 13.88 43.12
C THR A 1096 -17.86 13.35 44.43
N VAL A 1097 -18.47 12.32 45.01
CA VAL A 1097 -17.99 11.65 46.23
C VAL A 1097 -16.73 10.83 45.94
N PHE A 1098 -16.69 10.12 44.81
CA PHE A 1098 -15.50 9.36 44.39
C PHE A 1098 -14.28 10.27 44.18
N VAL A 1099 -14.46 11.41 43.51
CA VAL A 1099 -13.38 12.37 43.29
C VAL A 1099 -12.94 13.06 44.58
N GLN A 1100 -13.87 13.34 45.50
CA GLN A 1100 -13.50 13.82 46.84
C GLN A 1100 -12.67 12.80 47.63
N ILE A 1101 -12.94 11.50 47.49
CA ILE A 1101 -12.14 10.44 48.13
C ILE A 1101 -10.71 10.41 47.56
N LEU A 1102 -10.55 10.65 46.25
CA LEU A 1102 -9.24 10.78 45.61
C LEU A 1102 -8.50 12.06 46.03
N SER A 1103 -9.22 13.17 46.25
CA SER A 1103 -8.63 14.48 46.54
C SER A 1103 -8.35 14.76 48.03
N GLN A 1104 -8.98 14.05 48.98
CA GLN A 1104 -8.99 14.42 50.41
C GLN A 1104 -7.85 13.88 51.29
N LYS A 1105 -6.78 13.23 50.80
CA LYS A 1105 -5.70 12.74 51.70
C LYS A 1105 -4.29 13.06 51.23
N ASN A 1106 -3.71 14.10 51.86
CA ASN A 1106 -2.30 14.48 51.97
C ASN A 1106 -1.30 13.61 51.19
N LEU A 1107 -0.87 14.11 50.02
CA LEU A 1107 0.35 13.70 49.33
C LEU A 1107 1.57 14.13 50.16
N GLY A 1108 1.85 13.39 51.24
CA GLY A 1108 3.02 13.57 52.08
C GLY A 1108 4.25 12.89 51.47
N TRP A 1109 5.29 13.69 51.22
CA TRP A 1109 6.67 13.30 50.87
C TRP A 1109 6.89 12.56 49.55
N ILE A 1110 7.27 13.31 48.52
CA ILE A 1110 8.19 12.84 47.47
C ILE A 1110 9.40 13.79 47.45
N PRO A 1111 10.64 13.30 47.66
CA PRO A 1111 11.85 14.12 47.68
C PRO A 1111 12.12 14.84 46.35
N GLN A 1112 12.70 16.02 46.46
CA GLN A 1112 13.06 16.99 45.42
C GLN A 1112 13.96 16.47 44.27
N LEU A 1113 14.35 15.19 44.28
CA LEU A 1113 15.14 14.50 43.25
C LEU A 1113 14.29 13.85 42.13
N LEU A 1114 12.96 13.76 42.29
CA LEU A 1114 12.08 13.26 41.21
C LEU A 1114 11.64 14.36 40.22
N ILE A 1115 11.78 15.64 40.58
CA ILE A 1115 11.48 16.77 39.68
C ILE A 1115 12.65 17.05 38.72
N GLU A 1116 13.88 16.69 39.09
CA GLU A 1116 15.05 16.83 38.19
C GLU A 1116 15.19 15.66 37.20
N ALA A 1117 14.62 14.48 37.48
CA ALA A 1117 14.52 13.40 36.50
C ALA A 1117 13.49 13.69 35.39
N CYS A 1118 12.49 14.54 35.66
CA CYS A 1118 11.52 15.02 34.66
C CYS A 1118 11.99 16.25 33.86
N ARG A 1119 13.17 16.80 34.17
CA ARG A 1119 13.76 17.97 33.47
C ARG A 1119 14.83 17.65 32.43
N MET A 1120 15.16 16.37 32.24
CA MET A 1120 16.01 15.90 31.12
C MET A 1120 15.15 15.21 30.06
N VAL A 1121 14.26 15.98 29.42
CA VAL A 1121 13.59 15.58 28.18
C VAL A 1121 14.14 16.47 27.06
N PRO A 1122 14.92 15.93 26.11
CA PRO A 1122 15.21 16.64 24.87
C PRO A 1122 13.92 16.84 24.07
N LYS A 1123 13.82 18.00 23.42
CA LYS A 1123 12.87 18.37 22.36
C LYS A 1123 12.17 17.16 21.70
N VAL A 1124 10.85 17.14 21.85
CA VAL A 1124 9.84 16.47 21.00
C VAL A 1124 10.45 15.56 19.93
N THR A 1125 10.67 14.31 20.30
CA THR A 1125 10.78 13.19 19.37
C THR A 1125 9.45 12.46 19.36
N HIS A 1126 8.92 12.24 18.15
CA HIS A 1126 7.85 11.30 17.90
C HIS A 1126 8.19 9.92 18.48
N ASP A 1127 7.50 9.46 19.53
CA ASP A 1127 7.40 8.04 19.92
C ASP A 1127 6.04 7.82 20.60
N LYS A 1128 5.11 7.03 20.05
CA LYS A 1128 5.04 5.55 19.93
C LYS A 1128 4.70 4.85 21.25
N PHE A 1129 3.42 4.44 21.34
CA PHE A 1129 2.85 3.65 22.42
C PHE A 1129 3.28 2.18 22.31
N TYR A 1130 3.68 1.59 23.44
CA TYR A 1130 3.77 0.14 23.63
C TYR A 1130 2.87 -0.24 24.80
N ALA A 1131 1.62 -0.56 24.51
CA ALA A 1131 0.71 -1.20 25.45
C ALA A 1131 0.06 -2.41 24.75
N THR A 1132 -0.16 -3.49 25.50
CA THR A 1132 -0.65 -4.78 25.01
C THR A 1132 -2.15 -4.80 24.66
N ASP A 1133 -2.85 -3.66 24.72
CA ASP A 1133 -4.17 -3.45 24.12
C ASP A 1133 -4.24 -2.05 23.44
N PRO A 1134 -4.84 -1.91 22.23
CA PRO A 1134 -4.89 -0.64 21.51
C PRO A 1134 -5.96 0.33 22.07
N PRO A 1135 -5.72 1.66 22.04
CA PRO A 1135 -6.70 2.68 22.44
C PRO A 1135 -7.88 2.80 21.45
N GLU A 1136 -9.00 3.40 21.87
CA GLU A 1136 -10.17 3.65 21.01
C GLU A 1136 -9.80 4.52 19.79
N PHE A 1137 -10.11 4.01 18.60
CA PHE A 1137 -9.77 4.62 17.33
C PHE A 1137 -10.68 5.82 17.02
N HIS A 1138 -10.09 7.02 16.93
CA HIS A 1138 -10.75 8.24 16.46
C HIS A 1138 -10.44 8.51 14.96
N PRO A 1139 -11.46 8.61 14.09
CA PRO A 1139 -11.26 8.67 12.65
C PRO A 1139 -10.57 9.94 12.13
N SER A 1140 -10.48 11.00 12.92
CA SER A 1140 -9.80 12.27 12.61
C SER A 1140 -8.35 12.35 13.11
N THR A 1141 -7.90 11.37 13.91
CA THR A 1141 -6.58 11.38 14.56
C THR A 1141 -5.60 10.50 13.79
N ARG A 1142 -4.34 10.94 13.64
CA ARG A 1142 -3.28 10.10 13.04
C ARG A 1142 -2.76 9.11 14.05
N TYR A 1143 -2.56 7.87 13.64
CA TYR A 1143 -1.95 6.84 14.48
C TYR A 1143 -0.67 6.30 13.86
N SER A 1144 0.33 5.95 14.67
CA SER A 1144 1.53 5.23 14.25
C SER A 1144 2.10 4.37 15.38
N PHE A 1145 2.20 3.06 15.18
CA PHE A 1145 2.54 2.08 16.21
C PHE A 1145 3.55 1.06 15.70
N CYS A 1146 4.38 0.50 16.58
CA CYS A 1146 5.22 -0.66 16.30
C CYS A 1146 4.93 -1.77 17.33
N PHE A 1147 4.92 -3.05 16.93
CA PHE A 1147 4.70 -4.16 17.86
C PHE A 1147 5.41 -5.44 17.41
N PRO A 1148 5.73 -6.35 18.34
CA PRO A 1148 6.37 -7.63 18.02
C PRO A 1148 5.34 -8.65 17.55
N ASN A 1149 5.26 -8.89 16.24
CA ASN A 1149 4.62 -10.07 15.64
C ASN A 1149 4.96 -10.13 14.13
N SER A 1150 4.87 -11.30 13.50
CA SER A 1150 5.34 -11.52 12.11
C SER A 1150 4.24 -11.80 11.07
N LYS A 1151 2.96 -11.60 11.42
CA LYS A 1151 1.83 -11.90 10.52
C LYS A 1151 0.99 -10.67 10.19
N VAL A 1152 0.92 -10.34 8.91
CA VAL A 1152 -0.01 -9.35 8.36
C VAL A 1152 -1.45 -9.83 8.56
N GLN A 1153 -2.29 -8.99 9.14
CA GLN A 1153 -3.73 -9.22 9.31
C GLN A 1153 -4.47 -9.29 7.96
N ASP A 1154 -5.46 -10.18 7.82
CA ASP A 1154 -6.10 -10.50 6.53
C ASP A 1154 -7.02 -9.39 5.96
N TRP A 1155 -7.28 -8.30 6.69
CA TRP A 1155 -8.12 -7.18 6.24
C TRP A 1155 -7.38 -6.13 5.39
N PHE A 1156 -6.06 -6.26 5.23
CA PHE A 1156 -5.29 -5.41 4.32
C PHE A 1156 -5.41 -5.90 2.87
N THR A 1157 -5.95 -5.05 1.99
CA THR A 1157 -6.39 -5.42 0.64
C THR A 1157 -5.30 -5.32 -0.42
N HIS A 1158 -4.23 -4.57 -0.16
CA HIS A 1158 -3.11 -4.38 -1.09
C HIS A 1158 -1.81 -4.72 -0.39
N GLN A 1159 -1.10 -5.76 -0.85
CA GLN A 1159 0.19 -6.18 -0.29
C GLN A 1159 1.31 -6.00 -1.33
N SER A 1160 2.44 -5.43 -0.93
CA SER A 1160 3.68 -5.34 -1.71
C SER A 1160 4.88 -5.76 -0.86
N CYS A 1161 5.82 -6.50 -1.42
CA CYS A 1161 7.09 -6.84 -0.77
C CYS A 1161 8.23 -6.08 -1.48
N GLY A 1162 9.23 -5.59 -0.74
CA GLY A 1162 10.37 -4.84 -1.28
C GLY A 1162 10.45 -3.37 -0.85
N HIS A 1163 11.57 -2.69 -1.13
CA HIS A 1163 11.96 -1.37 -0.60
C HIS A 1163 10.97 -0.20 -0.81
N SER A 1164 9.91 -0.39 -1.59
CA SER A 1164 8.84 0.60 -1.79
C SER A 1164 7.53 -0.03 -2.26
N GLY A 1165 6.39 0.58 -1.92
CA GLY A 1165 5.05 0.18 -2.38
C GLY A 1165 4.22 1.38 -2.83
N ALA A 1166 3.42 1.20 -3.89
CA ALA A 1166 2.54 2.25 -4.44
C ALA A 1166 1.07 1.82 -4.39
N VAL A 1167 0.19 2.72 -3.97
CA VAL A 1167 -1.26 2.49 -3.90
C VAL A 1167 -1.97 3.61 -4.66
N ASP A 1168 -2.72 3.21 -5.70
CA ASP A 1168 -3.55 4.12 -6.49
C ASP A 1168 -4.86 4.41 -5.75
N ILE A 1169 -5.17 5.69 -5.54
CA ILE A 1169 -6.43 6.11 -4.93
C ILE A 1169 -7.45 6.32 -6.06
N PRO A 1170 -8.62 5.63 -6.07
CA PRO A 1170 -9.61 5.77 -7.13
C PRO A 1170 -10.02 7.23 -7.41
N PRO A 1171 -10.08 7.69 -8.68
CA PRO A 1171 -10.22 9.10 -9.04
C PRO A 1171 -11.59 9.76 -8.74
N ARG A 1172 -12.44 9.14 -7.91
CA ARG A 1172 -13.80 9.64 -7.56
C ARG A 1172 -14.17 9.48 -6.08
N LEU A 1173 -13.22 9.18 -5.19
CA LEU A 1173 -13.50 8.95 -3.76
C LEU A 1173 -14.12 10.17 -3.05
N TYR A 1174 -13.75 11.38 -3.48
CA TYR A 1174 -14.12 12.63 -2.81
C TYR A 1174 -15.52 13.16 -3.12
N SER A 1175 -16.16 12.72 -4.22
CA SER A 1175 -17.41 13.33 -4.69
C SER A 1175 -18.67 12.49 -4.50
N THR A 1176 -18.57 11.21 -4.11
CA THR A 1176 -19.74 10.32 -4.05
C THR A 1176 -19.85 9.39 -2.84
N ASN A 1177 -18.92 9.40 -1.87
CA ASN A 1177 -18.91 8.43 -0.77
C ASN A 1177 -18.79 9.09 0.61
N SER A 1178 -19.92 9.32 1.28
CA SER A 1178 -20.01 9.93 2.63
C SER A 1178 -19.44 9.06 3.77
N ASN A 1179 -19.02 7.83 3.49
CA ASN A 1179 -18.66 6.82 4.49
C ASN A 1179 -17.15 6.51 4.54
N TRP A 1180 -16.29 7.33 3.91
CA TRP A 1180 -14.84 7.13 3.88
C TRP A 1180 -14.16 7.81 5.08
N MET A 1181 -13.35 7.05 5.85
CA MET A 1181 -12.73 7.57 7.09
C MET A 1181 -11.24 7.89 6.94
N GLY A 1182 -10.50 7.12 6.14
CA GLY A 1182 -9.06 7.31 5.95
C GLY A 1182 -8.35 6.08 5.41
N LEU A 1183 -7.02 6.06 5.50
CA LEU A 1183 -6.14 5.03 4.94
C LEU A 1183 -5.24 4.45 6.03
N VAL A 1184 -5.14 3.12 6.13
CA VAL A 1184 -4.21 2.43 7.04
C VAL A 1184 -3.08 1.79 6.26
N LEU A 1185 -1.87 1.94 6.80
CA LEU A 1185 -0.60 1.43 6.32
C LEU A 1185 -0.08 0.41 7.34
N TYR A 1186 0.51 -0.68 6.87
CA TYR A 1186 1.10 -1.74 7.68
C TYR A 1186 2.43 -2.16 7.07
N ALA A 1187 3.49 -2.34 7.85
CA ALA A 1187 4.76 -2.89 7.40
C ALA A 1187 5.31 -3.91 8.42
N CYS A 1188 5.67 -5.11 7.99
CA CYS A 1188 6.34 -6.12 8.81
C CYS A 1188 7.82 -6.16 8.47
N PHE A 1189 8.72 -6.13 9.44
CA PHE A 1189 10.18 -6.14 9.30
C PHE A 1189 10.76 -7.42 9.91
N SER A 1190 11.75 -8.04 9.27
CA SER A 1190 12.50 -9.21 9.77
C SER A 1190 14.01 -9.00 9.60
N PHE A 1191 14.80 -9.35 10.61
CA PHE A 1191 16.25 -9.12 10.63
C PHE A 1191 17.01 -10.26 9.94
N CYS A 1192 17.95 -9.95 9.04
CA CYS A 1192 18.82 -10.96 8.40
C CYS A 1192 20.30 -10.61 8.68
N GLY A 1193 20.93 -11.23 9.68
CA GLY A 1193 22.37 -11.06 10.00
C GLY A 1193 22.74 -11.04 11.49
N ASP A 1194 24.04 -10.89 11.80
CA ASP A 1194 24.60 -10.87 13.17
C ASP A 1194 24.13 -9.61 13.95
N PRO A 1195 23.48 -9.74 15.13
CA PRO A 1195 22.93 -8.64 15.93
C PRO A 1195 23.85 -7.45 16.24
N LYS A 1196 25.17 -7.66 16.21
CA LYS A 1196 26.15 -6.68 16.70
C LYS A 1196 26.41 -5.52 15.73
N THR A 1197 26.13 -5.66 14.44
CA THR A 1197 26.28 -4.59 13.43
C THR A 1197 25.05 -3.66 13.32
N LEU A 1198 23.96 -3.94 14.06
CA LEU A 1198 22.65 -3.28 13.92
C LEU A 1198 22.43 -2.05 14.81
N LEU A 1199 23.47 -1.51 15.47
CA LEU A 1199 23.32 -0.55 16.58
C LEU A 1199 23.60 0.92 16.26
N GLU A 1200 23.35 1.41 15.04
CA GLU A 1200 23.35 2.86 14.73
C GLU A 1200 22.07 3.32 14.02
N ASN A 1201 21.30 4.17 14.72
CA ASN A 1201 20.14 5.00 14.33
C ASN A 1201 19.22 4.50 13.19
N PHE A 1202 18.12 3.83 13.56
CA PHE A 1202 17.03 3.46 12.65
C PHE A 1202 16.00 4.60 12.50
N GLN A 1203 15.88 5.18 11.29
CA GLN A 1203 14.88 6.20 10.96
C GLN A 1203 14.19 5.85 9.62
N PHE A 1204 12.87 5.64 9.62
CA PHE A 1204 12.08 5.48 8.40
C PHE A 1204 11.45 6.81 7.97
N ARG A 1205 11.39 7.08 6.65
CA ARG A 1205 10.71 8.25 6.04
C ARG A 1205 9.67 7.81 5.02
N MET A 1206 8.43 8.25 5.19
CA MET A 1206 7.37 8.10 4.18
C MET A 1206 7.30 9.35 3.28
N HIS A 1207 7.08 9.15 1.98
CA HIS A 1207 6.81 10.22 1.02
C HIS A 1207 5.38 10.10 0.47
N THR A 1208 4.75 11.23 0.15
CA THR A 1208 3.46 11.27 -0.57
C THR A 1208 3.62 12.14 -1.81
N LEU A 1209 3.27 11.63 -3.00
CA LEU A 1209 3.38 12.39 -4.25
C LEU A 1209 2.11 13.22 -4.50
N SER A 1210 1.99 14.36 -3.81
CA SER A 1210 1.29 15.53 -4.35
C SER A 1210 2.34 16.58 -4.67
N GLY A 1211 2.25 17.25 -5.82
CA GLY A 1211 3.22 18.26 -6.25
C GLY A 1211 3.29 19.53 -5.38
N LEU A 1212 2.72 19.49 -4.17
CA LEU A 1212 2.69 20.51 -3.13
C LEU A 1212 2.78 19.74 -1.80
N ASP A 1213 3.83 20.02 -1.02
CA ASP A 1213 4.19 19.47 0.31
C ASP A 1213 4.56 17.98 0.42
N ASP A 1214 5.84 17.70 0.70
CA ASP A 1214 6.34 16.40 1.16
C ASP A 1214 5.86 16.16 2.61
N TYR A 1215 4.78 15.39 2.80
CA TYR A 1215 4.37 14.97 4.15
C TYR A 1215 5.26 13.82 4.64
N ILE A 1216 6.23 14.14 5.50
CA ILE A 1216 7.10 13.15 6.14
C ILE A 1216 6.40 12.53 7.36
N LEU A 1217 5.96 11.27 7.26
CA LEU A 1217 5.77 10.43 8.45
C LEU A 1217 7.11 9.77 8.78
N SER A 1218 7.72 10.14 9.91
CA SER A 1218 8.89 9.48 10.46
C SER A 1218 8.54 8.82 11.78
N CYS A 1219 8.95 7.57 11.99
CA CYS A 1219 8.97 7.01 13.34
C CYS A 1219 10.39 6.58 13.71
N HIS A 1220 10.80 6.96 14.91
CA HIS A 1220 12.12 6.66 15.47
C HIS A 1220 12.01 5.32 16.20
N ILE A 1221 13.00 4.43 16.10
CA ILE A 1221 13.07 3.24 16.97
C ILE A 1221 14.32 3.39 17.82
N SER A 1222 14.17 3.35 19.14
CA SER A 1222 15.29 3.48 20.07
C SER A 1222 16.20 2.26 20.01
N ARG A 1223 17.49 2.43 20.33
CA ARG A 1223 18.46 1.32 20.42
C ARG A 1223 18.01 0.21 21.38
N HIS A 1224 17.20 0.54 22.38
CA HIS A 1224 16.70 -0.42 23.37
C HIS A 1224 15.58 -1.31 22.80
N GLU A 1225 14.73 -0.75 21.93
CA GLU A 1225 13.68 -1.46 21.19
C GLU A 1225 14.25 -2.35 20.10
N ILE A 1226 15.27 -1.87 19.36
CA ILE A 1226 15.98 -2.68 18.36
C ILE A 1226 16.58 -3.93 19.04
N LYS A 1227 17.22 -3.78 20.21
CA LYS A 1227 17.72 -4.93 20.98
C LYS A 1227 16.63 -5.93 21.39
N ARG A 1228 15.41 -5.47 21.63
CA ARG A 1228 14.26 -6.31 22.04
C ARG A 1228 13.58 -6.99 20.84
N PHE A 1229 13.58 -6.36 19.67
CA PHE A 1229 13.06 -6.95 18.43
C PHE A 1229 14.05 -7.90 17.77
N ILE A 1230 15.36 -7.66 17.95
CA ILE A 1230 16.43 -8.57 17.54
C ILE A 1230 16.27 -9.94 18.23
N THR A 1231 15.80 -10.01 19.48
CA THR A 1231 15.56 -11.29 20.16
C THR A 1231 14.25 -11.98 19.76
N GLN A 1232 13.49 -11.42 18.82
CA GLN A 1232 12.17 -11.90 18.39
C GLN A 1232 12.01 -12.00 16.85
N ASP A 1233 13.13 -12.03 16.12
CA ASP A 1233 13.22 -12.19 14.64
C ASP A 1233 12.46 -11.14 13.79
N GLY A 1234 12.01 -10.01 14.36
CA GLY A 1234 11.35 -8.94 13.60
C GLY A 1234 10.39 -8.05 14.40
N PHE A 1235 9.75 -7.08 13.73
CA PHE A 1235 8.69 -6.22 14.28
C PHE A 1235 7.72 -5.74 13.20
N CYS A 1236 6.49 -5.37 13.55
CA CYS A 1236 5.52 -4.74 12.65
C CYS A 1236 5.32 -3.26 12.98
N TRP A 1237 4.89 -2.47 11.99
CA TRP A 1237 4.54 -1.06 12.06
C TRP A 1237 3.16 -0.84 11.43
N ILE A 1238 2.30 -0.06 12.08
CA ILE A 1238 1.00 0.36 11.56
C ILE A 1238 0.90 1.88 11.59
N ALA A 1239 0.31 2.50 10.58
CA ALA A 1239 -0.07 3.90 10.62
C ALA A 1239 -1.46 4.17 10.02
N TYR A 1240 -2.24 5.09 10.59
CA TYR A 1240 -3.53 5.53 10.05
C TYR A 1240 -3.47 7.01 9.66
N ILE A 1241 -4.00 7.32 8.48
CA ILE A 1241 -4.08 8.66 7.89
C ILE A 1241 -5.56 9.01 7.65
N PRO A 1242 -6.13 9.98 8.37
CA PRO A 1242 -7.51 10.43 8.19
C PRO A 1242 -7.83 10.97 6.79
N ALA A 1243 -9.07 10.78 6.34
CA ALA A 1243 -9.61 11.28 5.07
C ALA A 1243 -9.51 12.81 4.90
N THR A 1244 -9.66 13.55 6.00
CA THR A 1244 -9.61 15.02 6.03
C THR A 1244 -8.25 15.61 5.62
N LEU A 1245 -7.18 14.82 5.74
CA LEU A 1245 -5.81 15.24 5.43
C LEU A 1245 -5.36 14.88 4.02
N GLN A 1246 -6.24 14.28 3.20
CA GLN A 1246 -5.87 13.70 1.89
C GLN A 1246 -6.48 14.43 0.68
N LEU A 1247 -7.00 15.65 0.85
CA LEU A 1247 -7.84 16.37 -0.13
C LEU A 1247 -7.29 16.49 -1.57
N HIS A 1248 -6.00 16.22 -1.84
CA HIS A 1248 -5.39 16.31 -3.17
C HIS A 1248 -4.49 15.12 -3.56
N LEU A 1249 -4.54 13.99 -2.85
CA LEU A 1249 -3.67 12.84 -3.10
C LEU A 1249 -4.25 11.91 -4.19
N ARG A 1250 -3.46 11.63 -5.24
CA ARG A 1250 -3.81 10.67 -6.32
C ARG A 1250 -3.10 9.32 -6.18
N VAL A 1251 -1.85 9.31 -5.69
CA VAL A 1251 -1.03 8.10 -5.49
C VAL A 1251 -0.18 8.28 -4.24
N ILE A 1252 -0.12 7.27 -3.38
CA ILE A 1252 0.80 7.22 -2.23
C ILE A 1252 1.94 6.25 -2.56
N VAL A 1253 3.20 6.70 -2.46
CA VAL A 1253 4.39 5.88 -2.71
C VAL A 1253 5.29 5.89 -1.48
N LEU A 1254 5.41 4.76 -0.80
CA LEU A 1254 6.28 4.63 0.36
C LEU A 1254 7.63 4.09 -0.08
N SER A 1255 8.75 4.65 0.40
CA SER A 1255 10.10 4.11 0.17
C SER A 1255 10.91 4.05 1.46
N LEU A 1256 11.38 2.86 1.81
CA LEU A 1256 12.27 2.60 2.96
C LEU A 1256 13.73 2.59 2.50
N GLN A 1257 14.61 3.31 3.20
CA GLN A 1257 16.06 3.24 2.97
C GLN A 1257 16.73 2.43 4.09
N TRP A 1258 16.95 1.13 3.87
CA TRP A 1258 17.90 0.34 4.66
C TRP A 1258 18.34 -0.94 3.93
N ARG A 1259 19.59 -1.37 4.13
CA ARG A 1259 20.12 -2.66 3.64
C ARG A 1259 20.05 -3.68 4.78
N ASN A 1260 19.75 -4.95 4.46
CA ASN A 1260 19.73 -6.14 5.35
C ASN A 1260 18.50 -6.36 6.27
N VAL A 1261 17.33 -5.83 5.90
CA VAL A 1261 16.04 -6.16 6.57
C VAL A 1261 14.99 -6.48 5.50
N ASP A 1262 14.41 -7.67 5.58
CA ASP A 1262 13.27 -8.07 4.74
C ASP A 1262 12.00 -7.46 5.30
N PHE A 1263 11.09 -7.00 4.44
CA PHE A 1263 9.81 -6.47 4.91
C PHE A 1263 8.63 -6.67 3.95
N VAL A 1264 7.43 -6.73 4.54
CA VAL A 1264 6.15 -6.89 3.83
C VAL A 1264 5.27 -5.69 4.14
N PHE A 1265 4.85 -4.95 3.12
CA PHE A 1265 4.03 -3.75 3.24
C PHE A 1265 2.60 -4.02 2.79
N CYS A 1266 1.61 -3.53 3.54
CA CYS A 1266 0.19 -3.75 3.26
C CYS A 1266 -0.66 -2.49 3.53
N THR A 1267 -1.71 -2.26 2.75
CA THR A 1267 -2.61 -1.09 2.94
C THR A 1267 -4.09 -1.45 2.81
N SER A 1268 -4.94 -0.69 3.49
CA SER A 1268 -6.39 -0.84 3.42
C SER A 1268 -7.11 0.50 3.54
N MET A 1269 -8.24 0.63 2.84
CA MET A 1269 -9.14 1.78 2.93
C MET A 1269 -10.25 1.51 3.95
N ILE A 1270 -10.43 2.40 4.93
CA ILE A 1270 -11.45 2.22 5.99
C ILE A 1270 -12.75 2.93 5.61
N LYS A 1271 -13.88 2.20 5.74
CA LYS A 1271 -15.24 2.73 5.62
C LYS A 1271 -15.96 2.66 6.97
N GLN A 1272 -16.95 3.52 7.18
CA GLN A 1272 -17.63 3.71 8.47
C GLN A 1272 -18.24 2.43 9.10
N ASN A 1273 -18.51 1.37 8.32
CA ASN A 1273 -19.08 0.10 8.80
C ASN A 1273 -18.04 -1.01 9.13
N SER A 1274 -16.74 -0.74 9.09
CA SER A 1274 -15.69 -1.74 9.36
C SER A 1274 -15.05 -1.66 10.76
N SER A 1275 -15.65 -0.93 11.71
CA SER A 1275 -15.06 -0.58 13.01
C SER A 1275 -15.01 -1.70 14.07
N LYS A 1276 -14.99 -2.98 13.67
CA LYS A 1276 -15.02 -4.12 14.62
C LYS A 1276 -13.78 -5.03 14.63
N ASN A 1277 -12.75 -4.77 13.81
CA ASN A 1277 -11.52 -5.58 13.78
C ASN A 1277 -10.26 -4.74 13.89
#